data_AF-A0A3S0CYK5-F1
#
_entry.id   AF-A0A3S0CYK5-F1
#
_cell.length_a   1.000
_cell.length_b   1.000
_cell.length_c   1.000
_cell.angle_alpha   90.00
_cell.angle_beta   90.00
_cell.angle_gamma   90.00
#
_symmetry.space_group_name_H-M   'P 1'
#
loop_
_entity.id
_entity.type
_entity.pdbx_description
1 polymer ?
#
loop_
_entity_poly.entity_id
_entity_poly.type
_entity_poly.pdbx_seq_one_letter_code
_entity_poly.pdbx_strand_id
1 'polypeptide(L)'
;MLLSLCLLFAMLPTAALAADPLPMISIPSGSVWKGSVFGDLGGTPNSTNFGVTEKSGGSVTLMAKGGKGKIKTSSPSSEGLAYYYQEVSPQDNFELKAKATVDVWTSATDAQQSFGIMLRNDILDNLSQSGYSGEYLAAGAIDNRLQVFYKNSITDAVAKNMFSDVTAPSGGQSYDISIQKSGSVYKLTVNGETQVLPQQITSSFNYVGLFVARNTTVTFTDVSFHKDNRAPSSIAVDASAFKKSYFVGDSLDLSGLKVTAAFQDLHEELLAAGDYIVDGFSSKTAGDHSLTIYYNGQSAAVPGTIHVAPRVVTALDVQYMPAKTDYYPGDHLDTQGMIVQAQYNGGGDWATLGSNEYTLSLPPTDASYSVTTATYTLTTPGVTTVTVRSTVTTDTYTSFDVNVNNAELTTLEITHAPNKTSYFVGDTFDQAGLVVTARYSNGASVKLLRSEYNVELTDGGLATPGAKSLTVKSYKKPSLVSAPVTITVATPAVTHVAVTTYPTTTFAVNQEIDLTGMKVSAVYDNKTKAELAASEYDVDTTAYNKSQPGTYYVVITPHNTALPAVQLPVTVKAAYVPEWKSIRFGQSTSDANNKIEVLSDTSVRLTALEGGGKVTGDHDGISFYYVELDPTKDNFTLSANIKVTAFAKDQYDGQESFGIMARDAIGTAGDSSIFASNIAAVGGYSGGTTKPIGTQLFIRTGVDAPNAGSAGVQSKMLSSVRPTTSNTYPAANYKLTLTKTNSGFTGSLNGSEPVKFYAPDIMSVQGTDTMYVGFYTARLATIEVSDIDLKVSAAATDAPIEMPPADPTAPVFRFTSLTRTSNPIYNLTMNANVAGKVTIKQGASVLGSELAMTAGTTLTVPTTVTANTYTNFSAVFVPDDAQYLTSYDKIVQNHTVTMKTFAVGGDIYAAWNGTSDGDGTAEHPLDLDTAIDYVAAGQKILLLDGRYERSTKLDIKKGNDGAAGAYKYLVAAPGAKPILDFAKKSEGVVLSGSYWHVKGIDVTRSASNTKGFTIGGSNNIVEGSRFYANGDTGLQISRTDESAPRAEWPSNNLILNCESFDNVDPSNNNADGFAAKLTAGTGNIFRGDISHNNIDDGWDLYTKAGTGAIGAVLIEDSIAYNNGVLTDGTVGAGDKNGFKLGGEGIHVPHMIRNSIAFGNGAYGFSSNSNPGVRVEATNIGFNNAKGNLNLTSYTGITLDFALDGFLSYQKNYTAKDNYPASLNSATNYMWNGTKSVNKLGQQLSDANFASLTPVLPYERDASGAIVKGHFLRYIPTVV
;
A
#
# COMPACT_ATOMS: atom_id res chain seq x y z
N MET A 1 10.47 -64.46 15.65
CA MET A 1 9.71 -64.23 16.89
C MET A 1 10.24 -62.93 17.46
N LEU A 2 9.33 -62.14 17.98
CA LEU A 2 9.57 -60.89 18.70
C LEU A 2 9.60 -59.63 17.84
N LEU A 3 8.58 -58.76 17.91
CA LEU A 3 8.10 -58.00 19.10
C LEU A 3 9.22 -57.07 19.61
N SER A 4 9.03 -55.80 19.94
CA SER A 4 7.81 -55.04 20.22
C SER A 4 8.20 -53.59 20.50
N LEU A 5 7.24 -52.70 20.32
CA LEU A 5 7.00 -51.45 21.08
C LEU A 5 8.12 -50.41 21.15
N CYS A 6 8.02 -49.40 20.28
CA CYS A 6 8.54 -48.06 20.56
C CYS A 6 7.39 -47.20 21.11
N LEU A 7 7.23 -47.27 22.42
CA LEU A 7 6.30 -46.55 23.27
C LEU A 7 7.14 -46.03 24.45
N LEU A 8 6.80 -44.82 24.92
CA LEU A 8 7.07 -44.29 26.27
C LEU A 8 8.53 -43.88 26.59
N PHE A 9 8.75 -42.56 26.73
CA PHE A 9 8.65 -41.79 28.00
C PHE A 9 9.76 -42.15 29.00
N ALA A 10 10.58 -41.16 29.38
CA ALA A 10 10.45 -40.52 30.69
C ALA A 10 11.61 -39.54 30.99
N MET A 11 11.22 -38.28 31.20
CA MET A 11 11.60 -37.45 32.35
C MET A 11 13.07 -37.39 32.79
N LEU A 12 13.73 -36.29 32.41
CA LEU A 12 14.58 -35.52 33.33
C LEU A 12 14.31 -34.01 33.08
N PRO A 13 14.20 -33.17 34.13
CA PRO A 13 13.91 -31.75 33.98
C PRO A 13 15.18 -31.02 33.54
N THR A 14 15.26 -30.56 32.30
CA THR A 14 16.23 -29.51 31.95
C THR A 14 15.54 -28.17 32.16
N ALA A 15 16.04 -27.45 33.17
CA ALA A 15 15.71 -26.07 33.46
C ALA A 15 15.56 -25.24 32.17
N ALA A 16 14.61 -24.31 32.20
CA ALA A 16 14.59 -23.20 31.25
C ALA A 16 16.01 -22.62 31.18
N LEU A 17 16.70 -22.85 30.06
CA LEU A 17 17.78 -21.98 29.67
C LEU A 17 17.11 -20.63 29.41
N ALA A 18 17.13 -19.79 30.45
CA ALA A 18 17.04 -18.35 30.25
C ALA A 18 17.92 -18.04 29.04
N ALA A 19 17.35 -17.42 28.01
CA ALA A 19 18.18 -16.81 26.98
C ALA A 19 19.22 -15.99 27.73
N ASP A 20 20.52 -16.30 27.51
CA ASP A 20 21.58 -15.61 28.21
C ASP A 20 21.32 -14.10 28.08
N PRO A 21 21.30 -13.36 29.20
CA PRO A 21 21.10 -11.91 29.13
C PRO A 21 22.13 -11.37 28.13
N LEU A 22 21.65 -10.68 27.09
CA LEU A 22 22.54 -10.11 26.08
C LEU A 22 23.67 -9.35 26.80
N PRO A 23 24.93 -9.58 26.40
CA PRO A 23 26.04 -8.91 27.05
C PRO A 23 25.89 -7.39 26.88
N MET A 24 26.30 -6.64 27.90
CA MET A 24 26.23 -5.17 27.90
C MET A 24 26.92 -4.55 26.68
N ILE A 25 27.97 -5.21 26.19
CA ILE A 25 28.62 -4.89 24.91
C ILE A 25 28.56 -6.16 24.06
N SER A 26 27.92 -6.04 22.90
CA SER A 26 27.76 -7.09 21.90
C SER A 26 28.30 -6.57 20.58
N ILE A 27 29.60 -6.79 20.35
CA ILE A 27 30.33 -6.39 19.15
C ILE A 27 31.03 -7.64 18.59
N PRO A 28 30.88 -7.98 17.30
CA PRO A 28 31.57 -9.11 16.69
C PRO A 28 33.09 -8.99 16.84
N SER A 29 33.79 -10.11 17.09
CA SER A 29 35.25 -10.12 17.27
C SER A 29 36.06 -9.66 16.06
N GLY A 30 35.45 -9.61 14.87
CA GLY A 30 36.04 -9.08 13.64
C GLY A 30 35.75 -7.60 13.38
N SER A 31 35.01 -6.91 14.26
CA SER A 31 34.73 -5.48 14.12
C SER A 31 35.99 -4.66 14.44
N VAL A 32 36.24 -3.62 13.65
CA VAL A 32 37.30 -2.62 13.91
C VAL A 32 36.89 -1.62 14.98
N TRP A 33 35.62 -1.61 15.37
CA TRP A 33 35.08 -0.77 16.43
C TRP A 33 35.12 -1.46 17.78
N LYS A 34 35.21 -0.65 18.84
CA LYS A 34 35.22 -1.09 20.24
C LYS A 34 34.06 -0.46 21.00
N GLY A 35 33.63 -1.10 22.08
CA GLY A 35 32.60 -0.59 22.98
C GLY A 35 33.14 -0.37 24.39
N SER A 36 32.69 0.67 25.07
CA SER A 36 32.89 0.84 26.51
C SER A 36 31.72 1.58 27.16
N VAL A 37 31.37 1.21 28.39
CA VAL A 37 30.39 1.94 29.22
C VAL A 37 31.10 2.51 30.44
N PHE A 38 31.27 3.83 30.50
CA PHE A 38 32.15 4.42 31.52
C PHE A 38 31.79 5.83 31.97
N GLY A 39 32.41 6.24 33.09
CA GLY A 39 32.31 7.58 33.66
C GLY A 39 31.33 7.67 34.84
N ASP A 40 30.67 8.80 35.01
CA ASP A 40 29.73 9.05 36.11
C ASP A 40 28.36 8.41 35.83
N LEU A 41 28.32 7.08 35.90
CA LEU A 41 27.18 6.25 35.48
C LEU A 41 26.06 6.18 36.53
N GLY A 42 26.30 6.64 37.77
CA GLY A 42 25.35 6.53 38.88
C GLY A 42 25.18 5.09 39.41
N GLY A 43 26.18 4.23 39.20
CA GLY A 43 26.23 2.84 39.66
C GLY A 43 27.06 1.95 38.73
N THR A 44 27.31 0.70 39.13
CA THR A 44 28.05 -0.27 38.31
C THR A 44 27.34 -0.52 36.97
N PRO A 45 28.07 -0.42 35.84
CA PRO A 45 27.50 -0.66 34.52
C PRO A 45 26.99 -2.10 34.39
N ASN A 46 25.82 -2.28 33.79
CA ASN A 46 25.21 -3.59 33.55
C ASN A 46 24.28 -3.54 32.33
N SER A 47 23.96 -4.70 31.76
CA SER A 47 23.15 -4.85 30.55
C SER A 47 21.69 -4.38 30.69
N THR A 48 21.17 -4.23 31.91
CA THR A 48 19.82 -3.68 32.15
C THR A 48 19.80 -2.17 31.91
N ASN A 49 20.88 -1.47 32.24
CA ASN A 49 20.94 -0.01 32.20
C ASN A 49 21.70 0.52 30.99
N PHE A 50 22.65 -0.25 30.44
CA PHE A 50 23.48 0.17 29.30
C PHE A 50 23.58 -0.92 28.24
N GLY A 51 23.77 -0.50 26.98
CA GLY A 51 23.94 -1.42 25.86
C GLY A 51 24.72 -0.80 24.72
N VAL A 52 25.64 -1.57 24.14
CA VAL A 52 26.28 -1.29 22.84
C VAL A 52 26.15 -2.55 22.00
N THR A 53 25.33 -2.51 20.94
CA THR A 53 25.01 -3.71 20.14
C THR A 53 25.18 -3.43 18.65
N GLU A 54 26.20 -4.02 18.04
CA GLU A 54 26.43 -3.99 16.60
C GLU A 54 25.62 -5.12 15.93
N LYS A 55 24.84 -4.78 14.91
CA LYS A 55 23.96 -5.71 14.18
C LYS A 55 24.54 -6.05 12.80
N SER A 56 24.08 -7.14 12.20
CA SER A 56 24.39 -7.48 10.80
C SER A 56 23.93 -6.35 9.86
N GLY A 57 24.82 -5.90 8.97
CA GLY A 57 24.58 -4.76 8.08
C GLY A 57 25.16 -3.42 8.54
N GLY A 58 25.99 -3.39 9.59
CA GLY A 58 26.77 -2.20 9.97
C GLY A 58 26.04 -1.16 10.82
N SER A 59 24.80 -1.42 11.22
CA SER A 59 24.07 -0.59 12.19
C SER A 59 24.44 -0.92 13.64
N VAL A 60 24.40 0.06 14.53
CA VAL A 60 24.70 -0.11 15.96
C VAL A 60 23.66 0.57 16.83
N THR A 61 23.12 -0.14 17.82
CA THR A 61 22.19 0.41 18.81
C THR A 61 22.93 0.68 20.12
N LEU A 62 22.85 1.92 20.62
CA LEU A 62 23.40 2.34 21.90
C LEU A 62 22.25 2.68 22.86
N MET A 63 22.40 2.30 24.12
CA MET A 63 21.35 2.43 25.14
C MET A 63 21.92 2.92 26.48
N ALA A 64 21.21 3.87 27.12
CA ALA A 64 21.34 4.23 28.53
C ALA A 64 19.93 4.42 29.14
N LYS A 65 19.57 3.72 30.22
CA LYS A 65 18.22 3.68 30.81
C LYS A 65 18.22 3.84 32.34
N GLY A 66 17.04 4.06 32.93
CA GLY A 66 16.84 4.06 34.38
C GLY A 66 17.52 5.20 35.13
N GLY A 67 17.70 6.36 34.47
CA GLY A 67 18.40 7.52 35.01
C GLY A 67 19.91 7.32 35.17
N LYS A 68 20.49 6.31 34.52
CA LYS A 68 21.93 6.00 34.56
C LYS A 68 22.68 6.68 33.42
N GLY A 69 23.92 7.10 33.71
CA GLY A 69 24.69 8.00 32.85
C GLY A 69 24.18 9.44 32.93
N LYS A 70 24.95 10.39 32.42
CA LYS A 70 24.62 11.82 32.30
C LYS A 70 25.73 12.55 31.56
N ILE A 71 25.38 13.63 30.85
CA ILE A 71 26.32 14.71 30.54
C ILE A 71 25.89 15.93 31.37
N LYS A 72 26.62 16.21 32.44
CA LYS A 72 26.35 17.34 33.33
C LYS A 72 27.16 18.54 32.86
N THR A 73 26.49 19.60 32.42
CA THR A 73 27.15 20.79 31.86
C THR A 73 27.51 21.85 32.90
N SER A 74 26.97 21.77 34.13
CA SER A 74 27.25 22.70 35.22
C SER A 74 28.47 22.29 36.03
N SER A 75 29.31 23.27 36.42
CA SER A 75 30.57 23.02 37.12
C SER A 75 30.37 22.48 38.55
N PRO A 76 31.12 21.45 38.99
CA PRO A 76 32.02 20.63 38.16
C PRO A 76 31.20 19.76 37.19
N SER A 77 31.57 19.80 35.91
CA SER A 77 30.96 18.98 34.87
C SER A 77 31.37 17.51 35.06
N SER A 78 30.51 16.58 34.65
CA SER A 78 30.83 15.16 34.64
C SER A 78 30.10 14.44 33.51
N GLU A 79 30.72 13.37 33.02
CA GLU A 79 30.17 12.56 31.92
C GLU A 79 30.12 11.08 32.31
N GLY A 80 29.01 10.42 31.99
CA GLY A 80 28.83 8.98 32.09
C GLY A 80 28.01 8.50 30.90
N LEU A 81 28.59 7.63 30.08
CA LEU A 81 28.10 7.32 28.74
C LEU A 81 28.37 5.88 28.30
N ALA A 82 27.57 5.40 27.35
CA ALA A 82 27.89 4.24 26.52
C ALA A 82 28.53 4.75 25.22
N TYR A 83 29.67 4.19 24.84
CA TYR A 83 30.52 4.67 23.73
C TYR A 83 30.90 3.54 22.79
N TYR A 84 30.73 3.78 21.49
CA TYR A 84 31.15 2.88 20.41
C TYR A 84 32.15 3.61 19.52
N TYR A 85 33.42 3.19 19.51
CA TYR A 85 34.54 4.04 19.07
C TYR A 85 35.64 3.31 18.31
N GLN A 86 36.44 4.09 17.57
CA GLN A 86 37.76 3.69 17.04
C GLN A 86 38.87 4.60 17.62
N GLU A 87 40.10 4.09 17.59
CA GLU A 87 41.30 4.84 17.95
C GLU A 87 41.84 5.66 16.76
N VAL A 88 42.24 6.90 17.04
CA VAL A 88 42.83 7.83 16.08
C VAL A 88 44.07 8.47 16.66
N SER A 89 45.02 8.83 15.80
CA SER A 89 46.13 9.69 16.19
C SER A 89 45.65 11.15 16.17
N PRO A 90 46.12 12.02 17.08
CA PRO A 90 45.80 13.45 17.04
C PRO A 90 46.15 14.14 15.71
N GLN A 91 47.10 13.57 14.94
CA GLN A 91 47.51 14.08 13.63
C GLN A 91 46.65 13.56 12.47
N ASP A 92 45.80 12.56 12.68
CA ASP A 92 44.95 12.01 11.63
C ASP A 92 43.96 13.08 11.13
N ASN A 93 43.73 13.11 9.82
CA ASN A 93 42.57 13.76 9.22
C ASN A 93 41.54 12.69 8.93
N PHE A 94 40.26 12.98 9.18
CA PHE A 94 39.23 11.97 9.05
C PHE A 94 37.84 12.57 8.95
N GLU A 95 36.88 11.74 8.55
CA GLU A 95 35.45 12.03 8.63
C GLU A 95 34.71 10.82 9.22
N LEU A 96 33.86 11.08 10.23
CA LEU A 96 32.87 10.13 10.73
C LEU A 96 31.46 10.65 10.41
N LYS A 97 30.65 9.81 9.76
CA LYS A 97 29.23 10.05 9.46
C LYS A 97 28.37 8.94 10.07
N ALA A 98 27.17 9.28 10.52
CA ALA A 98 26.14 8.31 10.90
C ALA A 98 24.74 8.93 10.83
N LYS A 99 23.74 8.10 10.53
CA LYS A 99 22.32 8.45 10.67
C LYS A 99 21.78 7.94 12.01
N ALA A 100 21.46 8.85 12.92
CA ALA A 100 20.99 8.57 14.27
C ALA A 100 19.46 8.55 14.33
N THR A 101 18.85 7.38 14.47
CA THR A 101 17.41 7.21 14.73
C THR A 101 17.16 7.09 16.23
N VAL A 102 16.42 8.05 16.79
CA VAL A 102 16.16 8.14 18.22
C VAL A 102 15.03 7.20 18.61
N ASP A 103 15.36 6.02 19.14
CA ASP A 103 14.39 5.02 19.54
C ASP A 103 13.65 5.41 20.83
N VAL A 104 14.38 6.00 21.79
CA VAL A 104 13.83 6.40 23.10
C VAL A 104 14.41 7.74 23.52
N TRP A 105 13.53 8.68 23.87
CA TRP A 105 13.83 10.00 24.43
C TRP A 105 12.76 10.36 25.47
N THR A 106 13.02 10.15 26.75
CA THR A 106 11.94 10.03 27.75
C THR A 106 11.48 11.34 28.42
N SER A 107 12.23 12.44 28.33
CA SER A 107 11.83 13.69 29.00
C SER A 107 12.39 14.94 28.33
N ALA A 108 11.55 15.77 27.70
CA ALA A 108 11.96 17.05 27.10
C ALA A 108 12.49 18.09 28.12
N THR A 109 12.55 17.77 29.41
CA THR A 109 13.05 18.64 30.49
C THR A 109 14.32 18.11 31.17
N ASP A 110 14.77 16.88 30.88
CA ASP A 110 16.03 16.36 31.42
C ASP A 110 17.20 16.89 30.58
N ALA A 111 17.91 17.89 31.08
CA ALA A 111 19.03 18.51 30.36
C ALA A 111 20.28 17.61 30.26
N GLN A 112 20.32 16.47 30.96
CA GLN A 112 21.50 15.61 31.05
C GLN A 112 21.47 14.39 30.11
N GLN A 113 20.35 14.17 29.41
CA GLN A 113 20.25 13.16 28.36
C GLN A 113 20.92 13.66 27.07
N SER A 114 21.61 12.76 26.37
CA SER A 114 22.46 13.15 25.25
C SER A 114 22.75 11.98 24.31
N PHE A 115 22.96 12.27 23.03
CA PHE A 115 23.47 11.32 22.03
C PHE A 115 24.19 12.04 20.91
N GLY A 116 25.00 11.33 20.11
CA GLY A 116 25.58 11.86 18.89
C GLY A 116 26.93 11.26 18.55
N ILE A 117 27.75 12.02 17.83
CA ILE A 117 29.16 11.70 17.54
C ILE A 117 30.03 12.52 18.50
N MET A 118 31.06 11.89 19.06
CA MET A 118 32.00 12.51 19.98
C MET A 118 33.44 12.12 19.64
N LEU A 119 34.36 13.08 19.79
CA LEU A 119 35.81 12.88 19.87
C LEU A 119 36.22 12.98 21.33
N ARG A 120 37.15 12.14 21.78
CA ARG A 120 37.65 12.14 23.17
C ARG A 120 39.15 11.99 23.24
N ASN A 121 39.77 12.60 24.25
CA ASN A 121 41.18 12.38 24.56
C ASN A 121 41.38 11.09 25.38
N ASP A 122 40.39 10.70 26.18
CA ASP A 122 40.46 9.57 27.10
C ASP A 122 39.16 8.74 27.15
N ILE A 123 39.29 7.50 27.63
CA ILE A 123 38.21 6.56 27.92
C ILE A 123 38.57 5.74 29.16
N LEU A 124 37.57 5.17 29.85
CA LEU A 124 37.78 4.08 30.81
C LEU A 124 37.18 2.79 30.25
N ASP A 125 37.71 1.64 30.66
CA ASP A 125 37.18 0.34 30.25
C ASP A 125 36.09 -0.14 31.21
N ASN A 126 34.83 -0.02 30.78
CA ASN A 126 33.67 -0.54 31.49
C ASN A 126 33.59 -0.17 32.99
N LEU A 127 33.99 1.06 33.32
CA LEU A 127 34.22 1.51 34.68
C LEU A 127 33.33 2.71 35.06
N SER A 128 32.59 2.58 36.17
CA SER A 128 31.88 3.70 36.79
C SER A 128 32.81 4.47 37.74
N GLN A 129 32.99 5.76 37.50
CA GLN A 129 33.74 6.68 38.34
C GLN A 129 32.95 7.98 38.54
N SER A 130 32.55 8.26 39.79
CA SER A 130 31.82 9.47 40.14
C SER A 130 32.65 10.73 39.84
N GLY A 131 32.03 11.76 39.27
CA GLY A 131 32.71 13.02 38.93
C GLY A 131 33.75 12.91 37.81
N TYR A 132 33.78 11.80 37.06
CA TYR A 132 34.66 11.66 35.91
C TYR A 132 34.35 12.71 34.84
N SER A 133 35.41 13.30 34.29
CA SER A 133 35.30 14.23 33.17
C SER A 133 36.55 14.18 32.29
N GLY A 134 36.37 14.36 30.99
CA GLY A 134 37.45 14.40 29.99
C GLY A 134 37.36 15.61 29.05
N GLU A 135 38.29 15.67 28.09
CA GLU A 135 38.24 16.63 26.98
C GLU A 135 37.54 15.98 25.79
N TYR A 136 36.62 16.70 25.17
CA TYR A 136 35.84 16.15 24.06
C TYR A 136 35.32 17.24 23.12
N LEU A 137 34.97 16.82 21.90
CA LEU A 137 34.22 17.60 20.92
C LEU A 137 33.09 16.73 20.39
N ALA A 138 31.85 17.22 20.39
CA ALA A 138 30.71 16.45 19.96
C ALA A 138 29.75 17.25 19.07
N ALA A 139 29.10 16.54 18.15
CA ALA A 139 27.89 16.97 17.47
C ALA A 139 26.75 16.03 17.88
N GLY A 140 25.69 16.59 18.46
CA GLY A 140 24.61 15.77 18.97
C GLY A 140 23.64 16.51 19.87
N ALA A 141 22.76 15.75 20.51
CA ALA A 141 21.76 16.30 21.40
C ALA A 141 22.34 16.55 22.79
N ILE A 142 22.15 17.75 23.35
CA ILE A 142 22.36 18.08 24.77
C ILE A 142 21.46 19.26 25.12
N ASP A 143 21.00 19.41 26.37
CA ASP A 143 19.99 20.40 26.78
C ASP A 143 18.72 20.40 25.89
N ASN A 144 18.31 19.23 25.40
CA ASN A 144 17.16 19.06 24.51
C ASN A 144 17.26 19.80 23.16
N ARG A 145 18.49 19.97 22.66
CA ARG A 145 18.77 20.60 21.36
C ARG A 145 19.92 19.89 20.66
N LEU A 146 19.86 19.80 19.33
CA LEU A 146 21.00 19.37 18.52
C LEU A 146 21.98 20.54 18.40
N GLN A 147 23.23 20.34 18.82
CA GLN A 147 24.25 21.38 18.85
C GLN A 147 25.65 20.79 18.84
N VAL A 148 26.63 21.63 18.56
CA VAL A 148 28.03 21.35 18.83
C VAL A 148 28.31 21.65 20.30
N PHE A 149 29.02 20.78 20.99
CA PHE A 149 29.45 21.04 22.35
C PHE A 149 30.79 20.38 22.67
N TYR A 150 31.63 21.07 23.44
CA TYR A 150 33.02 20.67 23.63
C TYR A 150 33.63 21.16 24.94
N LYS A 151 34.76 20.55 25.30
CA LYS A 151 35.64 20.91 26.42
C LYS A 151 37.10 20.81 25.98
N ASN A 152 37.86 21.88 26.19
CA ASN A 152 39.29 21.95 25.89
C ASN A 152 40.17 21.58 27.10
N SER A 153 39.60 21.61 28.30
CA SER A 153 40.22 21.16 29.55
C SER A 153 39.18 20.48 30.45
N ILE A 154 39.61 19.53 31.27
CA ILE A 154 38.75 18.86 32.26
C ILE A 154 38.10 19.83 33.25
N THR A 155 38.68 21.01 33.48
CA THR A 155 38.12 22.04 34.36
C THR A 155 37.15 22.99 33.67
N ASP A 156 37.03 22.93 32.34
CA ASP A 156 36.19 23.87 31.58
C ASP A 156 34.70 23.59 31.79
N ALA A 157 33.91 24.66 31.70
CA ALA A 157 32.48 24.52 31.43
C ALA A 157 32.28 24.03 30.00
N VAL A 158 31.17 23.32 29.75
CA VAL A 158 30.85 22.81 28.41
C VAL A 158 30.48 23.99 27.50
N ALA A 159 31.32 24.29 26.52
CA ALA A 159 31.04 25.26 25.46
C ALA A 159 30.02 24.67 24.48
N LYS A 160 29.14 25.51 23.91
CA LYS A 160 28.01 25.07 23.08
C LYS A 160 27.76 26.04 21.91
N ASN A 161 27.70 25.52 20.69
CA ASN A 161 27.33 26.25 19.48
C ASN A 161 26.08 25.60 18.85
N MET A 162 24.98 26.35 18.80
CA MET A 162 23.68 25.85 18.35
C MET A 162 23.58 25.73 16.81
N PHE A 163 22.98 24.64 16.31
CA PHE A 163 22.47 24.59 14.93
C PHE A 163 21.10 25.28 14.88
N SER A 164 20.94 26.29 14.03
CA SER A 164 19.74 27.15 14.07
C SER A 164 18.51 26.48 13.48
N ASP A 165 18.68 25.65 12.46
CA ASP A 165 17.61 25.13 11.61
C ASP A 165 17.49 23.60 11.70
N VAL A 166 17.71 23.05 12.91
CA VAL A 166 17.57 21.62 13.21
C VAL A 166 16.47 21.40 14.24
N THR A 167 15.55 20.49 13.94
CA THR A 167 14.46 20.12 14.86
C THR A 167 15.01 19.53 16.16
N ALA A 168 14.36 19.87 17.28
CA ALA A 168 14.74 19.35 18.59
C ALA A 168 14.62 17.80 18.66
N PRO A 169 15.49 17.12 19.43
CA PRO A 169 15.48 15.67 19.54
C PRO A 169 14.16 15.16 20.11
N SER A 170 13.58 14.14 19.48
CA SER A 170 12.37 13.45 19.92
C SER A 170 12.36 12.00 19.43
N GLY A 171 11.61 11.14 20.13
CA GLY A 171 11.50 9.73 19.76
C GLY A 171 10.87 9.53 18.37
N GLY A 172 11.44 8.63 17.59
CA GLY A 172 11.05 8.33 16.21
C GLY A 172 11.69 9.24 15.15
N GLN A 173 12.39 10.31 15.54
CA GLN A 173 13.10 11.18 14.59
C GLN A 173 14.47 10.61 14.21
N SER A 174 14.94 10.97 13.02
CA SER A 174 16.28 10.61 12.53
C SER A 174 17.09 11.84 12.17
N TYR A 175 18.41 11.78 12.41
CA TYR A 175 19.35 12.87 12.17
C TYR A 175 20.60 12.37 11.46
N ASP A 176 21.00 13.01 10.36
CA ASP A 176 22.28 12.76 9.70
C ASP A 176 23.36 13.60 10.38
N ILE A 177 24.32 12.97 11.06
CA ILE A 177 25.33 13.64 11.90
C ILE A 177 26.72 13.33 11.36
N SER A 178 27.61 14.33 11.30
CA SER A 178 29.02 14.11 10.95
C SER A 178 30.00 15.00 11.71
N ILE A 179 31.25 14.50 11.83
CA ILE A 179 32.43 15.28 12.22
C ILE A 179 33.55 15.01 11.21
N GLN A 180 34.06 16.06 10.59
CA GLN A 180 35.23 16.06 9.70
C GLN A 180 36.37 16.87 10.34
N LYS A 181 37.58 16.31 10.35
CA LYS A 181 38.80 16.97 10.83
C LYS A 181 39.79 17.14 9.67
N SER A 182 40.29 18.37 9.51
CA SER A 182 41.26 18.77 8.49
C SER A 182 42.32 19.68 9.14
N GLY A 183 43.50 19.12 9.42
CA GLY A 183 44.51 19.75 10.25
C GLY A 183 43.99 20.02 11.67
N SER A 184 43.97 21.30 12.06
CA SER A 184 43.42 21.79 13.33
C SER A 184 41.96 22.26 13.23
N VAL A 185 41.32 22.16 12.06
CA VAL A 185 39.95 22.63 11.81
C VAL A 185 38.98 21.47 11.86
N TYR A 186 37.84 21.71 12.50
CA TYR A 186 36.75 20.74 12.64
C TYR A 186 35.48 21.29 11.98
N LYS A 187 34.83 20.47 11.16
CA LYS A 187 33.51 20.73 10.59
C LYS A 187 32.52 19.73 11.17
N LEU A 188 31.47 20.22 11.80
CA LEU A 188 30.42 19.41 12.41
C LEU A 188 29.11 19.67 11.69
N THR A 189 28.38 18.62 11.35
CA THR A 189 27.13 18.72 10.58
C THR A 189 25.99 17.96 11.25
N VAL A 190 24.78 18.54 11.25
CA VAL A 190 23.53 17.84 11.58
C VAL A 190 22.46 18.21 10.55
N ASN A 191 21.88 17.23 9.83
CA ASN A 191 20.87 17.43 8.79
C ASN A 191 21.25 18.50 7.74
N GLY A 192 22.53 18.58 7.38
CA GLY A 192 23.07 19.56 6.43
C GLY A 192 23.50 20.89 7.06
N GLU A 193 23.01 21.25 8.25
CA GLU A 193 23.45 22.43 8.99
C GLU A 193 24.88 22.23 9.50
N THR A 194 25.77 23.19 9.22
CA THR A 194 27.22 23.06 9.44
C THR A 194 27.75 24.09 10.44
N GLN A 195 28.68 23.67 11.30
CA GLN A 195 29.52 24.53 12.13
C GLN A 195 30.99 24.23 11.84
N VAL A 196 31.77 25.26 11.48
CA VAL A 196 33.21 25.16 11.29
C VAL A 196 33.91 25.85 12.44
N LEU A 197 34.86 25.15 13.07
CA LEU A 197 35.53 25.60 14.29
C LEU A 197 37.03 25.83 14.04
N PRO A 198 37.44 26.91 13.34
CA PRO A 198 38.85 27.24 13.22
C PRO A 198 39.37 27.73 14.57
N GLN A 199 40.45 27.12 15.08
CA GLN A 199 41.19 27.55 16.28
C GLN A 199 40.43 27.49 17.63
N GLN A 200 39.16 27.09 17.66
CA GLN A 200 38.36 27.02 18.88
C GLN A 200 38.62 25.76 19.71
N ILE A 201 39.22 24.73 19.08
CA ILE A 201 39.54 23.45 19.70
C ILE A 201 41.05 23.36 19.89
N THR A 202 41.49 23.26 21.14
CA THR A 202 42.92 23.17 21.51
C THR A 202 43.29 21.78 22.02
N SER A 203 42.30 20.93 22.32
CA SER A 203 42.50 19.55 22.75
C SER A 203 42.97 18.63 21.62
N SER A 204 43.68 17.58 22.02
CA SER A 204 44.07 16.47 21.15
C SER A 204 43.21 15.25 21.48
N PHE A 205 42.62 14.63 20.45
CA PHE A 205 41.72 13.49 20.63
C PHE A 205 42.38 12.19 20.15
N ASN A 206 42.18 11.13 20.93
CA ASN A 206 42.70 9.78 20.65
C ASN A 206 41.59 8.81 20.23
N TYR A 207 40.33 9.22 20.37
CA TYR A 207 39.16 8.38 20.11
C TYR A 207 38.07 9.16 19.37
N VAL A 208 37.39 8.48 18.44
CA VAL A 208 36.24 9.00 17.70
C VAL A 208 35.13 7.96 17.73
N GLY A 209 33.91 8.36 18.03
CA GLY A 209 32.83 7.39 18.22
C GLY A 209 31.43 7.96 18.38
N LEU A 210 30.48 7.04 18.50
CA LEU A 210 29.07 7.28 18.73
C LEU A 210 28.79 7.12 20.22
N PHE A 211 27.95 7.96 20.79
CA PHE A 211 27.65 7.93 22.22
C PHE A 211 26.16 8.13 22.54
N VAL A 212 25.73 7.61 23.69
CA VAL A 212 24.47 7.97 24.36
C VAL A 212 24.68 8.13 25.86
N ALA A 213 23.85 8.96 26.49
CA ALA A 213 23.81 9.16 27.93
C ALA A 213 22.36 9.38 28.39
N ARG A 214 22.01 8.81 29.56
CA ARG A 214 20.79 9.01 30.35
C ARG A 214 19.47 8.90 29.58
N ASN A 215 18.70 7.84 29.87
CA ASN A 215 17.35 7.61 29.34
C ASN A 215 17.20 7.76 27.81
N THR A 216 18.26 7.45 27.08
CA THR A 216 18.36 7.63 25.65
C THR A 216 18.71 6.30 25.00
N THR A 217 17.97 5.92 23.95
CA THR A 217 18.30 4.79 23.08
C THR A 217 18.32 5.28 21.65
N VAL A 218 19.38 5.00 20.92
CA VAL A 218 19.56 5.44 19.54
C VAL A 218 20.12 4.29 18.72
N THR A 219 19.53 4.07 17.56
CA THR A 219 20.06 3.19 16.53
C THR A 219 20.74 4.02 15.47
N PHE A 220 22.05 3.84 15.31
CA PHE A 220 22.85 4.46 14.28
C PHE A 220 22.95 3.53 13.07
N THR A 221 22.65 4.08 11.90
CA THR A 221 22.75 3.43 10.58
C THR A 221 23.69 4.24 9.70
N ASP A 222 24.09 3.69 8.55
CA ASP A 222 24.98 4.37 7.59
C ASP A 222 26.29 4.90 8.24
N VAL A 223 26.83 4.13 9.21
CA VAL A 223 28.04 4.51 9.95
C VAL A 223 29.24 4.36 9.03
N SER A 224 29.88 5.48 8.70
CA SER A 224 31.05 5.52 7.80
C SER A 224 32.18 6.32 8.45
N PHE A 225 33.33 5.68 8.62
CA PHE A 225 34.55 6.31 9.12
C PHE A 225 35.66 6.21 8.07
N HIS A 226 36.20 7.34 7.64
CA HIS A 226 37.27 7.42 6.64
C HIS A 226 38.42 8.29 7.16
N LYS A 227 39.65 7.76 7.11
CA LYS A 227 40.87 8.53 7.39
C LYS A 227 41.47 9.03 6.07
N ASP A 228 41.80 10.31 6.01
CA ASP A 228 42.52 10.92 4.89
C ASP A 228 44.01 11.04 5.22
N ASN A 229 44.83 10.28 4.49
CA ASN A 229 46.27 10.22 4.69
C ASN A 229 47.05 11.18 3.77
N ARG A 230 46.36 11.99 2.93
CA ARG A 230 46.99 12.98 2.05
C ARG A 230 47.62 14.11 2.88
N ALA A 231 48.88 14.42 2.63
CA ALA A 231 49.67 15.42 3.37
C ALA A 231 50.22 16.52 2.43
N PRO A 232 49.39 17.50 2.03
CA PRO A 232 49.80 18.55 1.10
C PRO A 232 50.80 19.53 1.73
N SER A 233 51.74 20.02 0.92
CA SER A 233 52.67 21.09 1.27
C SER A 233 52.06 22.48 1.13
N SER A 234 51.08 22.65 0.23
CA SER A 234 50.29 23.88 0.04
C SER A 234 48.98 23.60 -0.70
N ILE A 235 48.07 24.57 -0.71
CA ILE A 235 46.88 24.56 -1.57
C ILE A 235 46.75 25.87 -2.36
N ALA A 236 46.25 25.78 -3.58
CA ALA A 236 45.95 26.91 -4.46
C ALA A 236 44.46 26.95 -4.82
N VAL A 237 43.88 28.14 -4.86
CA VAL A 237 42.44 28.34 -5.15
C VAL A 237 42.28 29.19 -6.41
N ASP A 238 41.56 28.66 -7.39
CA ASP A 238 41.05 29.40 -8.55
C ASP A 238 39.53 29.57 -8.42
N ALA A 239 39.12 30.83 -8.27
CA ALA A 239 37.73 31.24 -8.09
C ALA A 239 37.24 32.13 -9.26
N SER A 240 37.88 32.05 -10.42
CA SER A 240 37.54 32.86 -11.60
C SER A 240 36.13 32.56 -12.14
N ALA A 241 35.69 31.30 -12.06
CA ALA A 241 34.37 30.84 -12.48
C ALA A 241 33.39 30.62 -11.31
N PHE A 242 33.80 30.95 -10.09
CA PHE A 242 33.02 30.71 -8.87
C PHE A 242 31.91 31.76 -8.70
N LYS A 243 30.70 31.32 -8.32
CA LYS A 243 29.55 32.20 -8.05
C LYS A 243 29.82 33.07 -6.82
N LYS A 244 29.72 34.39 -6.99
CA LYS A 244 29.99 35.40 -5.95
C LYS A 244 28.78 36.20 -5.46
N SER A 245 27.59 35.96 -6.03
CA SER A 245 26.38 36.71 -5.68
C SER A 245 25.26 35.75 -5.30
N TYR A 246 24.66 35.97 -4.14
CA TYR A 246 23.64 35.14 -3.51
C TYR A 246 22.51 36.01 -2.97
N PHE A 247 21.36 35.42 -2.68
CA PHE A 247 20.30 36.06 -1.90
C PHE A 247 20.22 35.48 -0.48
N VAL A 248 19.60 36.23 0.44
CA VAL A 248 19.30 35.74 1.80
C VAL A 248 18.52 34.44 1.70
N GLY A 249 19.00 33.40 2.39
CA GLY A 249 18.47 32.04 2.37
C GLY A 249 19.07 31.11 1.31
N ASP A 250 19.88 31.61 0.36
CA ASP A 250 20.55 30.75 -0.62
C ASP A 250 21.57 29.82 0.05
N SER A 251 21.75 28.61 -0.50
CA SER A 251 22.87 27.73 -0.14
C SER A 251 24.13 28.09 -0.92
N LEU A 252 25.30 27.87 -0.32
CA LEU A 252 26.59 28.07 -0.97
C LEU A 252 26.76 27.08 -2.13
N ASP A 253 26.99 27.58 -3.34
CA ASP A 253 27.27 26.74 -4.52
C ASP A 253 28.77 26.77 -4.83
N LEU A 254 29.45 25.65 -4.65
CA LEU A 254 30.88 25.50 -4.92
C LEU A 254 31.23 25.28 -6.39
N SER A 255 30.24 25.28 -7.29
CA SER A 255 30.48 25.15 -8.74
C SER A 255 31.42 26.25 -9.25
N GLY A 256 32.37 25.85 -10.10
CA GLY A 256 33.40 26.75 -10.63
C GLY A 256 34.54 27.11 -9.67
N LEU A 257 34.50 26.69 -8.40
CA LEU A 257 35.64 26.78 -7.48
C LEU A 257 36.59 25.59 -7.69
N LYS A 258 37.86 25.86 -8.00
CA LYS A 258 38.90 24.83 -8.14
C LYS A 258 39.92 24.97 -7.02
N VAL A 259 40.13 23.89 -6.27
CA VAL A 259 41.12 23.81 -5.21
C VAL A 259 42.15 22.76 -5.58
N THR A 260 43.41 23.15 -5.72
CA THR A 260 44.51 22.24 -6.09
C THR A 260 45.45 22.08 -4.90
N ALA A 261 45.70 20.85 -4.48
CA ALA A 261 46.69 20.51 -3.47
C ALA A 261 48.03 20.19 -4.15
N ALA A 262 49.13 20.75 -3.62
CA ALA A 262 50.48 20.40 -4.05
C ALA A 262 51.20 19.63 -2.94
N PHE A 263 51.97 18.62 -3.30
CA PHE A 263 52.64 17.70 -2.36
C PHE A 263 54.16 17.84 -2.40
N GLN A 264 54.86 17.24 -1.43
CA GLN A 264 56.32 17.38 -1.28
C GLN A 264 57.12 16.74 -2.42
N ASP A 265 56.58 15.72 -3.07
CA ASP A 265 57.12 15.04 -4.26
C ASP A 265 56.76 15.76 -5.58
N LEU A 266 56.25 16.99 -5.49
CA LEU A 266 55.93 17.90 -6.59
C LEU A 266 54.73 17.51 -7.46
N HIS A 267 53.93 16.51 -7.08
CA HIS A 267 52.66 16.27 -7.76
C HIS A 267 51.58 17.23 -7.27
N GLU A 268 50.59 17.48 -8.14
CA GLU A 268 49.41 18.29 -7.86
C GLU A 268 48.14 17.45 -8.03
N GLU A 269 47.15 17.69 -7.17
CA GLU A 269 45.85 17.01 -7.17
C GLU A 269 44.73 18.04 -7.14
N LEU A 270 43.78 17.96 -8.07
CA LEU A 270 42.54 18.73 -8.01
C LEU A 270 41.60 18.07 -7.00
N LEU A 271 41.25 18.79 -5.94
CA LEU A 271 40.42 18.29 -4.85
C LEU A 271 38.93 18.31 -5.22
N ALA A 272 38.19 17.30 -4.77
CA ALA A 272 36.74 17.31 -4.80
C ALA A 272 36.16 18.20 -3.68
N ALA A 273 34.94 18.71 -3.84
CA ALA A 273 34.30 19.60 -2.86
C ALA A 273 34.12 18.97 -1.46
N GLY A 274 34.11 17.64 -1.35
CA GLY A 274 34.06 16.92 -0.08
C GLY A 274 35.41 16.77 0.63
N ASP A 275 36.53 16.99 -0.08
CA ASP A 275 37.88 16.81 0.47
C ASP A 275 38.26 17.93 1.43
N TYR A 276 37.78 19.16 1.18
CA TYR A 276 38.15 20.35 1.94
C TYR A 276 36.99 20.95 2.73
N ILE A 277 37.32 21.69 3.78
CA ILE A 277 36.36 22.44 4.59
C ILE A 277 36.32 23.89 4.08
N VAL A 278 35.12 24.44 3.89
CA VAL A 278 34.89 25.84 3.54
C VAL A 278 34.32 26.57 4.75
N ASP A 279 34.90 27.71 5.12
CA ASP A 279 34.44 28.57 6.20
C ASP A 279 34.16 30.00 5.69
N GLY A 280 33.34 30.75 6.41
CA GLY A 280 33.10 32.18 6.21
C GLY A 280 31.85 32.57 5.41
N PHE A 281 31.06 31.61 4.92
CA PHE A 281 29.78 31.89 4.25
C PHE A 281 28.62 31.95 5.24
N SER A 282 27.74 32.95 5.11
CA SER A 282 26.44 32.99 5.77
C SER A 282 25.43 33.68 4.86
N SER A 283 24.31 33.03 4.54
CA SER A 283 23.21 33.64 3.80
C SER A 283 22.05 34.08 4.70
N LYS A 284 22.22 34.04 6.02
CA LYS A 284 21.16 34.39 6.98
C LYS A 284 20.84 35.88 7.01
N THR A 285 21.78 36.71 6.61
CA THR A 285 21.65 38.16 6.53
C THR A 285 22.32 38.67 5.27
N ALA A 286 21.80 39.75 4.69
CA ALA A 286 22.47 40.40 3.58
C ALA A 286 23.81 41.00 4.04
N GLY A 287 24.83 40.92 3.19
CA GLY A 287 26.17 41.39 3.51
C GLY A 287 27.26 40.79 2.63
N ASP A 288 28.47 41.26 2.89
CA ASP A 288 29.68 40.81 2.21
C ASP A 288 30.42 39.78 3.09
N HIS A 289 30.81 38.66 2.47
CA HIS A 289 31.43 37.52 3.14
C HIS A 289 32.76 37.15 2.46
N SER A 290 33.73 36.71 3.26
CA SER A 290 35.01 36.19 2.76
C SER A 290 35.10 34.70 3.08
N LEU A 291 35.55 33.89 2.12
CA LEU A 291 35.65 32.44 2.30
C LEU A 291 37.10 31.99 2.50
N THR A 292 37.28 30.99 3.36
CA THR A 292 38.57 30.31 3.56
C THR A 292 38.41 28.81 3.34
N ILE A 293 39.35 28.22 2.61
CA ILE A 293 39.44 26.78 2.36
C ILE A 293 40.48 26.17 3.31
N TYR A 294 40.15 25.04 3.92
CA TYR A 294 41.05 24.26 4.77
C TYR A 294 41.17 22.81 4.28
N TYR A 295 42.41 22.36 4.09
CA TYR A 295 42.68 20.99 3.63
C TYR A 295 43.98 20.44 4.26
N ASN A 296 43.83 19.41 5.08
CA ASN A 296 44.88 18.61 5.74
C ASN A 296 46.06 19.43 6.29
N GLY A 297 45.74 20.53 7.00
CA GLY A 297 46.72 21.41 7.64
C GLY A 297 47.10 22.66 6.84
N GLN A 298 46.69 22.75 5.58
CA GLN A 298 46.87 23.94 4.73
C GLN A 298 45.59 24.79 4.70
N SER A 299 45.74 26.08 4.42
CA SER A 299 44.61 26.99 4.23
C SER A 299 44.88 28.04 3.16
N ALA A 300 43.83 28.46 2.47
CA ALA A 300 43.89 29.53 1.47
C ALA A 300 42.58 30.33 1.44
N ALA A 301 42.70 31.66 1.34
CA ALA A 301 41.54 32.52 1.14
C ALA A 301 41.03 32.40 -0.30
N VAL A 302 39.71 32.37 -0.49
CA VAL A 302 39.10 32.43 -1.81
C VAL A 302 39.20 33.87 -2.33
N PRO A 303 39.78 34.11 -3.54
CA PRO A 303 39.94 35.47 -4.05
C PRO A 303 38.61 36.19 -4.36
N GLY A 304 38.39 37.33 -3.70
CA GLY A 304 37.23 38.22 -3.87
C GLY A 304 36.18 38.09 -2.77
N THR A 305 35.15 38.93 -2.84
CA THR A 305 34.06 38.99 -1.86
C THR A 305 32.81 38.27 -2.36
N ILE A 306 32.12 37.57 -1.47
CA ILE A 306 30.79 36.98 -1.72
C ILE A 306 29.73 37.94 -1.23
N HIS A 307 28.86 38.37 -2.13
CA HIS A 307 27.80 39.32 -1.85
C HIS A 307 26.45 38.60 -1.68
N VAL A 308 25.85 38.70 -0.49
CA VAL A 308 24.50 38.21 -0.20
C VAL A 308 23.54 39.40 -0.19
N ALA A 309 22.60 39.44 -1.13
CA ALA A 309 21.58 40.47 -1.26
C ALA A 309 20.26 40.05 -0.59
N PRO A 310 19.41 40.99 -0.15
CA PRO A 310 18.06 40.63 0.32
C PRO A 310 17.21 40.04 -0.81
N ARG A 311 16.40 39.02 -0.48
CA ARG A 311 15.41 38.44 -1.39
C ARG A 311 14.13 39.27 -1.34
N VAL A 312 13.69 39.81 -2.46
CA VAL A 312 12.49 40.65 -2.59
C VAL A 312 11.54 40.06 -3.63
N VAL A 313 10.24 40.25 -3.41
CA VAL A 313 9.19 39.85 -4.35
C VAL A 313 9.06 40.91 -5.43
N THR A 314 9.31 40.55 -6.68
CA THR A 314 9.30 41.45 -7.85
C THR A 314 7.99 41.41 -8.61
N ALA A 315 7.24 40.31 -8.54
CA ALA A 315 5.90 40.19 -9.12
C ALA A 315 5.02 39.23 -8.28
N LEU A 316 3.71 39.43 -8.33
CA LEU A 316 2.70 38.55 -7.73
C LEU A 316 1.60 38.20 -8.74
N ASP A 317 1.05 37.00 -8.63
CA ASP A 317 -0.07 36.54 -9.46
C ASP A 317 -0.99 35.59 -8.65
N VAL A 318 -2.27 35.59 -9.00
CA VAL A 318 -3.28 34.69 -8.43
C VAL A 318 -3.51 33.56 -9.41
N GLN A 319 -2.70 32.51 -9.28
CA GLN A 319 -2.75 31.34 -10.18
C GLN A 319 -4.14 30.71 -10.20
N TYR A 320 -4.73 30.55 -9.02
CA TYR A 320 -6.10 30.08 -8.84
C TYR A 320 -6.88 31.13 -8.06
N MET A 321 -7.94 31.65 -8.69
CA MET A 321 -8.89 32.50 -7.98
C MET A 321 -9.61 31.71 -6.89
N PRO A 322 -10.12 32.39 -5.84
CA PRO A 322 -11.01 31.75 -4.90
C PRO A 322 -12.15 31.02 -5.60
N ALA A 323 -12.51 29.86 -5.08
CA ALA A 323 -13.53 29.04 -5.71
C ALA A 323 -14.90 29.74 -5.72
N LYS A 324 -15.15 30.65 -4.76
CA LYS A 324 -16.29 31.58 -4.75
C LYS A 324 -15.83 33.01 -5.12
N THR A 325 -16.39 33.56 -6.20
CA THR A 325 -16.13 34.94 -6.68
C THR A 325 -17.39 35.79 -6.76
N ASP A 326 -18.55 35.15 -6.67
CA ASP A 326 -19.85 35.79 -6.73
C ASP A 326 -20.52 35.67 -5.36
N TYR A 327 -20.96 36.82 -4.87
CA TYR A 327 -21.42 37.03 -3.50
C TYR A 327 -22.73 37.82 -3.50
N TYR A 328 -23.43 37.76 -2.37
CA TYR A 328 -24.55 38.64 -2.06
C TYR A 328 -24.22 39.52 -0.86
N PRO A 329 -24.95 40.63 -0.63
CA PRO A 329 -24.71 41.49 0.52
C PRO A 329 -24.89 40.71 1.82
N GLY A 330 -23.89 40.80 2.71
CA GLY A 330 -23.82 40.05 3.96
C GLY A 330 -23.00 38.76 3.90
N ASP A 331 -22.54 38.32 2.72
CA ASP A 331 -21.64 37.18 2.61
C ASP A 331 -20.24 37.47 3.20
N HIS A 332 -19.58 36.45 3.73
CA HIS A 332 -18.15 36.54 4.06
C HIS A 332 -17.27 36.22 2.84
N LEU A 333 -16.14 36.92 2.72
CA LEU A 333 -15.13 36.64 1.70
C LEU A 333 -14.55 35.23 1.90
N ASP A 334 -14.69 34.37 0.89
CA ASP A 334 -14.26 32.99 0.95
C ASP A 334 -13.09 32.76 0.00
N THR A 335 -11.90 32.56 0.57
CA THR A 335 -10.66 32.40 -0.20
C THR A 335 -10.27 30.94 -0.43
N GLN A 336 -11.17 29.98 -0.14
CA GLN A 336 -10.84 28.57 -0.33
C GLN A 336 -10.57 28.25 -1.81
N GLY A 337 -9.52 27.48 -2.07
CA GLY A 337 -9.04 27.17 -3.43
C GLY A 337 -8.14 28.24 -4.04
N MET A 338 -7.97 29.40 -3.40
CA MET A 338 -7.06 30.42 -3.89
C MET A 338 -5.60 29.98 -3.73
N ILE A 339 -4.80 30.18 -4.77
CA ILE A 339 -3.35 29.97 -4.74
C ILE A 339 -2.67 31.21 -5.31
N VAL A 340 -1.73 31.75 -4.53
CA VAL A 340 -0.94 32.93 -4.88
C VAL A 340 0.47 32.48 -5.21
N GLN A 341 1.08 33.10 -6.21
CA GLN A 341 2.45 32.85 -6.61
C GLN A 341 3.24 34.16 -6.73
N ALA A 342 4.56 34.07 -6.58
CA ALA A 342 5.49 35.19 -6.61
C ALA A 342 6.70 34.92 -7.50
N GLN A 343 7.22 35.96 -8.12
CA GLN A 343 8.59 36.00 -8.64
C GLN A 343 9.48 36.81 -7.70
N TYR A 344 10.76 36.45 -7.64
CA TYR A 344 11.74 37.10 -6.80
C TYR A 344 12.83 37.79 -7.63
N ASN A 345 13.54 38.75 -7.02
CA ASN A 345 14.73 39.33 -7.62
C ASN A 345 15.81 38.26 -7.86
N GLY A 346 16.54 38.39 -8.98
CA GLY A 346 17.53 37.40 -9.42
C GLY A 346 17.11 36.57 -10.65
N GLY A 347 15.84 36.66 -11.06
CA GLY A 347 15.28 35.86 -12.14
C GLY A 347 14.90 34.45 -11.68
N GLY A 348 13.80 33.90 -12.22
CA GLY A 348 13.33 32.55 -11.88
C GLY A 348 11.85 32.33 -12.17
N ASP A 349 11.43 31.07 -12.03
CA ASP A 349 10.03 30.64 -12.16
C ASP A 349 9.16 31.22 -11.03
N TRP A 350 7.84 31.21 -11.26
CA TRP A 350 6.85 31.53 -10.23
C TRP A 350 6.86 30.48 -9.12
N ALA A 351 6.92 30.92 -7.87
CA ALA A 351 6.83 30.05 -6.69
C ALA A 351 5.54 30.32 -5.91
N THR A 352 4.86 29.26 -5.47
CA THR A 352 3.66 29.38 -4.63
C THR A 352 4.00 30.01 -3.28
N LEU A 353 3.19 30.98 -2.86
CA LEU A 353 3.28 31.59 -1.54
C LEU A 353 2.40 30.87 -0.52
N GLY A 354 2.95 30.65 0.67
CA GLY A 354 2.19 30.29 1.85
C GLY A 354 1.27 31.43 2.31
N SER A 355 0.21 31.09 3.04
CA SER A 355 -0.79 32.08 3.50
C SER A 355 -0.24 33.14 4.48
N ASN A 356 0.95 32.93 5.03
CA ASN A 356 1.67 33.87 5.89
C ASN A 356 2.64 34.80 5.12
N GLU A 357 2.83 34.57 3.81
CA GLU A 357 3.75 35.32 2.95
C GLU A 357 3.06 36.43 2.15
N TYR A 358 1.73 36.50 2.23
CA TYR A 358 0.93 37.59 1.68
C TYR A 358 -0.18 38.01 2.65
N THR A 359 -0.67 39.23 2.47
CA THR A 359 -1.87 39.76 3.13
C THR A 359 -2.92 40.11 2.08
N LEU A 360 -4.18 40.09 2.50
CA LEU A 360 -5.30 40.57 1.69
C LEU A 360 -5.78 41.91 2.26
N SER A 361 -6.11 42.87 1.41
CA SER A 361 -6.68 44.15 1.85
C SER A 361 -7.87 44.61 1.02
N LEU A 362 -8.85 45.21 1.71
CA LEU A 362 -10.10 45.77 1.19
C LEU A 362 -10.52 46.97 2.06
N PRO A 363 -10.70 48.20 1.52
CA PRO A 363 -10.56 48.61 0.11
C PRO A 363 -9.08 48.71 -0.36
N PRO A 364 -8.82 48.68 -1.68
CA PRO A 364 -7.49 48.47 -2.26
C PRO A 364 -6.44 49.55 -1.98
N THR A 365 -6.82 50.72 -1.43
CA THR A 365 -5.97 51.92 -1.34
C THR A 365 -5.18 52.07 -0.04
N ASP A 366 -5.36 51.20 0.96
CA ASP A 366 -4.67 51.36 2.25
C ASP A 366 -4.16 50.01 2.81
N ALA A 367 -2.83 49.94 2.95
CA ALA A 367 -2.07 48.79 3.42
C ALA A 367 -2.31 48.45 4.91
N SER A 368 -2.92 49.37 5.67
CA SER A 368 -3.26 49.17 7.08
C SER A 368 -4.53 48.35 7.31
N TYR A 369 -5.30 48.07 6.24
CA TYR A 369 -6.53 47.28 6.29
C TYR A 369 -6.29 45.83 5.87
N SER A 370 -5.45 45.11 6.61
CA SER A 370 -5.32 43.66 6.44
C SER A 370 -6.63 42.98 6.84
N VAL A 371 -7.14 42.14 5.95
CA VAL A 371 -8.42 41.44 6.12
C VAL A 371 -8.17 40.01 6.58
N THR A 372 -8.76 39.65 7.71
CA THR A 372 -8.95 38.24 8.09
C THR A 372 -10.11 37.66 7.29
N THR A 373 -9.82 36.77 6.35
CA THR A 373 -10.78 36.22 5.38
C THR A 373 -12.02 35.60 6.02
N ALA A 374 -11.87 34.93 7.17
CA ALA A 374 -12.97 34.28 7.87
C ALA A 374 -14.08 35.21 8.42
N THR A 375 -13.87 36.53 8.45
CA THR A 375 -14.80 37.46 9.12
C THR A 375 -15.15 38.71 8.30
N TYR A 376 -14.63 38.83 7.08
CA TYR A 376 -14.87 40.04 6.28
C TYR A 376 -16.19 39.96 5.53
N THR A 377 -17.15 40.79 5.93
CA THR A 377 -18.49 40.85 5.34
C THR A 377 -18.53 41.81 4.15
N LEU A 378 -18.92 41.29 3.00
CA LEU A 378 -19.17 42.06 1.78
C LEU A 378 -20.56 42.69 1.84
N THR A 379 -20.65 44.00 2.06
CA THR A 379 -21.93 44.69 2.25
C THR A 379 -22.33 45.60 1.08
N THR A 380 -21.38 46.00 0.25
CA THR A 380 -21.60 46.97 -0.83
C THR A 380 -21.74 46.24 -2.17
N PRO A 381 -22.88 46.38 -2.87
CA PRO A 381 -23.08 45.81 -4.20
C PRO A 381 -22.11 46.38 -5.25
N GLY A 382 -21.78 45.57 -6.24
CA GLY A 382 -20.86 45.89 -7.33
C GLY A 382 -19.59 45.07 -7.30
N VAL A 383 -18.66 45.41 -8.19
CA VAL A 383 -17.34 44.79 -8.25
C VAL A 383 -16.49 45.32 -7.09
N THR A 384 -15.96 44.41 -6.29
CA THR A 384 -15.04 44.68 -5.19
C THR A 384 -13.68 44.08 -5.54
N THR A 385 -12.65 44.92 -5.63
CA THR A 385 -11.28 44.49 -5.93
C THR A 385 -10.54 44.12 -4.65
N VAL A 386 -10.13 42.86 -4.53
CA VAL A 386 -9.30 42.33 -3.43
C VAL A 386 -7.84 42.44 -3.81
N THR A 387 -7.05 43.15 -2.99
CA THR A 387 -5.60 43.27 -3.20
C THR A 387 -4.85 42.19 -2.44
N VAL A 388 -3.95 41.48 -3.12
CA VAL A 388 -3.02 40.50 -2.55
C VAL A 388 -1.63 41.12 -2.51
N ARG A 389 -1.02 41.23 -1.33
CA ARG A 389 0.21 42.00 -1.12
C ARG A 389 1.26 41.17 -0.42
N SER A 390 2.52 41.20 -0.89
CA SER A 390 3.60 40.44 -0.25
C SER A 390 3.91 40.99 1.15
N THR A 391 4.21 40.11 2.11
CA THR A 391 4.69 40.52 3.43
C THR A 391 6.17 40.93 3.43
N VAL A 392 6.94 40.48 2.42
CA VAL A 392 8.38 40.75 2.28
C VAL A 392 8.64 42.02 1.47
N THR A 393 7.84 42.25 0.43
CA THR A 393 7.95 43.47 -0.40
C THR A 393 6.57 44.10 -0.54
N THR A 394 6.20 44.92 0.45
CA THR A 394 4.83 45.43 0.62
C THR A 394 4.30 46.27 -0.53
N ASP A 395 5.17 46.80 -1.39
CA ASP A 395 4.77 47.57 -2.56
C ASP A 395 4.50 46.70 -3.79
N THR A 396 4.84 45.40 -3.73
CA THR A 396 4.49 44.42 -4.75
C THR A 396 3.15 43.78 -4.39
N TYR A 397 2.16 43.98 -5.26
CA TYR A 397 0.81 43.45 -5.10
C TYR A 397 0.23 42.99 -6.43
N THR A 398 -0.78 42.13 -6.34
CA THR A 398 -1.70 41.79 -7.43
C THR A 398 -3.13 41.93 -6.92
N SER A 399 -4.11 41.78 -7.78
CA SER A 399 -5.50 41.89 -7.37
C SER A 399 -6.41 41.00 -8.19
N PHE A 400 -7.54 40.64 -7.59
CA PHE A 400 -8.62 39.98 -8.28
C PHE A 400 -9.96 40.60 -7.87
N ASP A 401 -10.94 40.49 -8.75
CA ASP A 401 -12.26 41.04 -8.52
C ASP A 401 -13.21 39.97 -7.97
N VAL A 402 -14.06 40.37 -7.03
CA VAL A 402 -15.25 39.63 -6.63
C VAL A 402 -16.49 40.47 -6.93
N ASN A 403 -17.59 39.81 -7.29
CA ASN A 403 -18.83 40.47 -7.66
C ASN A 403 -19.86 40.31 -6.54
N VAL A 404 -20.36 41.43 -6.00
CA VAL A 404 -21.43 41.44 -5.00
C VAL A 404 -22.74 41.84 -5.70
N ASN A 405 -23.64 40.88 -5.89
CA ASN A 405 -24.92 41.13 -6.54
C ASN A 405 -25.79 42.08 -5.68
N ASN A 406 -26.53 43.02 -6.28
CA ASN A 406 -27.40 43.94 -5.54
C ASN A 406 -28.71 43.28 -5.03
N ALA A 407 -28.92 42.00 -5.29
CA ALA A 407 -30.11 41.30 -4.81
C ALA A 407 -30.02 41.05 -3.30
N GLU A 408 -31.05 41.48 -2.57
CA GLU A 408 -31.12 41.30 -1.14
C GLU A 408 -31.71 39.94 -0.77
N LEU A 409 -31.25 39.35 0.34
CA LEU A 409 -31.86 38.17 0.92
C LEU A 409 -33.26 38.52 1.46
N THR A 410 -34.29 37.94 0.83
CA THR A 410 -35.70 38.21 1.16
C THR A 410 -36.31 37.11 2.03
N THR A 411 -35.95 35.84 1.82
CA THR A 411 -36.58 34.71 2.53
C THR A 411 -35.61 33.55 2.74
N LEU A 412 -35.73 32.85 3.88
CA LEU A 412 -35.11 31.55 4.13
C LEU A 412 -36.19 30.48 4.10
N GLU A 413 -35.93 29.43 3.33
CA GLU A 413 -36.86 28.32 3.14
C GLU A 413 -36.17 27.01 3.53
N ILE A 414 -36.80 26.24 4.41
CA ILE A 414 -36.42 24.85 4.65
C ILE A 414 -37.08 24.04 3.53
N THR A 415 -36.33 23.74 2.47
CA THR A 415 -36.85 23.03 1.29
C THR A 415 -36.83 21.52 1.47
N HIS A 416 -36.02 21.01 2.41
CA HIS A 416 -36.11 19.65 2.91
C HIS A 416 -35.95 19.67 4.43
N ALA A 417 -36.90 19.07 5.15
CA ALA A 417 -36.80 18.87 6.60
C ALA A 417 -35.64 17.91 6.92
N PRO A 418 -35.07 17.92 8.14
CA PRO A 418 -34.11 16.89 8.52
C PRO A 418 -34.75 15.49 8.38
N ASN A 419 -33.95 14.50 8.02
CA ASN A 419 -34.38 13.11 7.88
C ASN A 419 -35.01 12.59 9.19
N LYS A 420 -34.52 13.08 10.34
CA LYS A 420 -35.08 12.82 11.66
C LYS A 420 -35.87 14.03 12.17
N THR A 421 -37.20 13.91 12.20
CA THR A 421 -38.12 14.93 12.75
C THR A 421 -38.74 14.54 14.09
N SER A 422 -38.45 13.35 14.59
CA SER A 422 -38.95 12.83 15.86
C SER A 422 -37.78 12.45 16.76
N TYR A 423 -37.79 12.97 17.97
CA TYR A 423 -36.73 12.87 18.95
C TYR A 423 -37.28 12.47 20.31
N PHE A 424 -36.37 12.04 21.17
CA PHE A 424 -36.65 11.81 22.57
C PHE A 424 -35.90 12.76 23.47
N VAL A 425 -36.40 12.97 24.69
CA VAL A 425 -35.70 13.80 25.69
C VAL A 425 -34.27 13.27 25.90
N GLY A 426 -33.27 14.13 25.67
CA GLY A 426 -31.85 13.78 25.78
C GLY A 426 -31.18 13.37 24.46
N ASP A 427 -31.93 13.24 23.36
CA ASP A 427 -31.34 13.07 22.03
C ASP A 427 -30.52 14.32 21.64
N THR A 428 -29.52 14.10 20.78
CA THR A 428 -28.84 15.17 20.04
C THR A 428 -29.59 15.44 18.73
N PHE A 429 -29.69 16.70 18.33
CA PHE A 429 -30.31 17.08 17.07
C PHE A 429 -29.48 16.56 15.88
N ASP A 430 -30.13 15.86 14.95
CA ASP A 430 -29.51 15.36 13.72
C ASP A 430 -29.93 16.23 12.54
N GLN A 431 -28.95 16.94 11.98
CA GLN A 431 -29.16 17.84 10.86
C GLN A 431 -29.14 17.11 9.50
N ALA A 432 -28.81 15.81 9.45
CA ALA A 432 -28.81 15.05 8.20
C ALA A 432 -30.17 15.18 7.48
N GLY A 433 -30.14 15.40 6.17
CA GLY A 433 -31.31 15.70 5.35
C GLY A 433 -31.71 17.17 5.29
N LEU A 434 -31.38 18.00 6.28
CA LEU A 434 -31.84 19.40 6.30
C LEU A 434 -31.24 20.20 5.13
N VAL A 435 -32.10 20.67 4.22
CA VAL A 435 -31.71 21.56 3.12
C VAL A 435 -32.34 22.93 3.32
N VAL A 436 -31.49 23.95 3.38
CA VAL A 436 -31.90 25.36 3.53
C VAL A 436 -31.60 26.11 2.25
N THR A 437 -32.61 26.80 1.73
CA THR A 437 -32.52 27.62 0.52
C THR A 437 -32.76 29.09 0.86
N ALA A 438 -31.83 29.94 0.43
CA ALA A 438 -31.96 31.39 0.46
C ALA A 438 -32.64 31.87 -0.84
N ARG A 439 -33.67 32.72 -0.71
CA ARG A 439 -34.35 33.40 -1.83
C ARG A 439 -33.97 34.88 -1.84
N TYR A 440 -33.64 35.40 -3.02
CA TYR A 440 -33.17 36.76 -3.20
C TYR A 440 -34.18 37.61 -4.00
N SER A 441 -34.10 38.94 -3.87
CA SER A 441 -35.04 39.89 -4.49
C SER A 441 -35.07 39.86 -6.02
N ASN A 442 -34.03 39.30 -6.66
CA ASN A 442 -33.97 39.05 -8.11
C ASN A 442 -34.54 37.70 -8.54
N GLY A 443 -35.14 36.94 -7.63
CA GLY A 443 -35.67 35.59 -7.86
C GLY A 443 -34.64 34.47 -7.76
N ALA A 444 -33.36 34.78 -7.55
CA ALA A 444 -32.32 33.76 -7.40
C ALA A 444 -32.55 32.91 -6.14
N SER A 445 -32.14 31.64 -6.22
CA SER A 445 -32.31 30.65 -5.17
C SER A 445 -31.01 29.90 -4.95
N VAL A 446 -30.46 29.98 -3.75
CA VAL A 446 -29.12 29.47 -3.43
C VAL A 446 -29.23 28.51 -2.24
N LYS A 447 -28.69 27.30 -2.38
CA LYS A 447 -28.55 26.37 -1.26
C LYS A 447 -27.51 26.95 -0.28
N LEU A 448 -27.87 27.06 0.99
CA LEU A 448 -26.94 27.46 2.04
C LEU A 448 -26.16 26.24 2.54
N LEU A 449 -24.85 26.40 2.75
CA LEU A 449 -24.03 25.41 3.46
C LEU A 449 -24.37 25.43 4.95
N ARG A 450 -24.07 24.33 5.66
CA ARG A 450 -24.36 24.22 7.10
C ARG A 450 -23.64 25.28 7.95
N SER A 451 -22.50 25.79 7.48
CA SER A 451 -21.79 26.91 8.09
C SER A 451 -22.45 28.28 7.87
N GLU A 452 -23.46 28.38 6.99
CA GLU A 452 -24.10 29.65 6.61
C GLU A 452 -25.40 29.94 7.38
N TYR A 453 -25.84 29.03 8.23
CA TYR A 453 -27.03 29.19 9.06
C TYR A 453 -26.89 28.48 10.41
N ASN A 454 -27.63 28.98 11.39
CA ASN A 454 -27.83 28.30 12.67
C ASN A 454 -29.25 27.73 12.72
N VAL A 455 -29.37 26.55 13.32
CA VAL A 455 -30.66 25.93 13.63
C VAL A 455 -31.05 26.31 15.05
N GLU A 456 -32.28 26.80 15.22
CA GLU A 456 -32.84 27.10 16.53
C GLU A 456 -34.11 26.28 16.77
N LEU A 457 -34.20 25.71 17.97
CA LEU A 457 -35.36 24.98 18.47
C LEU A 457 -36.02 25.78 19.61
N THR A 458 -37.34 25.91 19.59
CA THR A 458 -38.09 26.62 20.64
C THR A 458 -38.19 25.81 21.94
N ASP A 459 -38.67 26.46 23.02
CA ASP A 459 -39.19 25.81 24.22
C ASP A 459 -38.25 24.79 24.89
N GLY A 460 -36.97 25.14 25.05
CA GLY A 460 -35.95 24.31 25.71
C GLY A 460 -35.36 23.21 24.82
N GLY A 461 -35.63 23.22 23.51
CA GLY A 461 -35.03 22.30 22.54
C GLY A 461 -35.42 20.83 22.77
N LEU A 462 -34.45 19.92 22.67
CA LEU A 462 -34.65 18.48 22.87
C LEU A 462 -34.66 18.06 24.34
N ALA A 463 -34.48 19.00 25.29
CA ALA A 463 -34.47 18.69 26.72
C ALA A 463 -35.87 18.57 27.34
N THR A 464 -36.92 19.00 26.63
CA THR A 464 -38.30 18.93 27.13
C THR A 464 -39.24 18.35 26.07
N PRO A 465 -40.28 17.58 26.45
CA PRO A 465 -41.22 16.99 25.52
C PRO A 465 -42.16 18.03 24.88
N GLY A 466 -42.84 17.64 23.80
CA GLY A 466 -43.81 18.43 23.04
C GLY A 466 -43.38 18.70 21.59
N ALA A 467 -44.29 19.29 20.82
CA ALA A 467 -43.96 19.82 19.49
C ALA A 467 -43.00 21.01 19.64
N LYS A 468 -41.88 20.99 18.92
CA LYS A 468 -40.89 22.06 18.87
C LYS A 468 -40.86 22.66 17.48
N SER A 469 -40.70 23.97 17.41
CA SER A 469 -40.50 24.64 16.12
C SER A 469 -39.01 24.69 15.82
N LEU A 470 -38.62 24.08 14.71
CA LEU A 470 -37.31 24.24 14.09
C LEU A 470 -37.36 25.42 13.16
N THR A 471 -36.49 26.39 13.41
CA THR A 471 -36.27 27.52 12.52
C THR A 471 -34.80 27.63 12.18
N VAL A 472 -34.50 28.27 11.05
CA VAL A 472 -33.12 28.58 10.68
C VAL A 472 -32.94 30.08 10.53
N LYS A 473 -31.77 30.55 10.96
CA LYS A 473 -31.31 31.93 10.80
C LYS A 473 -30.00 31.93 10.04
N SER A 474 -29.91 32.73 8.99
CA SER A 474 -28.66 32.92 8.27
C SER A 474 -27.77 33.95 8.98
N TYR A 475 -26.45 33.75 8.95
CA TYR A 475 -25.53 34.79 9.46
C TYR A 475 -25.62 36.10 8.65
N LYS A 476 -26.04 36.01 7.38
CA LYS A 476 -26.10 37.14 6.43
C LYS A 476 -27.13 38.18 6.86
N LYS A 477 -28.25 37.72 7.42
CA LYS A 477 -29.35 38.55 7.91
C LYS A 477 -30.04 37.84 9.08
N PRO A 478 -29.47 37.91 10.30
CA PRO A 478 -29.98 37.18 11.46
C PRO A 478 -31.41 37.56 11.88
N SER A 479 -31.88 38.74 11.44
CA SER A 479 -33.27 39.18 11.63
C SER A 479 -34.28 38.41 10.77
N LEU A 480 -33.83 37.71 9.73
CA LEU A 480 -34.67 36.88 8.87
C LEU A 480 -34.66 35.44 9.41
N VAL A 481 -35.84 34.96 9.79
CA VAL A 481 -36.08 33.60 10.30
C VAL A 481 -36.91 32.84 9.27
N SER A 482 -36.58 31.58 9.02
CA SER A 482 -37.41 30.73 8.16
C SER A 482 -38.81 30.52 8.73
N ALA A 483 -39.73 30.06 7.88
CA ALA A 483 -40.95 29.43 8.39
C ALA A 483 -40.58 28.24 9.29
N PRO A 484 -41.28 28.04 10.42
CA PRO A 484 -40.98 26.95 11.34
C PRO A 484 -41.39 25.60 10.75
N VAL A 485 -40.53 24.60 10.90
CA VAL A 485 -40.86 23.19 10.68
C VAL A 485 -41.07 22.54 12.03
N THR A 486 -42.16 21.80 12.20
CA THR A 486 -42.43 21.11 13.46
C THR A 486 -41.59 19.84 13.57
N ILE A 487 -40.84 19.72 14.67
CA ILE A 487 -40.29 18.45 15.14
C ILE A 487 -41.01 18.02 16.41
N THR A 488 -41.05 16.72 16.69
CA THR A 488 -41.72 16.20 17.90
C THR A 488 -40.68 15.67 18.86
N VAL A 489 -40.71 16.11 20.11
CA VAL A 489 -39.90 15.54 21.20
C VAL A 489 -40.84 14.78 22.13
N ALA A 490 -40.63 13.49 22.30
CA ALA A 490 -41.37 12.69 23.27
C ALA A 490 -40.51 12.42 24.51
N THR A 491 -41.15 12.32 25.67
CA THR A 491 -40.50 11.59 26.77
C THR A 491 -40.53 10.12 26.40
N PRO A 492 -39.40 9.38 26.50
CA PRO A 492 -39.41 7.95 26.27
C PRO A 492 -40.53 7.30 27.06
N ALA A 493 -41.48 6.69 26.37
CA ALA A 493 -42.56 5.94 26.98
C ALA A 493 -42.21 4.46 26.92
N VAL A 494 -42.40 3.75 28.04
CA VAL A 494 -42.25 2.30 28.04
C VAL A 494 -43.35 1.74 27.13
N THR A 495 -42.95 1.05 26.08
CA THR A 495 -43.88 0.47 25.10
C THR A 495 -44.21 -0.98 25.45
N HIS A 496 -43.21 -1.72 25.89
CA HIS A 496 -43.31 -3.11 26.31
C HIS A 496 -42.10 -3.45 27.19
N VAL A 497 -42.13 -4.60 27.85
CA VAL A 497 -40.91 -5.22 28.37
C VAL A 497 -40.33 -6.15 27.32
N ALA A 498 -39.05 -6.44 27.36
CA ALA A 498 -38.41 -7.45 26.50
C ALA A 498 -37.25 -8.12 27.22
N VAL A 499 -36.94 -9.35 26.81
CA VAL A 499 -35.69 -9.99 27.21
C VAL A 499 -34.55 -9.35 26.42
N THR A 500 -33.58 -8.78 27.13
CA THR A 500 -32.45 -8.01 26.55
C THR A 500 -31.12 -8.71 26.72
N THR A 501 -31.01 -9.56 27.72
CA THR A 501 -29.99 -10.61 27.78
C THR A 501 -30.74 -11.92 27.82
N TYR A 502 -30.67 -12.66 26.71
CA TYR A 502 -31.33 -13.95 26.59
C TYR A 502 -30.56 -14.97 27.44
N PRO A 503 -31.25 -15.72 28.32
CA PRO A 503 -30.63 -16.87 28.98
C PRO A 503 -30.45 -18.00 27.97
N THR A 504 -29.97 -19.16 28.44
CA THR A 504 -30.11 -20.39 27.68
C THR A 504 -31.59 -20.60 27.31
N THR A 505 -31.90 -20.72 26.03
CA THR A 505 -33.28 -20.93 25.56
C THR A 505 -33.53 -22.37 25.13
N THR A 506 -32.49 -23.19 25.03
CA THR A 506 -32.57 -24.58 24.57
C THR A 506 -32.11 -25.53 25.67
N PHE A 507 -32.97 -26.48 26.01
CA PHE A 507 -32.78 -27.43 27.11
C PHE A 507 -32.87 -28.86 26.61
N ALA A 508 -32.06 -29.75 27.18
CA ALA A 508 -32.17 -31.18 26.93
C ALA A 508 -33.42 -31.76 27.63
N VAL A 509 -33.96 -32.87 27.10
CA VAL A 509 -35.02 -33.63 27.78
C VAL A 509 -34.57 -33.97 29.22
N ASN A 510 -35.45 -33.72 30.18
CA ASN A 510 -35.28 -33.82 31.64
C ASN A 510 -34.37 -32.76 32.29
N GLN A 511 -33.83 -31.80 31.53
CA GLN A 511 -33.08 -30.68 32.11
C GLN A 511 -34.03 -29.70 32.81
N GLU A 512 -33.65 -29.22 33.99
CA GLU A 512 -34.37 -28.12 34.64
C GLU A 512 -34.21 -26.82 33.87
N ILE A 513 -35.23 -25.98 33.88
CA ILE A 513 -35.15 -24.67 33.26
C ILE A 513 -34.15 -23.79 34.04
N ASP A 514 -33.21 -23.21 33.32
CA ASP A 514 -32.20 -22.30 33.87
C ASP A 514 -32.29 -20.95 33.16
N LEU A 515 -32.82 -19.96 33.89
CA LEU A 515 -32.96 -18.58 33.42
C LEU A 515 -31.87 -17.68 34.01
N THR A 516 -30.80 -18.25 34.56
CA THR A 516 -29.68 -17.50 35.11
C THR A 516 -29.09 -16.57 34.05
N GLY A 517 -28.86 -15.31 34.43
CA GLY A 517 -28.35 -14.28 33.53
C GLY A 517 -29.40 -13.65 32.61
N MET A 518 -30.66 -14.10 32.64
CA MET A 518 -31.75 -13.43 31.95
C MET A 518 -31.89 -12.00 32.47
N LYS A 519 -31.85 -11.04 31.55
CA LYS A 519 -32.19 -9.65 31.85
C LYS A 519 -33.45 -9.26 31.11
N VAL A 520 -34.43 -8.77 31.87
CA VAL A 520 -35.64 -8.16 31.34
C VAL A 520 -35.46 -6.67 31.40
N SER A 521 -35.79 -5.97 30.33
CA SER A 521 -35.76 -4.51 30.33
C SER A 521 -37.10 -3.95 29.89
N ALA A 522 -37.47 -2.82 30.46
CA ALA A 522 -38.42 -1.92 29.83
C ALA A 522 -37.81 -1.43 28.52
N VAL A 523 -38.51 -1.66 27.41
CA VAL A 523 -38.15 -1.13 26.09
C VAL A 523 -38.97 0.11 25.85
N TYR A 524 -38.25 1.19 25.62
CA TYR A 524 -38.85 2.48 25.33
C TYR A 524 -39.07 2.62 23.83
N ASP A 525 -40.02 3.46 23.44
CA ASP A 525 -40.29 3.84 22.04
C ASP A 525 -39.06 4.42 21.31
N ASN A 526 -38.08 4.96 22.05
CA ASN A 526 -36.77 5.38 21.54
C ASN A 526 -35.76 4.24 21.35
N LYS A 527 -36.19 2.99 21.55
CA LYS A 527 -35.38 1.76 21.50
C LYS A 527 -34.33 1.64 22.60
N THR A 528 -34.23 2.59 23.54
CA THR A 528 -33.41 2.38 24.74
C THR A 528 -34.06 1.33 25.63
N LYS A 529 -33.22 0.71 26.45
CA LYS A 529 -33.58 -0.40 27.31
C LYS A 529 -33.13 -0.05 28.72
N ALA A 530 -34.04 -0.07 29.68
CA ALA A 530 -33.69 0.01 31.10
C ALA A 530 -33.96 -1.34 31.76
N GLU A 531 -32.93 -1.94 32.34
CA GLU A 531 -33.04 -3.21 33.06
C GLU A 531 -34.02 -3.08 34.24
N LEU A 532 -34.98 -3.99 34.30
CA LEU A 532 -35.91 -4.11 35.42
C LEU A 532 -35.26 -4.94 36.52
N ALA A 533 -35.44 -4.56 37.78
CA ALA A 533 -35.06 -5.40 38.90
C ALA A 533 -35.93 -6.67 38.92
N ALA A 534 -35.37 -7.78 39.41
CA ALA A 534 -36.10 -9.05 39.50
C ALA A 534 -37.36 -8.98 40.38
N SER A 535 -37.49 -7.96 41.23
CA SER A 535 -38.69 -7.69 42.03
C SER A 535 -39.81 -6.96 41.29
N GLU A 536 -39.62 -6.56 40.02
CA GLU A 536 -40.57 -5.77 39.24
C GLU A 536 -41.36 -6.59 38.21
N TYR A 537 -41.11 -7.90 38.14
CA TYR A 537 -41.81 -8.83 37.26
C TYR A 537 -41.85 -10.23 37.88
N ASP A 538 -42.89 -10.98 37.54
CA ASP A 538 -42.99 -12.41 37.86
C ASP A 538 -42.62 -13.25 36.64
N VAL A 539 -42.01 -14.41 36.88
CA VAL A 539 -41.66 -15.37 35.83
C VAL A 539 -42.45 -16.65 36.05
N ASP A 540 -43.36 -16.97 35.13
CA ASP A 540 -44.16 -18.19 35.13
C ASP A 540 -43.52 -19.23 34.19
N THR A 541 -43.07 -20.33 34.78
CA THR A 541 -42.49 -21.48 34.09
C THR A 541 -43.39 -22.71 34.11
N THR A 542 -44.65 -22.61 34.57
CA THR A 542 -45.57 -23.76 34.72
C THR A 542 -45.85 -24.50 33.41
N ALA A 543 -45.77 -23.78 32.27
CA ALA A 543 -45.93 -24.37 30.94
C ALA A 543 -44.69 -25.15 30.46
N TYR A 544 -43.53 -25.00 31.12
CA TYR A 544 -42.31 -25.72 30.76
C TYR A 544 -42.43 -27.21 31.09
N ASN A 545 -42.46 -28.05 30.06
CA ASN A 545 -42.47 -29.49 30.23
C ASN A 545 -41.11 -30.09 29.83
N LYS A 546 -40.22 -30.27 30.80
CA LYS A 546 -38.91 -30.90 30.60
C LYS A 546 -38.96 -32.32 30.03
N SER A 547 -40.07 -33.04 30.19
CA SER A 547 -40.15 -34.46 29.80
C SER A 547 -40.49 -34.69 28.33
N GLN A 548 -40.93 -33.66 27.60
CA GLN A 548 -41.36 -33.78 26.21
C GLN A 548 -40.65 -32.76 25.31
N PRO A 549 -40.10 -33.20 24.16
CA PRO A 549 -39.59 -32.28 23.15
C PRO A 549 -40.68 -31.32 22.65
N GLY A 550 -40.36 -30.04 22.50
CA GLY A 550 -41.29 -29.01 22.05
C GLY A 550 -40.82 -27.61 22.39
N THR A 551 -41.53 -26.61 21.86
CA THR A 551 -41.35 -25.20 22.25
C THR A 551 -42.38 -24.85 23.32
N TYR A 552 -41.91 -24.33 24.44
CA TYR A 552 -42.71 -23.86 25.56
C TYR A 552 -42.49 -22.37 25.76
N TYR A 553 -43.44 -21.69 26.37
CA TYR A 553 -43.36 -20.25 26.57
C TYR A 553 -43.24 -19.96 28.06
N VAL A 554 -42.13 -19.35 28.45
CA VAL A 554 -41.97 -18.74 29.77
C VAL A 554 -42.66 -17.39 29.73
N VAL A 555 -43.64 -17.17 30.61
CA VAL A 555 -44.42 -15.93 30.65
C VAL A 555 -43.80 -15.01 31.68
N ILE A 556 -43.26 -13.88 31.22
CA ILE A 556 -42.68 -12.83 32.05
C ILE A 556 -43.75 -11.76 32.20
N THR A 557 -44.35 -11.67 33.39
CA THR A 557 -45.43 -10.73 33.68
C THR A 557 -44.88 -9.55 34.46
N PRO A 558 -44.75 -8.35 33.86
CA PRO A 558 -44.35 -7.17 34.60
C PRO A 558 -45.43 -6.80 35.64
N HIS A 559 -45.03 -6.36 36.83
CA HIS A 559 -45.99 -5.91 37.86
C HIS A 559 -46.71 -4.63 37.44
N ASN A 560 -46.12 -3.85 36.52
CA ASN A 560 -46.81 -2.78 35.84
C ASN A 560 -47.85 -3.36 34.87
N THR A 561 -49.10 -3.44 35.33
CA THR A 561 -50.23 -4.04 34.60
C THR A 561 -50.61 -3.33 33.29
N ALA A 562 -50.06 -2.15 33.02
CA ALA A 562 -50.22 -1.46 31.75
C ALA A 562 -49.34 -2.04 30.63
N LEU A 563 -48.32 -2.84 30.97
CA LEU A 563 -47.42 -3.47 30.01
C LEU A 563 -47.84 -4.94 29.77
N PRO A 564 -47.88 -5.40 28.51
CA PRO A 564 -48.21 -6.79 28.22
C PRO A 564 -47.11 -7.73 28.74
N ALA A 565 -47.51 -8.93 29.15
CA ALA A 565 -46.56 -9.99 29.46
C ALA A 565 -45.75 -10.38 28.22
N VAL A 566 -44.48 -10.71 28.42
CA VAL A 566 -43.59 -11.22 27.36
C VAL A 566 -43.55 -12.72 27.42
N GLN A 567 -43.64 -13.34 26.25
CA GLN A 567 -43.40 -14.77 26.10
C GLN A 567 -41.97 -14.97 25.61
N LEU A 568 -41.14 -15.55 26.46
CA LEU A 568 -39.83 -16.07 26.06
C LEU A 568 -40.02 -17.51 25.60
N PRO A 569 -39.95 -17.80 24.29
CA PRO A 569 -39.98 -19.18 23.84
C PRO A 569 -38.69 -19.88 24.28
N VAL A 570 -38.84 -21.10 24.78
CA VAL A 570 -37.75 -22.01 25.11
C VAL A 570 -38.01 -23.35 24.44
N THR A 571 -36.96 -24.02 23.97
CA THR A 571 -37.06 -25.30 23.28
C THR A 571 -36.53 -26.40 24.18
N VAL A 572 -37.33 -27.44 24.44
CA VAL A 572 -36.82 -28.73 24.93
C VAL A 572 -36.57 -29.60 23.71
N LYS A 573 -35.35 -30.09 23.53
CA LYS A 573 -35.01 -31.08 22.50
C LYS A 573 -34.17 -32.20 23.09
N ALA A 574 -34.02 -33.30 22.35
CA ALA A 574 -33.05 -34.31 22.74
C ALA A 574 -31.65 -33.68 22.84
N ALA A 575 -30.86 -34.12 23.83
CA ALA A 575 -29.49 -33.66 23.96
C ALA A 575 -28.74 -33.94 22.65
N TYR A 576 -28.10 -32.91 22.10
CA TYR A 576 -27.32 -33.09 20.88
C TYR A 576 -26.09 -33.92 21.19
N VAL A 577 -25.95 -35.06 20.51
CA VAL A 577 -24.77 -35.92 20.60
C VAL A 577 -23.95 -35.67 19.33
N PRO A 578 -22.78 -35.02 19.42
CA PRO A 578 -22.00 -34.70 18.23
C PRO A 578 -21.46 -35.96 17.57
N GLU A 579 -21.79 -36.15 16.30
CA GLU A 579 -21.16 -37.15 15.43
C GLU A 579 -20.00 -36.47 14.69
N TRP A 580 -18.79 -36.65 15.22
CA TRP A 580 -17.60 -36.08 14.60
C TRP A 580 -17.15 -36.89 13.39
N LYS A 581 -16.93 -36.20 12.27
CA LYS A 581 -16.46 -36.73 10.99
C LYS A 581 -15.12 -36.09 10.63
N SER A 582 -14.33 -36.79 9.83
CA SER A 582 -13.08 -36.27 9.28
C SER A 582 -13.13 -36.26 7.77
N ILE A 583 -12.61 -35.20 7.16
CA ILE A 583 -12.45 -35.10 5.72
C ILE A 583 -11.20 -34.29 5.39
N ARG A 584 -10.58 -34.65 4.28
CA ARG A 584 -9.57 -33.84 3.61
C ARG A 584 -10.05 -33.58 2.20
N PHE A 585 -10.01 -32.34 1.75
CA PHE A 585 -10.35 -31.99 0.37
C PHE A 585 -9.76 -30.61 0.01
N GLY A 586 -9.82 -30.30 -1.27
CA GLY A 586 -9.43 -29.01 -1.82
C GLY A 586 -7.95 -28.92 -2.16
N GLN A 587 -7.57 -27.81 -2.77
CA GLN A 587 -6.33 -27.68 -3.51
C GLN A 587 -5.09 -27.84 -2.62
N SER A 588 -4.05 -28.49 -3.16
CA SER A 588 -2.77 -28.72 -2.47
C SER A 588 -2.85 -29.69 -1.29
N THR A 589 -3.95 -30.43 -1.12
CA THR A 589 -4.04 -31.46 -0.07
C THR A 589 -3.55 -32.84 -0.54
N SER A 590 -2.93 -33.63 0.35
CA SER A 590 -2.46 -34.99 0.07
C SER A 590 -2.37 -35.85 1.33
N ASP A 591 -2.27 -37.18 1.23
CA ASP A 591 -2.22 -38.06 2.42
C ASP A 591 -0.90 -37.90 3.18
N ALA A 592 0.15 -37.51 2.44
CA ALA A 592 1.46 -37.23 3.01
C ALA A 592 1.47 -35.94 3.84
N ASN A 593 0.81 -34.89 3.34
CA ASN A 593 0.91 -33.55 3.92
C ASN A 593 -0.24 -33.18 4.85
N ASN A 594 -1.38 -33.88 4.75
CA ASN A 594 -2.60 -33.57 5.51
C ASN A 594 -3.04 -34.80 6.29
N LYS A 595 -3.12 -34.67 7.62
CA LYS A 595 -3.53 -35.77 8.52
C LYS A 595 -4.52 -35.29 9.57
N ILE A 596 -5.42 -36.19 9.94
CA ILE A 596 -6.36 -36.04 11.05
C ILE A 596 -6.22 -37.30 11.91
N GLU A 597 -5.80 -37.13 13.16
CA GLU A 597 -5.58 -38.21 14.11
C GLU A 597 -6.50 -37.98 15.32
N VAL A 598 -7.53 -38.81 15.49
CA VAL A 598 -8.36 -38.80 16.70
C VAL A 598 -7.53 -39.44 17.82
N LEU A 599 -7.18 -38.63 18.83
CA LEU A 599 -6.30 -39.06 19.93
C LEU A 599 -7.10 -39.68 21.07
N SER A 600 -8.32 -39.17 21.31
CA SER A 600 -9.31 -39.69 22.24
C SER A 600 -10.71 -39.20 21.85
N ASP A 601 -11.74 -39.63 22.58
CA ASP A 601 -13.12 -39.14 22.41
C ASP A 601 -13.27 -37.62 22.59
N THR A 602 -12.27 -36.95 23.17
CA THR A 602 -12.28 -35.51 23.49
C THR A 602 -11.10 -34.74 22.92
N SER A 603 -10.27 -35.37 22.08
CA SER A 603 -9.08 -34.71 21.51
C SER A 603 -8.71 -35.21 20.12
N VAL A 604 -8.24 -34.29 19.27
CA VAL A 604 -7.85 -34.56 17.88
C VAL A 604 -6.61 -33.77 17.52
N ARG A 605 -5.74 -34.36 16.69
CA ARG A 605 -4.61 -33.67 16.06
C ARG A 605 -4.89 -33.47 14.58
N LEU A 606 -4.72 -32.24 14.10
CA LEU A 606 -4.81 -31.90 12.69
C LEU A 606 -3.46 -31.38 12.23
N THR A 607 -2.99 -31.90 11.10
CA THR A 607 -1.69 -31.56 10.53
C THR A 607 -1.88 -31.15 9.09
N ALA A 608 -1.26 -30.03 8.74
CA ALA A 608 -1.03 -29.54 7.38
C ALA A 608 0.45 -29.15 7.30
N LEU A 609 1.27 -29.96 6.63
CA LEU A 609 2.70 -29.65 6.45
C LEU A 609 2.88 -28.47 5.48
N GLU A 610 4.13 -28.02 5.29
CA GLU A 610 4.42 -27.01 4.27
C GLU A 610 3.95 -27.49 2.88
N GLY A 611 3.22 -26.62 2.17
CA GLY A 611 2.55 -26.95 0.91
C GLY A 611 1.29 -27.84 1.04
N GLY A 612 0.91 -28.28 2.24
CA GLY A 612 -0.29 -29.08 2.51
C GLY A 612 -1.54 -28.23 2.69
N GLY A 613 -2.33 -28.05 1.63
CA GLY A 613 -3.55 -27.24 1.67
C GLY A 613 -3.31 -25.73 1.56
N LYS A 614 -4.38 -24.94 1.68
CA LYS A 614 -4.39 -23.46 1.66
C LYS A 614 -5.74 -22.90 2.14
N VAL A 615 -5.76 -21.68 2.66
CA VAL A 615 -6.98 -20.87 2.76
C VAL A 615 -6.70 -19.53 2.09
N THR A 616 -7.40 -19.25 0.99
CA THR A 616 -7.19 -18.06 0.16
C THR A 616 -8.50 -17.31 -0.07
N GLY A 617 -8.41 -16.22 -0.85
CA GLY A 617 -9.58 -15.46 -1.28
C GLY A 617 -10.62 -16.34 -2.00
N ASP A 618 -10.19 -17.30 -2.82
CA ASP A 618 -11.13 -18.02 -3.70
C ASP A 618 -11.03 -19.55 -3.58
N HIS A 619 -10.04 -20.08 -2.85
CA HIS A 619 -9.79 -21.52 -2.77
C HIS A 619 -9.42 -21.97 -1.36
N ASP A 620 -9.91 -23.15 -1.02
CA ASP A 620 -9.55 -23.92 0.17
C ASP A 620 -8.88 -25.24 -0.21
N GLY A 621 -7.97 -25.65 0.65
CA GLY A 621 -7.52 -27.02 0.78
C GLY A 621 -7.21 -27.28 2.24
N ILE A 622 -7.97 -28.15 2.90
CA ILE A 622 -7.93 -28.28 4.35
C ILE A 622 -8.01 -29.73 4.82
N SER A 623 -7.43 -29.98 5.99
CA SER A 623 -7.82 -31.08 6.88
C SER A 623 -8.96 -30.56 7.76
N PHE A 624 -10.11 -31.24 7.82
CA PHE A 624 -11.28 -30.77 8.57
C PHE A 624 -11.90 -31.87 9.42
N TYR A 625 -12.04 -31.62 10.73
CA TYR A 625 -12.70 -32.48 11.70
C TYR A 625 -13.94 -31.78 12.24
N TYR A 626 -15.13 -32.27 11.90
CA TYR A 626 -16.37 -31.48 11.94
C TYR A 626 -17.59 -32.27 12.35
N VAL A 627 -18.66 -31.54 12.69
CA VAL A 627 -20.03 -32.03 12.82
C VAL A 627 -20.92 -31.34 11.79
N GLU A 628 -22.08 -31.94 11.51
CA GLU A 628 -23.12 -31.36 10.64
C GLU A 628 -24.24 -30.76 11.50
N LEU A 629 -24.66 -29.55 11.19
CA LEU A 629 -25.76 -28.83 11.84
C LEU A 629 -26.68 -28.22 10.77
N ASP A 630 -27.94 -27.91 11.13
CA ASP A 630 -28.86 -27.24 10.22
C ASP A 630 -28.61 -25.71 10.26
N PRO A 631 -28.24 -25.06 9.14
CA PRO A 631 -27.86 -23.65 9.14
C PRO A 631 -29.01 -22.72 9.53
N THR A 632 -30.26 -23.14 9.33
CA THR A 632 -31.47 -22.36 9.58
C THR A 632 -32.12 -22.67 10.93
N LYS A 633 -31.95 -23.90 11.43
CA LYS A 633 -32.55 -24.35 12.71
C LYS A 633 -31.59 -24.31 13.89
N ASP A 634 -30.29 -24.42 13.66
CA ASP A 634 -29.29 -24.49 14.71
C ASP A 634 -28.41 -23.22 14.76
N ASN A 635 -28.23 -22.72 15.98
CA ASN A 635 -27.12 -21.88 16.38
C ASN A 635 -26.14 -22.72 17.18
N PHE A 636 -24.90 -22.24 17.31
CA PHE A 636 -23.90 -22.98 18.07
C PHE A 636 -22.89 -22.07 18.75
N THR A 637 -22.31 -22.58 19.83
CA THR A 637 -21.04 -22.11 20.37
C THR A 637 -20.09 -23.30 20.44
N LEU A 638 -18.96 -23.20 19.74
CA LEU A 638 -17.90 -24.20 19.77
C LEU A 638 -16.67 -23.55 20.40
N SER A 639 -16.17 -24.15 21.48
CA SER A 639 -14.91 -23.74 22.11
C SER A 639 -13.99 -24.92 22.36
N ALA A 640 -12.68 -24.68 22.30
CA ALA A 640 -11.68 -25.68 22.63
C ALA A 640 -10.33 -25.04 22.98
N ASN A 641 -9.51 -25.77 23.74
CA ASN A 641 -8.10 -25.45 23.93
C ASN A 641 -7.32 -25.87 22.68
N ILE A 642 -6.51 -24.96 22.13
CA ILE A 642 -5.69 -25.22 20.95
C ILE A 642 -4.22 -25.16 21.34
N LYS A 643 -3.52 -26.27 21.14
CA LYS A 643 -2.06 -26.35 21.18
C LYS A 643 -1.52 -26.23 19.77
N VAL A 644 -0.72 -25.21 19.49
CA VAL A 644 -0.11 -24.99 18.18
C VAL A 644 1.31 -25.52 18.20
N THR A 645 1.61 -26.51 17.35
CA THR A 645 2.96 -27.09 17.25
C THR A 645 3.76 -26.53 16.08
N ALA A 646 3.07 -26.11 15.01
CA ALA A 646 3.66 -25.37 13.90
C ALA A 646 2.59 -24.44 13.32
N PHE A 647 2.96 -23.20 13.02
CA PHE A 647 2.10 -22.27 12.28
C PHE A 647 2.93 -21.22 11.57
N ALA A 648 2.92 -21.29 10.24
CA ALA A 648 3.61 -20.39 9.32
C ALA A 648 5.13 -20.29 9.53
N LYS A 649 5.85 -19.95 8.46
CA LYS A 649 7.29 -19.64 8.50
C LYS A 649 7.48 -18.13 8.65
N ASP A 650 8.73 -17.68 8.86
CA ASP A 650 9.00 -16.24 9.05
C ASP A 650 8.59 -15.40 7.85
N GLN A 651 8.93 -15.87 6.64
CA GLN A 651 8.41 -15.35 5.38
C GLN A 651 7.24 -16.21 4.90
N TYR A 652 6.06 -16.00 5.47
CA TYR A 652 4.87 -16.80 5.21
C TYR A 652 4.29 -16.55 3.81
N ASP A 653 3.64 -17.58 3.27
CA ASP A 653 3.05 -17.63 1.93
C ASP A 653 1.71 -16.87 1.85
N GLY A 654 1.13 -16.48 2.99
CA GLY A 654 -0.12 -15.71 3.07
C GLY A 654 -1.38 -16.58 2.96
N GLN A 655 -1.25 -17.90 3.08
CA GLN A 655 -2.34 -18.88 2.90
C GLN A 655 -2.47 -19.86 4.07
N GLU A 656 -1.65 -19.69 5.11
CA GLU A 656 -1.59 -20.50 6.32
C GLU A 656 -2.76 -20.17 7.23
N SER A 657 -3.41 -21.22 7.74
CA SER A 657 -4.53 -21.02 8.65
C SER A 657 -4.86 -22.25 9.49
N PHE A 658 -5.36 -22.02 10.69
CA PHE A 658 -5.91 -23.05 11.56
C PHE A 658 -6.98 -22.47 12.48
N GLY A 659 -7.77 -23.35 13.10
CA GLY A 659 -8.64 -22.98 14.21
C GLY A 659 -10.00 -23.64 14.13
N ILE A 660 -11.03 -22.89 14.51
CA ILE A 660 -12.44 -23.32 14.44
C ILE A 660 -13.06 -22.68 13.19
N MET A 661 -13.80 -23.44 12.41
CA MET A 661 -14.46 -23.00 11.18
C MET A 661 -15.89 -23.54 11.09
N ALA A 662 -16.80 -22.68 10.66
CA ALA A 662 -18.09 -23.04 10.09
C ALA A 662 -18.07 -22.75 8.58
N ARG A 663 -18.66 -23.65 7.80
CA ARG A 663 -18.73 -23.56 6.34
C ARG A 663 -20.03 -24.13 5.79
N ASP A 664 -20.51 -23.59 4.68
CA ASP A 664 -21.79 -23.99 4.05
C ASP A 664 -21.67 -25.18 3.07
N ALA A 665 -20.46 -25.49 2.62
CA ALA A 665 -20.21 -26.59 1.69
C ALA A 665 -18.84 -27.24 1.93
N ILE A 666 -18.74 -28.55 1.73
CA ILE A 666 -17.47 -29.31 1.75
C ILE A 666 -17.26 -30.04 0.41
N GLY A 667 -16.01 -30.34 0.09
CA GLY A 667 -15.65 -31.04 -1.15
C GLY A 667 -15.76 -32.57 -1.06
N THR A 668 -15.40 -33.24 -2.15
CA THR A 668 -15.32 -34.70 -2.19
C THR A 668 -14.11 -35.19 -1.40
N ALA A 669 -14.30 -36.23 -0.58
CA ALA A 669 -13.24 -36.77 0.26
C ALA A 669 -12.01 -37.20 -0.58
N GLY A 670 -10.87 -36.61 -0.24
CA GLY A 670 -9.58 -36.86 -0.85
C GLY A 670 -9.34 -36.10 -2.15
N ASP A 671 -10.34 -35.41 -2.71
CA ASP A 671 -10.19 -34.61 -3.92
C ASP A 671 -9.32 -33.38 -3.67
N SER A 672 -8.37 -33.13 -4.56
CA SER A 672 -7.43 -32.00 -4.50
C SER A 672 -7.69 -30.95 -5.58
N SER A 673 -8.87 -30.96 -6.18
CA SER A 673 -9.36 -29.90 -7.06
C SER A 673 -9.52 -28.56 -6.34
N ILE A 674 -9.78 -27.50 -7.11
CA ILE A 674 -10.27 -26.24 -6.54
C ILE A 674 -11.58 -26.47 -5.79
N PHE A 675 -11.73 -25.73 -4.69
CA PHE A 675 -12.95 -25.75 -3.89
C PHE A 675 -13.07 -24.44 -3.11
N ALA A 676 -14.23 -23.81 -3.17
CA ALA A 676 -14.57 -22.57 -2.49
C ALA A 676 -15.86 -22.75 -1.68
N SER A 677 -15.95 -22.07 -0.53
CA SER A 677 -17.18 -22.05 0.29
C SER A 677 -17.33 -20.72 1.01
N ASN A 678 -18.54 -20.42 1.45
CA ASN A 678 -18.72 -19.37 2.45
C ASN A 678 -18.23 -19.92 3.80
N ILE A 679 -17.40 -19.13 4.49
CA ILE A 679 -16.77 -19.56 5.75
C ILE A 679 -16.89 -18.48 6.81
N ALA A 680 -16.95 -18.91 8.06
CA ALA A 680 -16.65 -18.10 9.23
C ALA A 680 -15.67 -18.87 10.12
N ALA A 681 -14.54 -18.28 10.45
CA ALA A 681 -13.49 -18.95 11.19
C ALA A 681 -12.80 -18.04 12.20
N VAL A 682 -12.36 -18.65 13.30
CA VAL A 682 -11.54 -18.00 14.32
C VAL A 682 -10.28 -18.83 14.56
N GLY A 683 -9.13 -18.16 14.55
CA GLY A 683 -7.83 -18.81 14.80
C GLY A 683 -6.68 -18.11 14.09
N GLY A 684 -5.57 -18.82 13.91
CA GLY A 684 -4.41 -18.30 13.21
C GLY A 684 -4.70 -18.10 11.73
N TYR A 685 -4.42 -16.91 11.20
CA TYR A 685 -4.58 -16.59 9.79
C TYR A 685 -3.53 -15.57 9.34
N SER A 686 -2.86 -15.84 8.20
CA SER A 686 -1.94 -14.90 7.57
C SER A 686 -2.63 -13.96 6.58
N GLY A 687 -3.49 -14.48 5.70
CA GLY A 687 -4.41 -13.70 4.85
C GLY A 687 -3.79 -12.80 3.77
N GLY A 688 -2.49 -12.98 3.53
CA GLY A 688 -1.69 -12.30 2.52
C GLY A 688 -0.23 -12.20 2.97
N THR A 689 0.72 -12.21 2.04
CA THR A 689 2.17 -12.18 2.33
C THR A 689 2.64 -10.89 3.00
N THR A 690 1.86 -9.81 2.89
CA THR A 690 2.16 -8.49 3.46
C THR A 690 1.23 -8.11 4.62
N LYS A 691 0.26 -8.96 4.98
CA LYS A 691 -0.72 -8.66 6.02
C LYS A 691 -0.23 -9.13 7.40
N PRO A 692 -0.59 -8.43 8.49
CA PRO A 692 -0.27 -8.89 9.83
C PRO A 692 -0.82 -10.31 10.10
N ILE A 693 0.06 -11.22 10.51
CA ILE A 693 -0.29 -12.58 10.92
C ILE A 693 -0.62 -12.62 12.40
N GLY A 694 -1.67 -13.35 12.77
CA GLY A 694 -2.12 -13.43 14.16
C GLY A 694 -3.40 -14.26 14.32
N THR A 695 -4.02 -14.14 15.49
CA THR A 695 -5.33 -14.73 15.78
C THR A 695 -6.43 -13.77 15.37
N GLN A 696 -7.34 -14.20 14.51
CA GLN A 696 -8.36 -13.34 13.88
C GLN A 696 -9.72 -14.06 13.83
N LEU A 697 -10.81 -13.31 13.85
CA LEU A 697 -12.09 -13.75 13.29
C LEU A 697 -12.11 -13.32 11.82
N PHE A 698 -12.47 -14.22 10.90
CA PHE A 698 -12.58 -13.88 9.49
C PHE A 698 -13.73 -14.62 8.82
N ILE A 699 -14.29 -13.99 7.78
CA ILE A 699 -15.37 -14.53 6.96
C ILE A 699 -15.04 -14.42 5.47
N ARG A 700 -15.57 -15.34 4.68
CA ARG A 700 -15.62 -15.25 3.22
C ARG A 700 -17.07 -15.35 2.78
N THR A 701 -17.48 -14.46 1.88
CA THR A 701 -18.86 -14.33 1.41
C THR A 701 -18.92 -14.30 -0.12
N GLY A 702 -20.12 -14.47 -0.68
CA GLY A 702 -20.36 -14.35 -2.12
C GLY A 702 -19.86 -15.55 -2.94
N VAL A 703 -19.69 -16.72 -2.32
CA VAL A 703 -19.35 -17.94 -3.04
C VAL A 703 -20.62 -18.71 -3.33
N ASP A 704 -21.14 -18.60 -4.54
CA ASP A 704 -22.42 -19.21 -4.93
C ASP A 704 -22.29 -20.66 -5.44
N ALA A 705 -21.06 -21.11 -5.73
CA ALA A 705 -20.77 -22.47 -6.16
C ALA A 705 -19.33 -22.89 -5.76
N PRO A 706 -19.05 -24.21 -5.62
CA PRO A 706 -17.74 -24.71 -5.17
C PRO A 706 -16.53 -24.30 -6.03
N ASN A 707 -16.74 -23.87 -7.27
CA ASN A 707 -15.69 -23.44 -8.21
C ASN A 707 -15.83 -21.96 -8.62
N ALA A 708 -16.61 -21.17 -7.87
CA ALA A 708 -16.79 -19.75 -8.10
C ALA A 708 -15.79 -18.90 -7.30
N GLY A 709 -15.62 -17.63 -7.71
CA GLY A 709 -14.92 -16.63 -6.93
C GLY A 709 -15.71 -16.17 -5.70
N SER A 710 -15.06 -15.40 -4.83
CA SER A 710 -15.70 -14.78 -3.67
C SER A 710 -15.70 -13.25 -3.71
N ALA A 711 -16.41 -12.64 -2.77
CA ALA A 711 -16.31 -11.20 -2.47
C ALA A 711 -15.07 -10.83 -1.64
N GLY A 712 -14.11 -11.76 -1.49
CA GLY A 712 -12.91 -11.62 -0.66
C GLY A 712 -13.11 -12.05 0.79
N VAL A 713 -12.00 -12.10 1.53
CA VAL A 713 -11.96 -12.43 2.96
C VAL A 713 -11.93 -11.14 3.78
N GLN A 714 -12.87 -11.00 4.70
CA GLN A 714 -12.91 -9.92 5.69
C GLN A 714 -12.38 -10.46 7.02
N SER A 715 -11.50 -9.73 7.71
CA SER A 715 -10.95 -10.17 8.99
C SER A 715 -10.95 -9.07 10.06
N LYS A 716 -11.06 -9.49 11.32
CA LYS A 716 -10.92 -8.66 12.53
C LYS A 716 -9.90 -9.31 13.45
N MET A 717 -8.82 -8.59 13.75
CA MET A 717 -7.72 -9.06 14.59
C MET A 717 -8.17 -9.18 16.05
N LEU A 718 -7.98 -10.35 16.65
CA LEU A 718 -8.14 -10.58 18.10
C LEU A 718 -6.80 -10.43 18.83
N SER A 719 -5.71 -10.91 18.21
CA SER A 719 -4.35 -10.74 18.72
C SER A 719 -3.35 -10.78 17.58
N SER A 720 -2.48 -9.76 17.49
CA SER A 720 -1.39 -9.69 16.53
C SER A 720 -0.18 -10.55 16.92
N VAL A 721 -0.22 -11.24 18.05
CA VAL A 721 0.84 -12.16 18.47
C VAL A 721 0.70 -13.46 17.69
N ARG A 722 1.75 -13.85 16.95
CA ARG A 722 1.77 -15.12 16.20
C ARG A 722 1.68 -16.31 17.16
N PRO A 723 0.72 -17.24 16.96
CA PRO A 723 0.63 -18.47 17.76
C PRO A 723 1.84 -19.39 17.58
N THR A 724 2.41 -19.86 18.68
CA THR A 724 3.55 -20.77 18.75
C THR A 724 3.37 -21.78 19.88
N THR A 725 4.31 -22.72 20.02
CA THR A 725 4.33 -23.67 21.14
C THR A 725 4.47 -23.01 22.52
N SER A 726 5.02 -21.79 22.60
CA SER A 726 5.28 -21.11 23.88
C SER A 726 4.13 -20.24 24.39
N ASN A 727 3.21 -19.84 23.50
CA ASN A 727 2.10 -18.95 23.84
C ASN A 727 0.72 -19.56 23.56
N THR A 728 0.66 -20.88 23.31
CA THR A 728 -0.58 -21.64 23.16
C THR A 728 -0.70 -22.76 24.19
N TYR A 729 -1.83 -23.44 24.23
CA TYR A 729 -2.08 -24.49 25.22
C TYR A 729 -1.04 -25.62 25.11
N PRO A 730 -0.58 -26.25 26.20
CA PRO A 730 -0.82 -25.92 27.60
C PRO A 730 0.15 -24.88 28.17
N ALA A 731 1.12 -24.39 27.40
CA ALA A 731 2.14 -23.45 27.88
C ALA A 731 1.52 -22.10 28.30
N ALA A 732 0.49 -21.65 27.59
CA ALA A 732 -0.37 -20.53 27.97
C ALA A 732 -1.84 -20.85 27.65
N ASN A 733 -2.77 -20.10 28.24
CA ASN A 733 -4.16 -20.21 27.83
C ASN A 733 -4.31 -19.79 26.37
N TYR A 734 -4.91 -20.65 25.55
CA TYR A 734 -5.25 -20.37 24.17
C TYR A 734 -6.51 -21.17 23.83
N LYS A 735 -7.63 -20.62 24.30
CA LYS A 735 -8.97 -21.15 24.10
C LYS A 735 -9.67 -20.30 23.04
N LEU A 736 -9.98 -20.91 21.90
CA LEU A 736 -10.74 -20.28 20.83
C LEU A 736 -12.22 -20.56 21.04
N THR A 737 -13.06 -19.56 20.75
CA THR A 737 -14.52 -19.71 20.74
C THR A 737 -15.08 -19.11 19.45
N LEU A 738 -15.84 -19.90 18.70
CA LEU A 738 -16.65 -19.45 17.57
C LEU A 738 -18.13 -19.64 17.93
N THR A 739 -18.92 -18.59 17.76
CA THR A 739 -20.36 -18.63 18.01
C THR A 739 -21.12 -18.16 16.77
N LYS A 740 -22.09 -18.96 16.32
CA LYS A 740 -23.14 -18.54 15.38
C LYS A 740 -24.36 -18.13 16.18
N THR A 741 -24.91 -16.97 15.84
CA THR A 741 -26.18 -16.45 16.33
C THR A 741 -27.09 -16.16 15.14
N ASN A 742 -28.36 -15.84 15.41
CA ASN A 742 -29.29 -15.33 14.40
C ASN A 742 -28.79 -14.03 13.73
N SER A 743 -27.82 -13.30 14.30
CA SER A 743 -27.28 -12.07 13.71
C SER A 743 -26.02 -12.29 12.84
N GLY A 744 -25.42 -13.48 12.89
CA GLY A 744 -24.11 -13.77 12.30
C GLY A 744 -23.14 -14.39 13.30
N PHE A 745 -21.85 -14.08 13.15
CA PHE A 745 -20.76 -14.81 13.81
C PHE A 745 -19.98 -13.94 14.77
N THR A 746 -19.63 -14.50 15.92
CA THR A 746 -18.68 -13.91 16.86
C THR A 746 -17.50 -14.83 17.11
N GLY A 747 -16.34 -14.23 17.38
CA GLY A 747 -15.12 -14.94 17.72
C GLY A 747 -14.42 -14.29 18.91
N SER A 748 -13.87 -15.10 19.80
CA SER A 748 -13.05 -14.63 20.92
C SER A 748 -11.85 -15.54 21.19
N LEU A 749 -10.85 -14.96 21.85
CA LEU A 749 -9.65 -15.66 22.33
C LEU A 749 -9.60 -15.52 23.85
N ASN A 750 -9.47 -16.63 24.57
CA ASN A 750 -9.33 -16.66 26.03
C ASN A 750 -10.48 -15.98 26.80
N GLY A 751 -11.68 -15.94 26.21
CA GLY A 751 -12.83 -15.26 26.82
C GLY A 751 -12.76 -13.74 26.78
N SER A 752 -11.93 -13.16 25.93
CA SER A 752 -11.94 -11.71 25.64
C SER A 752 -13.30 -11.25 25.12
N GLU A 753 -13.53 -9.94 25.12
CA GLU A 753 -14.67 -9.35 24.41
C GLU A 753 -14.70 -9.86 22.96
N PRO A 754 -15.81 -10.44 22.50
CA PRO A 754 -15.89 -11.05 21.18
C PRO A 754 -15.97 -9.97 20.10
N VAL A 755 -15.31 -10.22 18.97
CA VAL A 755 -15.54 -9.44 17.74
C VAL A 755 -16.65 -10.10 16.91
N LYS A 756 -17.44 -9.32 16.16
CA LYS A 756 -18.64 -9.78 15.44
C LYS A 756 -18.61 -9.44 13.95
N PHE A 757 -19.12 -10.34 13.11
CA PHE A 757 -19.57 -10.06 11.74
C PHE A 757 -21.07 -10.29 11.62
N TYR A 758 -21.77 -9.32 11.03
CA TYR A 758 -23.20 -9.42 10.71
C TYR A 758 -23.36 -10.15 9.38
N ALA A 759 -23.62 -11.44 9.46
CA ALA A 759 -23.61 -12.37 8.32
C ALA A 759 -24.51 -13.58 8.64
N PRO A 760 -25.83 -13.37 8.85
CA PRO A 760 -26.71 -14.42 9.37
C PRO A 760 -26.91 -15.58 8.38
N ASP A 761 -26.93 -15.29 7.08
CA ASP A 761 -27.32 -16.24 6.03
C ASP A 761 -26.13 -16.86 5.30
N ILE A 762 -24.88 -16.58 5.69
CA ILE A 762 -23.72 -17.04 4.93
C ILE A 762 -23.54 -18.56 4.96
N MET A 763 -24.22 -19.26 5.87
CA MET A 763 -24.15 -20.73 5.99
C MET A 763 -25.19 -21.47 5.13
N SER A 764 -26.06 -20.75 4.42
CA SER A 764 -27.17 -21.32 3.63
C SER A 764 -27.12 -20.96 2.14
N VAL A 765 -25.96 -20.47 1.64
CA VAL A 765 -25.80 -20.00 0.26
C VAL A 765 -25.68 -21.16 -0.72
N GLN A 766 -24.68 -22.04 -0.56
CA GLN A 766 -24.48 -23.18 -1.46
C GLN A 766 -25.27 -24.42 -1.05
N GLY A 767 -25.29 -24.73 0.24
CA GLY A 767 -26.07 -25.82 0.83
C GLY A 767 -27.16 -25.24 1.71
N THR A 768 -28.43 -25.52 1.41
CA THR A 768 -29.55 -24.95 2.18
C THR A 768 -29.79 -25.65 3.51
N ASP A 769 -29.38 -26.91 3.63
CA ASP A 769 -29.86 -27.80 4.69
C ASP A 769 -28.74 -28.25 5.66
N THR A 770 -27.48 -27.92 5.40
CA THR A 770 -26.35 -28.38 6.22
C THR A 770 -25.23 -27.36 6.25
N MET A 771 -24.78 -27.01 7.46
CA MET A 771 -23.51 -26.34 7.71
C MET A 771 -22.56 -27.30 8.43
N TYR A 772 -21.27 -27.13 8.18
CA TYR A 772 -20.23 -27.98 8.73
C TYR A 772 -19.38 -27.17 9.70
N VAL A 773 -19.32 -27.60 10.95
CA VAL A 773 -18.71 -26.84 12.05
C VAL A 773 -17.64 -27.69 12.73
N GLY A 774 -16.43 -27.18 12.86
CA GLY A 774 -15.35 -27.98 13.41
C GLY A 774 -13.98 -27.31 13.42
N PHE A 775 -12.94 -28.12 13.46
CA PHE A 775 -11.55 -27.70 13.52
C PHE A 775 -10.84 -27.98 12.20
N TYR A 776 -9.98 -27.06 11.77
CA TYR A 776 -9.27 -27.17 10.50
C TYR A 776 -7.79 -26.76 10.59
N THR A 777 -7.00 -27.24 9.63
CA THR A 777 -5.65 -26.76 9.34
C THR A 777 -5.40 -26.66 7.84
N ALA A 778 -4.58 -25.67 7.46
CA ALA A 778 -4.16 -25.39 6.10
C ALA A 778 -2.75 -24.80 6.09
N ARG A 779 -1.90 -25.31 5.18
CA ARG A 779 -0.54 -24.85 4.84
C ARG A 779 0.34 -24.51 6.05
N LEU A 780 1.26 -25.41 6.40
CA LEU A 780 2.17 -25.24 7.54
C LEU A 780 1.42 -24.86 8.82
N ALA A 781 0.46 -25.70 9.21
CA ALA A 781 -0.31 -25.57 10.43
C ALA A 781 -0.54 -26.95 11.07
N THR A 782 -0.07 -27.11 12.29
CA THR A 782 -0.28 -28.34 13.08
C THR A 782 -0.81 -27.96 14.45
N ILE A 783 -1.96 -28.52 14.79
CA ILE A 783 -2.64 -28.26 16.06
C ILE A 783 -3.08 -29.55 16.76
N GLU A 784 -3.08 -29.52 18.09
CA GLU A 784 -3.80 -30.48 18.93
C GLU A 784 -4.94 -29.74 19.62
N VAL A 785 -6.14 -30.29 19.52
CA VAL A 785 -7.37 -29.75 20.06
C VAL A 785 -7.81 -30.62 21.23
N SER A 786 -8.15 -30.00 22.36
CA SER A 786 -8.69 -30.67 23.55
C SER A 786 -9.75 -29.80 24.24
N ASP A 787 -10.47 -30.38 25.21
CA ASP A 787 -11.56 -29.68 25.91
C ASP A 787 -12.62 -29.13 24.94
N ILE A 788 -13.02 -29.97 23.98
CA ILE A 788 -14.01 -29.63 22.95
C ILE A 788 -15.39 -29.49 23.62
N ASP A 789 -15.91 -28.27 23.66
CA ASP A 789 -17.26 -27.95 24.15
C ASP A 789 -18.09 -27.39 23.00
N LEU A 790 -19.03 -28.19 22.50
CA LEU A 790 -20.00 -27.81 21.48
C LEU A 790 -21.39 -27.72 22.12
N LYS A 791 -21.96 -26.51 22.08
CA LYS A 791 -23.35 -26.26 22.47
C LYS A 791 -24.15 -25.89 21.23
N VAL A 792 -25.27 -26.58 21.04
CA VAL A 792 -26.21 -26.34 19.94
C VAL A 792 -27.52 -25.85 20.51
N SER A 793 -27.99 -24.71 20.04
CA SER A 793 -29.25 -24.09 20.44
C SER A 793 -30.20 -23.96 19.24
N ALA A 794 -31.50 -23.93 19.52
CA ALA A 794 -32.53 -23.77 18.51
C ALA A 794 -32.61 -22.29 18.08
N ALA A 795 -32.29 -22.01 16.82
CA ALA A 795 -32.34 -20.66 16.25
C ALA A 795 -33.72 -20.00 16.39
N ALA A 796 -34.79 -20.81 16.33
CA ALA A 796 -36.18 -20.34 16.44
C ALA A 796 -36.53 -19.73 17.81
N THR A 797 -35.78 -20.07 18.88
CA THR A 797 -36.04 -19.57 20.24
C THR A 797 -34.90 -18.75 20.82
N ASP A 798 -33.74 -18.74 20.18
CA ASP A 798 -32.62 -17.85 20.52
C ASP A 798 -32.93 -16.37 20.24
N ALA A 799 -32.03 -15.51 20.70
CA ALA A 799 -32.11 -14.06 20.49
C ALA A 799 -32.39 -13.72 19.00
N PRO A 800 -33.34 -12.81 18.70
CA PRO A 800 -33.69 -12.45 17.33
C PRO A 800 -32.54 -11.77 16.59
N ILE A 801 -32.66 -11.66 15.26
CA ILE A 801 -31.68 -11.00 14.38
C ILE A 801 -31.47 -9.54 14.82
N GLU A 802 -30.22 -9.14 15.00
CA GLU A 802 -29.80 -7.75 15.15
C GLU A 802 -29.26 -7.24 13.81
N MET A 803 -29.80 -6.11 13.33
CA MET A 803 -29.31 -5.46 12.12
C MET A 803 -28.04 -4.67 12.44
N PRO A 804 -27.00 -4.70 11.58
CA PRO A 804 -25.82 -3.86 11.77
C PRO A 804 -26.21 -2.37 11.76
N PRO A 805 -25.56 -1.52 12.56
CA PRO A 805 -25.65 -0.08 12.36
C PRO A 805 -25.11 0.29 10.96
N ALA A 806 -25.76 1.24 10.29
CA ALA A 806 -25.24 1.80 9.05
C ALA A 806 -24.02 2.65 9.36
N ASP A 807 -22.94 2.51 8.58
CA ASP A 807 -21.76 3.37 8.68
C ASP A 807 -21.88 4.57 7.74
N PRO A 808 -21.49 5.79 8.16
CA PRO A 808 -21.49 6.96 7.30
C PRO A 808 -20.40 6.88 6.23
N THR A 809 -20.67 7.40 5.03
CA THR A 809 -19.68 7.44 3.94
C THR A 809 -18.85 8.73 4.01
N ALA A 810 -17.52 8.63 3.87
CA ALA A 810 -16.65 9.79 3.73
C ALA A 810 -16.63 10.29 2.28
N PRO A 811 -17.06 11.54 1.98
CA PRO A 811 -17.05 12.07 0.62
C PRO A 811 -15.63 12.25 0.07
N VAL A 812 -15.43 11.81 -1.18
CA VAL A 812 -14.22 11.96 -1.98
C VAL A 812 -14.63 12.46 -3.36
N PHE A 813 -13.95 13.50 -3.84
CA PHE A 813 -14.09 14.07 -5.17
C PHE A 813 -12.69 14.19 -5.80
N ARG A 814 -12.54 13.91 -7.10
CA ARG A 814 -11.24 14.04 -7.80
C ARG A 814 -11.41 14.32 -9.29
N PHE A 815 -10.49 15.11 -9.85
CA PHE A 815 -10.26 15.15 -11.30
C PHE A 815 -9.61 13.84 -11.77
N THR A 816 -9.99 13.38 -12.96
CA THR A 816 -9.48 12.15 -13.58
C THR A 816 -8.83 12.39 -14.95
N SER A 817 -9.00 13.59 -15.51
CA SER A 817 -8.41 13.99 -16.80
C SER A 817 -6.93 14.39 -16.67
N LEU A 818 -6.19 14.35 -17.78
CA LEU A 818 -4.74 14.61 -17.81
C LEU A 818 -4.35 16.05 -17.41
N THR A 819 -3.21 16.20 -16.73
CA THR A 819 -2.64 17.54 -16.47
C THR A 819 -1.76 18.06 -17.61
N ARG A 820 -1.46 17.22 -18.62
CA ARG A 820 -0.61 17.55 -19.78
C ARG A 820 -1.25 16.97 -21.04
N THR A 821 -1.28 17.76 -22.10
CA THR A 821 -1.93 17.38 -23.37
C THR A 821 -1.30 18.13 -24.54
N SER A 822 -1.40 17.57 -25.74
CA SER A 822 -1.08 18.26 -26.99
C SER A 822 -2.32 18.72 -27.76
N ASN A 823 -3.52 18.42 -27.26
CA ASN A 823 -4.78 18.75 -27.89
C ASN A 823 -5.42 19.97 -27.23
N PRO A 824 -5.70 21.06 -27.98
CA PRO A 824 -6.41 22.21 -27.42
C PRO A 824 -7.88 21.90 -27.10
N ILE A 825 -8.49 20.90 -27.74
CA ILE A 825 -9.82 20.38 -27.37
C ILE A 825 -9.62 19.41 -26.22
N TYR A 826 -10.29 19.66 -25.09
CA TYR A 826 -10.02 18.99 -23.85
C TYR A 826 -11.29 18.57 -23.13
N ASN A 827 -11.35 17.31 -22.70
CA ASN A 827 -12.43 16.78 -21.87
C ASN A 827 -11.99 16.81 -20.41
N LEU A 828 -12.52 17.74 -19.63
CA LEU A 828 -12.29 17.80 -18.19
C LEU A 828 -13.16 16.75 -17.52
N THR A 829 -12.53 15.74 -16.92
CA THR A 829 -13.24 14.61 -16.31
C THR A 829 -13.01 14.56 -14.81
N MET A 830 -14.03 14.15 -14.06
CA MET A 830 -14.00 14.05 -12.60
C MET A 830 -14.99 13.00 -12.09
N ASN A 831 -14.76 12.47 -10.90
CA ASN A 831 -15.71 11.57 -10.24
C ASN A 831 -15.77 11.82 -8.73
N ALA A 832 -16.87 11.36 -8.12
CA ALA A 832 -17.08 11.37 -6.68
C ALA A 832 -17.62 10.02 -6.21
N ASN A 833 -17.32 9.62 -4.97
CA ASN A 833 -17.88 8.39 -4.38
C ASN A 833 -19.28 8.57 -3.78
N VAL A 834 -19.78 9.80 -3.69
CA VAL A 834 -21.12 10.15 -3.20
C VAL A 834 -21.81 11.09 -4.19
N ALA A 835 -23.15 11.14 -4.13
CA ALA A 835 -23.90 12.07 -4.95
C ALA A 835 -23.75 13.51 -4.44
N GLY A 836 -23.88 14.48 -5.34
CA GLY A 836 -23.80 15.89 -4.99
C GLY A 836 -23.85 16.78 -6.23
N LYS A 837 -23.38 18.01 -6.08
CA LYS A 837 -23.30 18.99 -7.16
C LYS A 837 -21.93 19.61 -7.26
N VAL A 838 -21.49 19.91 -8.48
CA VAL A 838 -20.20 20.54 -8.74
C VAL A 838 -20.35 21.84 -9.54
N THR A 839 -19.65 22.88 -9.11
CA THR A 839 -19.44 24.10 -9.88
C THR A 839 -17.98 24.17 -10.30
N ILE A 840 -17.73 24.42 -11.59
CA ILE A 840 -16.41 24.37 -12.23
C ILE A 840 -16.10 25.72 -12.84
N LYS A 841 -14.88 26.20 -12.64
CA LYS A 841 -14.33 27.40 -13.27
C LYS A 841 -13.11 27.09 -14.10
N GLN A 842 -12.89 27.92 -15.12
CA GLN A 842 -11.68 28.00 -15.92
C GLN A 842 -11.14 29.43 -15.81
N GLY A 843 -10.05 29.60 -15.04
CA GLY A 843 -9.64 30.92 -14.57
C GLY A 843 -10.78 31.61 -13.80
N ALA A 844 -11.15 32.81 -14.22
CA ALA A 844 -12.27 33.58 -13.65
C ALA A 844 -13.66 33.12 -14.14
N SER A 845 -13.73 32.42 -15.28
CA SER A 845 -14.99 32.12 -15.95
C SER A 845 -15.63 30.84 -15.41
N VAL A 846 -16.93 30.87 -15.15
CA VAL A 846 -17.69 29.67 -14.77
C VAL A 846 -17.92 28.82 -16.02
N LEU A 847 -17.37 27.60 -16.02
CA LEU A 847 -17.55 26.62 -17.10
C LEU A 847 -18.85 25.82 -16.92
N GLY A 848 -19.23 25.54 -15.68
CA GLY A 848 -20.50 24.89 -15.33
C GLY A 848 -20.84 25.15 -13.87
N SER A 849 -22.13 25.28 -13.55
CA SER A 849 -22.58 25.54 -12.19
C SER A 849 -23.63 24.52 -11.78
N GLU A 850 -23.55 24.05 -10.53
CA GLU A 850 -24.51 23.12 -9.93
C GLU A 850 -24.76 21.86 -10.76
N LEU A 851 -23.74 21.37 -11.48
CA LEU A 851 -23.82 20.17 -12.29
C LEU A 851 -24.01 18.95 -11.39
N ALA A 852 -24.98 18.10 -11.72
CA ALA A 852 -25.24 16.89 -10.94
C ALA A 852 -24.06 15.89 -11.06
N MET A 853 -23.63 15.37 -9.93
CA MET A 853 -22.67 14.26 -9.85
C MET A 853 -23.35 13.04 -9.24
N THR A 854 -23.29 11.92 -9.95
CA THR A 854 -23.78 10.63 -9.44
C THR A 854 -22.61 9.84 -8.87
N ALA A 855 -22.81 9.24 -7.69
CA ALA A 855 -21.81 8.43 -7.00
C ALA A 855 -21.21 7.35 -7.92
N GLY A 856 -19.88 7.26 -7.97
CA GLY A 856 -19.15 6.26 -8.75
C GLY A 856 -19.09 6.51 -10.25
N THR A 857 -19.74 7.57 -10.76
CA THR A 857 -19.77 7.87 -12.20
C THR A 857 -18.81 8.99 -12.58
N THR A 858 -18.24 8.92 -13.78
CA THR A 858 -17.39 9.98 -14.34
C THR A 858 -18.25 11.05 -15.00
N LEU A 859 -18.16 12.29 -14.51
CA LEU A 859 -18.67 13.47 -15.19
C LEU A 859 -17.62 13.98 -16.18
N THR A 860 -18.02 14.25 -17.42
CA THR A 860 -17.16 14.82 -18.48
C THR A 860 -17.70 16.16 -18.93
N VAL A 861 -16.85 17.19 -18.92
CA VAL A 861 -17.17 18.55 -19.35
C VAL A 861 -16.23 18.94 -20.51
N PRO A 862 -16.73 19.03 -21.75
CA PRO A 862 -15.93 19.49 -22.88
C PRO A 862 -15.54 20.95 -22.72
N THR A 863 -14.27 21.27 -22.97
CA THR A 863 -13.72 22.63 -22.93
C THR A 863 -12.51 22.75 -23.86
N THR A 864 -11.84 23.90 -23.83
CA THR A 864 -10.58 24.15 -24.53
C THR A 864 -9.48 24.58 -23.57
N VAL A 865 -8.25 24.20 -23.87
CA VAL A 865 -7.05 24.66 -23.16
C VAL A 865 -6.17 25.48 -24.10
N THR A 866 -5.49 26.47 -23.53
CA THR A 866 -4.72 27.44 -24.31
C THR A 866 -3.41 26.82 -24.80
N ALA A 867 -3.14 26.95 -26.10
CA ALA A 867 -1.96 26.35 -26.72
C ALA A 867 -0.64 26.95 -26.19
N ASN A 868 0.36 26.07 -26.00
CA ASN A 868 1.71 26.42 -25.54
C ASN A 868 1.76 27.19 -24.22
N THR A 869 0.81 26.92 -23.32
CA THR A 869 0.74 27.49 -21.97
C THR A 869 -0.10 26.58 -21.07
N TYR A 870 -0.40 27.03 -19.86
CA TYR A 870 -1.28 26.33 -18.93
C TYR A 870 -2.68 26.96 -18.85
N THR A 871 -3.64 26.15 -18.45
CA THR A 871 -5.03 26.54 -18.18
C THR A 871 -5.41 26.00 -16.80
N ASN A 872 -5.90 26.87 -15.93
CA ASN A 872 -6.26 26.51 -14.56
C ASN A 872 -7.77 26.30 -14.44
N PHE A 873 -8.14 25.19 -13.83
CA PHE A 873 -9.52 24.86 -13.47
C PHE A 873 -9.66 24.76 -11.96
N SER A 874 -10.80 25.18 -11.42
CA SER A 874 -11.17 24.90 -10.04
C SER A 874 -12.57 24.32 -9.99
N ALA A 875 -12.81 23.41 -9.05
CA ALA A 875 -14.10 22.78 -8.84
C ALA A 875 -14.49 22.86 -7.36
N VAL A 876 -15.76 23.18 -7.12
CA VAL A 876 -16.40 23.13 -5.81
C VAL A 876 -17.46 22.04 -5.85
N PHE A 877 -17.20 20.94 -5.17
CA PHE A 877 -18.16 19.86 -5.00
C PHE A 877 -18.88 20.01 -3.66
N VAL A 878 -20.21 19.98 -3.66
CA VAL A 878 -21.05 20.00 -2.47
C VAL A 878 -21.80 18.67 -2.39
N PRO A 879 -21.52 17.83 -1.38
CA PRO A 879 -22.25 16.59 -1.18
C PRO A 879 -23.77 16.82 -0.98
N ASP A 880 -24.57 15.83 -1.35
CA ASP A 880 -26.01 15.87 -1.07
C ASP A 880 -26.27 15.62 0.43
N ASP A 881 -27.01 16.55 1.06
CA ASP A 881 -27.35 16.52 2.50
C ASP A 881 -28.31 15.39 2.86
N ALA A 882 -29.02 14.81 1.89
CA ALA A 882 -29.91 13.68 2.12
C ALA A 882 -29.17 12.37 2.46
N GLN A 883 -27.88 12.27 2.15
CA GLN A 883 -27.07 11.06 2.36
C GLN A 883 -26.54 10.98 3.81
N TYR A 884 -26.17 9.78 4.27
CA TYR A 884 -25.52 9.58 5.56
C TYR A 884 -23.99 9.67 5.43
N LEU A 885 -23.44 10.86 5.69
CA LEU A 885 -22.05 11.20 5.42
C LEU A 885 -21.27 11.57 6.69
N THR A 886 -19.94 11.37 6.66
CA THR A 886 -19.05 11.82 7.76
C THR A 886 -18.78 13.33 7.72
N SER A 887 -18.95 13.98 6.56
CA SER A 887 -18.89 15.44 6.38
C SER A 887 -19.82 15.85 5.25
N TYR A 888 -20.32 17.08 5.35
CA TYR A 888 -21.20 17.73 4.35
C TYR A 888 -20.58 19.04 3.84
N ASP A 889 -19.32 19.30 4.22
CA ASP A 889 -18.60 20.48 3.78
C ASP A 889 -18.33 20.40 2.27
N LYS A 890 -18.21 21.57 1.65
CA LYS A 890 -17.78 21.64 0.26
C LYS A 890 -16.32 21.18 0.14
N ILE A 891 -16.04 20.46 -0.94
CA ILE A 891 -14.69 20.03 -1.32
C ILE A 891 -14.24 20.91 -2.48
N VAL A 892 -13.11 21.60 -2.31
CA VAL A 892 -12.52 22.45 -3.34
C VAL A 892 -11.26 21.78 -3.89
N GLN A 893 -11.18 21.67 -5.22
CA GLN A 893 -9.98 21.16 -5.90
C GLN A 893 -9.59 22.04 -7.08
N ASN A 894 -8.28 22.09 -7.31
CA ASN A 894 -7.64 22.83 -8.39
C ASN A 894 -6.98 21.84 -9.36
N HIS A 895 -7.01 22.16 -10.66
CA HIS A 895 -6.45 21.34 -11.72
C HIS A 895 -5.81 22.23 -12.80
N THR A 896 -4.49 22.15 -12.95
CA THR A 896 -3.77 22.83 -14.04
C THR A 896 -3.58 21.86 -15.19
N VAL A 897 -3.98 22.28 -16.39
CA VAL A 897 -3.66 21.57 -17.64
C VAL A 897 -2.64 22.37 -18.40
N THR A 898 -1.46 21.81 -18.63
CA THR A 898 -0.47 22.39 -19.54
C THR A 898 -0.67 21.80 -20.93
N MET A 899 -0.79 22.67 -21.93
CA MET A 899 -0.85 22.26 -23.32
C MET A 899 0.41 22.72 -24.05
N LYS A 900 1.14 21.79 -24.67
CA LYS A 900 2.28 22.09 -25.54
C LYS A 900 2.23 21.24 -26.80
N THR A 901 2.77 21.77 -27.90
CA THR A 901 3.02 21.02 -29.14
C THR A 901 4.48 21.16 -29.54
N PHE A 902 5.09 20.07 -29.97
CA PHE A 902 6.47 20.03 -30.45
C PHE A 902 6.52 19.52 -31.89
N ALA A 903 7.51 19.96 -32.66
CA ALA A 903 7.73 19.56 -34.05
C ALA A 903 6.41 19.54 -34.88
N VAL A 904 5.68 20.65 -34.93
CA VAL A 904 4.34 20.71 -35.57
C VAL A 904 4.40 20.22 -37.02
N GLY A 905 3.69 19.14 -37.33
CA GLY A 905 3.67 18.52 -38.65
C GLY A 905 4.84 17.56 -38.94
N GLY A 906 5.73 17.33 -37.98
CA GLY A 906 6.83 16.38 -38.03
C GLY A 906 6.87 15.45 -36.80
N ASP A 907 7.94 14.67 -36.70
CA ASP A 907 8.18 13.74 -35.60
C ASP A 907 9.02 14.39 -34.49
N ILE A 908 8.81 13.94 -33.24
CA ILE A 908 9.52 14.41 -32.05
C ILE A 908 10.74 13.50 -31.81
N TYR A 909 11.92 14.07 -31.65
CA TYR A 909 13.11 13.33 -31.23
C TYR A 909 13.23 13.33 -29.70
N ALA A 910 13.53 12.17 -29.12
CA ALA A 910 13.79 12.00 -27.69
C ALA A 910 15.11 11.26 -27.44
N ALA A 911 15.90 11.72 -26.46
CA ALA A 911 17.24 11.20 -26.16
C ALA A 911 17.41 10.88 -24.68
N TRP A 912 18.34 9.99 -24.31
CA TRP A 912 18.61 9.63 -22.92
C TRP A 912 19.18 10.81 -22.11
N ASN A 913 19.80 11.77 -22.80
CA ASN A 913 20.31 13.02 -22.29
C ASN A 913 19.48 14.24 -22.76
N GLY A 914 18.28 14.00 -23.30
CA GLY A 914 17.33 15.06 -23.65
C GLY A 914 16.82 15.78 -22.40
N THR A 915 16.25 16.96 -22.57
CA THR A 915 15.69 17.76 -21.47
C THR A 915 14.25 18.17 -21.78
N SER A 916 13.51 18.59 -20.76
CA SER A 916 12.13 19.09 -20.93
C SER A 916 12.05 20.41 -21.70
N ASP A 917 13.20 21.08 -21.86
CA ASP A 917 13.36 22.35 -22.57
C ASP A 917 13.78 22.16 -24.03
N GLY A 918 14.04 20.91 -24.46
CA GLY A 918 14.25 20.58 -25.87
C GLY A 918 13.06 21.02 -26.73
N ASP A 919 13.30 21.33 -28.00
CA ASP A 919 12.23 21.70 -28.95
C ASP A 919 11.69 20.50 -29.74
N GLY A 920 12.23 19.31 -29.48
CA GLY A 920 11.84 18.06 -30.13
C GLY A 920 12.52 17.82 -31.47
N THR A 921 13.51 18.62 -31.85
CA THR A 921 14.38 18.39 -33.01
C THR A 921 15.51 17.39 -32.68
N ALA A 922 16.22 16.91 -33.70
CA ALA A 922 17.33 15.98 -33.49
C ALA A 922 18.52 16.64 -32.77
N GLU A 923 18.72 17.95 -32.98
CA GLU A 923 19.77 18.76 -32.36
C GLU A 923 19.43 19.12 -30.90
N HIS A 924 18.15 19.29 -30.59
CA HIS A 924 17.64 19.63 -29.26
C HIS A 924 16.50 18.68 -28.84
N PRO A 925 16.80 17.38 -28.64
CA PRO A 925 15.80 16.37 -28.36
C PRO A 925 15.17 16.58 -26.98
N LEU A 926 13.91 16.17 -26.87
CA LEU A 926 13.20 16.13 -25.59
C LEU A 926 13.68 14.98 -24.71
N ASP A 927 13.47 15.10 -23.40
CA ASP A 927 13.42 13.92 -22.53
C ASP A 927 12.19 13.06 -22.88
N LEU A 928 12.25 11.77 -22.53
CA LEU A 928 11.23 10.80 -22.91
C LEU A 928 9.86 11.07 -22.27
N ASP A 929 9.82 11.50 -21.01
CA ASP A 929 8.56 11.74 -20.29
C ASP A 929 7.82 12.94 -20.89
N THR A 930 8.55 14.03 -21.18
CA THR A 930 8.00 15.21 -21.85
C THR A 930 7.50 14.89 -23.26
N ALA A 931 8.24 14.08 -24.03
CA ALA A 931 7.81 13.66 -25.37
C ALA A 931 6.49 12.85 -25.31
N ILE A 932 6.35 11.94 -24.35
CA ILE A 932 5.14 11.12 -24.17
C ILE A 932 3.93 11.97 -23.75
N ASP A 933 4.12 12.93 -22.84
CA ASP A 933 3.04 13.79 -22.36
C ASP A 933 2.46 14.68 -23.48
N TYR A 934 3.26 15.03 -24.50
CA TYR A 934 2.91 16.01 -25.53
C TYR A 934 2.90 15.50 -26.98
N VAL A 935 3.10 14.21 -27.23
CA VAL A 935 2.92 13.66 -28.58
C VAL A 935 1.45 13.75 -29.00
N ALA A 936 1.19 14.23 -30.21
CA ALA A 936 -0.16 14.29 -30.79
C ALA A 936 -0.61 12.95 -31.40
N ALA A 937 -1.92 12.73 -31.49
CA ALA A 937 -2.46 11.59 -32.23
C ALA A 937 -1.99 11.66 -33.69
N GLY A 938 -1.42 10.56 -34.20
CA GLY A 938 -0.79 10.47 -35.51
C GLY A 938 0.70 10.86 -35.54
N GLN A 939 1.25 11.43 -34.46
CA GLN A 939 2.64 11.88 -34.39
C GLN A 939 3.54 10.79 -33.77
N LYS A 940 4.81 10.75 -34.19
CA LYS A 940 5.81 9.83 -33.64
C LYS A 940 6.78 10.51 -32.70
N ILE A 941 7.17 9.76 -31.67
CA ILE A 941 8.39 9.97 -30.90
C ILE A 941 9.45 9.03 -31.50
N LEU A 942 10.51 9.58 -32.08
CA LEU A 942 11.70 8.90 -32.54
C LEU A 942 12.71 8.85 -31.39
N LEU A 943 12.83 7.67 -30.78
CA LEU A 943 13.74 7.43 -29.68
C LEU A 943 15.15 7.18 -30.23
N LEU A 944 16.08 8.09 -29.91
CA LEU A 944 17.47 8.02 -30.34
C LEU A 944 18.20 6.85 -29.65
N ASP A 945 19.35 6.47 -30.22
CA ASP A 945 20.15 5.38 -29.66
C ASP A 945 20.68 5.72 -28.26
N GLY A 946 20.63 4.76 -27.34
CA GLY A 946 21.12 4.95 -25.98
C GLY A 946 20.44 4.08 -24.92
N ARG A 947 21.03 4.10 -23.72
CA ARG A 947 20.47 3.47 -22.52
C ARG A 947 19.85 4.54 -21.62
N TYR A 948 18.54 4.47 -21.45
CA TYR A 948 17.72 5.36 -20.65
C TYR A 948 17.60 4.74 -19.26
N GLU A 949 18.57 5.01 -18.38
CA GLU A 949 18.50 4.55 -16.98
C GLU A 949 17.44 5.35 -16.20
N ARG A 950 16.53 4.66 -15.52
CA ARG A 950 15.39 5.25 -14.81
C ARG A 950 15.32 4.75 -13.37
N SER A 951 14.92 5.65 -12.48
CA SER A 951 14.55 5.34 -11.08
C SER A 951 13.04 5.32 -10.85
N THR A 952 12.26 5.64 -11.89
CA THR A 952 10.80 5.69 -11.89
C THR A 952 10.25 4.98 -13.13
N LYS A 953 9.02 4.47 -13.01
CA LYS A 953 8.31 3.86 -14.14
C LYS A 953 8.15 4.84 -15.30
N LEU A 954 7.98 4.31 -16.51
CA LEU A 954 7.54 5.10 -17.66
C LEU A 954 6.02 5.00 -17.76
N ASP A 955 5.30 6.09 -17.48
CA ASP A 955 3.85 6.07 -17.35
C ASP A 955 3.16 6.73 -18.54
N ILE A 956 2.59 5.92 -19.43
CA ILE A 956 1.72 6.38 -20.52
C ILE A 956 0.28 6.33 -20.01
N LYS A 957 -0.15 7.46 -19.43
CA LYS A 957 -1.37 7.58 -18.62
C LYS A 957 -2.66 7.29 -19.40
N LYS A 958 -3.67 6.81 -18.68
CA LYS A 958 -5.05 6.66 -19.19
C LYS A 958 -5.56 8.01 -19.70
N GLY A 959 -6.20 8.03 -20.87
CA GLY A 959 -6.65 9.24 -21.53
C GLY A 959 -5.58 9.94 -22.38
N ASN A 960 -4.30 9.53 -22.29
CA ASN A 960 -3.27 9.96 -23.23
C ASN A 960 -3.34 9.08 -24.50
N ASP A 961 -4.48 9.13 -25.17
CA ASP A 961 -4.83 8.16 -26.21
C ASP A 961 -4.50 8.70 -27.60
N GLY A 962 -4.13 7.79 -28.51
CA GLY A 962 -4.28 8.03 -29.94
C GLY A 962 -5.73 7.86 -30.39
N ALA A 963 -5.94 7.63 -31.68
CA ALA A 963 -7.24 7.26 -32.22
C ALA A 963 -7.09 6.19 -33.31
N ALA A 964 -8.21 5.54 -33.66
CA ALA A 964 -8.24 4.65 -34.81
C ALA A 964 -7.78 5.38 -36.08
N GLY A 965 -6.73 4.87 -36.73
CA GLY A 965 -6.09 5.50 -37.89
C GLY A 965 -5.11 6.64 -37.58
N ALA A 966 -4.96 7.03 -36.31
CA ALA A 966 -4.06 8.08 -35.84
C ALA A 966 -3.43 7.68 -34.49
N TYR A 967 -2.62 6.61 -34.51
CA TYR A 967 -1.93 6.13 -33.33
C TYR A 967 -0.95 7.19 -32.80
N LYS A 968 -0.66 7.15 -31.50
CA LYS A 968 0.55 7.79 -30.96
C LYS A 968 1.69 6.79 -31.05
N TYR A 969 2.84 7.21 -31.57
CA TYR A 969 3.94 6.28 -31.80
C TYR A 969 5.12 6.56 -30.87
N LEU A 970 5.68 5.50 -30.29
CA LEU A 970 6.96 5.53 -29.59
C LEU A 970 7.87 4.50 -30.26
N VAL A 971 8.78 4.97 -31.12
CA VAL A 971 9.52 4.09 -32.04
C VAL A 971 11.00 4.40 -31.99
N ALA A 972 11.84 3.36 -32.09
CA ALA A 972 13.27 3.56 -32.30
C ALA A 972 13.51 4.36 -33.59
N ALA A 973 14.41 5.33 -33.53
CA ALA A 973 14.89 6.03 -34.71
C ALA A 973 15.54 5.02 -35.69
N PRO A 974 15.55 5.29 -37.01
CA PRO A 974 16.14 4.38 -37.99
C PRO A 974 17.58 3.98 -37.63
N GLY A 975 17.81 2.67 -37.41
CA GLY A 975 19.11 2.12 -37.04
C GLY A 975 19.46 2.15 -35.54
N ALA A 976 18.65 2.81 -34.71
CA ALA A 976 18.85 2.86 -33.25
C ALA A 976 18.35 1.59 -32.54
N LYS A 977 18.92 1.31 -31.36
CA LYS A 977 18.51 0.23 -30.45
C LYS A 977 18.36 0.76 -29.01
N PRO A 978 17.38 1.63 -28.76
CA PRO A 978 17.19 2.23 -27.44
C PRO A 978 16.82 1.18 -26.39
N ILE A 979 17.40 1.34 -25.20
CA ILE A 979 17.16 0.46 -24.03
C ILE A 979 16.58 1.30 -22.89
N LEU A 980 15.37 0.99 -22.48
CA LEU A 980 14.76 1.50 -21.25
C LEU A 980 15.17 0.59 -20.09
N ASP A 981 15.91 1.16 -19.15
CA ASP A 981 16.56 0.41 -18.09
C ASP A 981 16.16 0.93 -16.72
N PHE A 982 15.42 0.13 -15.95
CA PHE A 982 14.84 0.57 -14.69
C PHE A 982 15.73 0.31 -13.47
N ALA A 983 16.98 -0.13 -13.67
CA ALA A 983 18.02 -0.28 -12.66
C ALA A 983 17.61 -1.05 -11.38
N LYS A 984 16.59 -1.91 -11.47
CA LYS A 984 15.91 -2.62 -10.37
C LYS A 984 15.28 -1.69 -9.32
N LYS A 985 14.93 -0.46 -9.68
CA LYS A 985 14.44 0.59 -8.77
C LYS A 985 12.93 0.85 -8.84
N SER A 986 12.28 0.52 -9.96
CA SER A 986 10.86 0.77 -10.20
C SER A 986 10.21 -0.29 -11.09
N GLU A 987 8.88 -0.30 -11.15
CA GLU A 987 8.16 -0.93 -12.29
C GLU A 987 8.67 -0.36 -13.61
N GLY A 988 8.57 -1.15 -14.68
CA GLY A 988 9.01 -0.75 -16.00
C GLY A 988 8.05 0.22 -16.70
N VAL A 989 7.56 -0.15 -17.89
CA VAL A 989 6.62 0.68 -18.65
C VAL A 989 5.18 0.35 -18.26
N VAL A 990 4.34 1.36 -18.04
CA VAL A 990 2.90 1.21 -17.81
C VAL A 990 2.14 1.96 -18.91
N LEU A 991 1.59 1.21 -19.85
CA LEU A 991 0.78 1.70 -20.97
C LEU A 991 -0.72 1.62 -20.64
N SER A 992 -1.23 2.64 -19.96
CA SER A 992 -2.67 2.78 -19.66
C SER A 992 -3.45 3.50 -20.77
N GLY A 993 -2.76 4.24 -21.65
CA GLY A 993 -3.35 4.86 -22.84
C GLY A 993 -3.73 3.84 -23.93
N SER A 994 -4.67 4.22 -24.78
CA SER A 994 -5.16 3.43 -25.92
C SER A 994 -4.63 3.96 -27.25
N TYR A 995 -4.63 3.11 -28.29
CA TYR A 995 -4.14 3.44 -29.64
C TYR A 995 -2.68 3.96 -29.68
N TRP A 996 -1.80 3.31 -28.93
CA TRP A 996 -0.35 3.48 -29.03
C TRP A 996 0.30 2.42 -29.93
N HIS A 997 1.36 2.80 -30.63
CA HIS A 997 2.25 1.88 -31.34
C HIS A 997 3.67 2.06 -30.82
N VAL A 998 4.11 1.10 -30.01
CA VAL A 998 5.48 1.03 -29.48
C VAL A 998 6.30 0.11 -30.37
N LYS A 999 7.45 0.54 -30.89
CA LYS A 999 8.24 -0.26 -31.83
C LYS A 999 9.76 -0.21 -31.61
N GLY A 1000 10.38 -1.38 -31.52
CA GLY A 1000 11.85 -1.51 -31.57
C GLY A 1000 12.57 -1.08 -30.29
N ILE A 1001 11.94 -1.23 -29.13
CA ILE A 1001 12.46 -0.72 -27.85
C ILE A 1001 12.71 -1.87 -26.89
N ASP A 1002 13.89 -1.88 -26.28
CA ASP A 1002 14.24 -2.83 -25.24
C ASP A 1002 13.80 -2.32 -23.86
N VAL A 1003 13.34 -3.23 -23.00
CA VAL A 1003 12.90 -2.94 -21.63
C VAL A 1003 13.53 -3.94 -20.67
N THR A 1004 14.27 -3.44 -19.68
CA THR A 1004 15.06 -4.30 -18.80
C THR A 1004 15.19 -3.78 -17.37
N ARG A 1005 15.48 -4.72 -16.45
CA ARG A 1005 15.81 -4.46 -15.04
C ARG A 1005 14.74 -3.67 -14.28
N SER A 1006 13.45 -4.02 -14.42
CA SER A 1006 12.44 -3.57 -13.43
C SER A 1006 12.77 -4.07 -12.01
N ALA A 1007 12.21 -3.42 -10.99
CA ALA A 1007 12.38 -3.82 -9.60
C ALA A 1007 11.78 -5.20 -9.30
N SER A 1008 12.26 -5.83 -8.22
CA SER A 1008 11.72 -7.08 -7.70
C SER A 1008 10.20 -7.03 -7.51
N ASN A 1009 9.50 -8.07 -7.96
CA ASN A 1009 8.03 -8.18 -7.95
C ASN A 1009 7.31 -7.08 -8.77
N THR A 1010 7.97 -6.52 -9.79
CA THR A 1010 7.37 -5.54 -10.70
C THR A 1010 7.68 -5.88 -12.16
N LYS A 1011 6.69 -5.65 -13.03
CA LYS A 1011 6.70 -6.09 -14.43
C LYS A 1011 7.60 -5.23 -15.29
N GLY A 1012 8.10 -5.80 -16.38
CA GLY A 1012 8.86 -5.04 -17.40
C GLY A 1012 7.95 -4.09 -18.18
N PHE A 1013 6.82 -4.58 -18.69
CA PHE A 1013 5.89 -3.78 -19.48
C PHE A 1013 4.44 -4.19 -19.19
N THR A 1014 3.63 -3.28 -18.67
CA THR A 1014 2.20 -3.50 -18.38
C THR A 1014 1.33 -2.75 -19.40
N ILE A 1015 0.39 -3.43 -20.06
CA ILE A 1015 -0.61 -2.82 -20.95
C ILE A 1015 -1.98 -2.83 -20.27
N GLY A 1016 -2.42 -1.65 -19.84
CA GLY A 1016 -3.74 -1.40 -19.27
C GLY A 1016 -4.74 -0.75 -20.23
N GLY A 1017 -4.28 -0.18 -21.34
CA GLY A 1017 -5.13 0.39 -22.39
C GLY A 1017 -5.56 -0.61 -23.47
N SER A 1018 -6.35 -0.14 -24.44
CA SER A 1018 -6.90 -0.96 -25.52
C SER A 1018 -6.43 -0.51 -26.90
N ASN A 1019 -6.50 -1.42 -27.87
CA ASN A 1019 -6.15 -1.16 -29.28
C ASN A 1019 -4.69 -0.71 -29.48
N ASN A 1020 -3.77 -1.15 -28.62
CA ASN A 1020 -2.34 -0.84 -28.73
C ASN A 1020 -1.60 -1.87 -29.57
N ILE A 1021 -0.46 -1.47 -30.13
CA ILE A 1021 0.48 -2.33 -30.85
C ILE A 1021 1.84 -2.23 -30.18
N VAL A 1022 2.45 -3.36 -29.84
CA VAL A 1022 3.84 -3.44 -29.36
C VAL A 1022 4.61 -4.34 -30.32
N GLU A 1023 5.58 -3.78 -31.03
CA GLU A 1023 6.19 -4.42 -32.20
C GLU A 1023 7.73 -4.48 -32.11
N GLY A 1024 8.33 -5.65 -32.32
CA GLY A 1024 9.79 -5.75 -32.46
C GLY A 1024 10.58 -5.32 -31.22
N SER A 1025 9.96 -5.38 -30.05
CA SER A 1025 10.54 -4.97 -28.76
C SER A 1025 11.03 -6.18 -27.96
N ARG A 1026 11.95 -5.95 -27.01
CA ARG A 1026 12.50 -7.01 -26.15
C ARG A 1026 12.29 -6.72 -24.67
N PHE A 1027 11.89 -7.73 -23.90
CA PHE A 1027 11.61 -7.62 -22.47
C PHE A 1027 12.45 -8.62 -21.68
N TYR A 1028 13.51 -8.17 -21.00
CA TYR A 1028 14.46 -9.09 -20.40
C TYR A 1028 15.06 -8.65 -19.07
N ALA A 1029 15.46 -9.62 -18.25
CA ALA A 1029 16.07 -9.38 -16.93
C ALA A 1029 15.21 -8.49 -16.01
N ASN A 1030 13.88 -8.55 -16.16
CA ASN A 1030 12.93 -7.83 -15.31
C ASN A 1030 12.65 -8.59 -14.01
N GLY A 1031 12.26 -7.87 -12.96
CA GLY A 1031 12.02 -8.40 -11.61
C GLY A 1031 10.68 -9.14 -11.43
N ASP A 1032 9.92 -9.32 -12.51
CA ASP A 1032 8.69 -10.11 -12.68
C ASP A 1032 8.49 -10.28 -14.21
N THR A 1033 7.30 -10.70 -14.65
CA THR A 1033 6.88 -10.90 -16.04
C THR A 1033 7.40 -9.83 -17.00
N GLY A 1034 7.95 -10.25 -18.14
CA GLY A 1034 8.51 -9.38 -19.17
C GLY A 1034 7.48 -8.38 -19.73
N LEU A 1035 6.37 -8.89 -20.28
CA LEU A 1035 5.22 -8.08 -20.70
C LEU A 1035 3.90 -8.70 -20.25
N GLN A 1036 3.02 -7.91 -19.65
CA GLN A 1036 1.70 -8.34 -19.19
C GLN A 1036 0.57 -7.41 -19.69
N ILE A 1037 -0.52 -8.00 -20.17
CA ILE A 1037 -1.79 -7.33 -20.43
C ILE A 1037 -2.74 -7.58 -19.25
N SER A 1038 -3.10 -6.52 -18.53
CA SER A 1038 -4.05 -6.54 -17.40
C SER A 1038 -4.46 -5.12 -17.01
N ARG A 1039 -5.59 -4.92 -16.34
CA ARG A 1039 -6.01 -3.59 -15.88
C ARG A 1039 -4.91 -2.92 -15.03
N THR A 1040 -4.74 -1.61 -15.19
CA THR A 1040 -3.83 -0.79 -14.37
C THR A 1040 -4.59 0.04 -13.32
N ASP A 1041 -5.92 0.07 -13.42
CA ASP A 1041 -6.84 0.67 -12.44
C ASP A 1041 -7.68 -0.45 -11.81
N GLU A 1042 -7.45 -0.73 -10.53
CA GLU A 1042 -8.14 -1.80 -9.79
C GLU A 1042 -9.65 -1.57 -9.65
N SER A 1043 -10.12 -0.33 -9.82
CA SER A 1043 -11.54 0.01 -9.81
C SER A 1043 -12.20 -0.15 -11.19
N ALA A 1044 -11.43 -0.38 -12.24
CA ALA A 1044 -11.95 -0.50 -13.59
C ALA A 1044 -12.92 -1.70 -13.73
N PRO A 1045 -14.15 -1.48 -14.22
CA PRO A 1045 -15.08 -2.57 -14.48
C PRO A 1045 -14.59 -3.43 -15.64
N ARG A 1046 -15.14 -4.65 -15.76
CA ARG A 1046 -14.76 -5.61 -16.82
C ARG A 1046 -14.84 -5.03 -18.24
N ALA A 1047 -15.79 -4.14 -18.50
CA ALA A 1047 -15.96 -3.49 -19.80
C ALA A 1047 -14.76 -2.60 -20.19
N GLU A 1048 -13.93 -2.19 -19.24
CA GLU A 1048 -12.73 -1.37 -19.44
C GLU A 1048 -11.43 -2.18 -19.39
N TRP A 1049 -11.51 -3.52 -19.29
CA TRP A 1049 -10.30 -4.35 -19.31
C TRP A 1049 -9.57 -4.23 -20.67
N PRO A 1050 -8.22 -4.20 -20.66
CA PRO A 1050 -7.42 -3.99 -21.87
C PRO A 1050 -7.73 -5.01 -22.95
N SER A 1051 -8.18 -4.51 -24.10
CA SER A 1051 -8.72 -5.30 -25.21
C SER A 1051 -8.08 -4.93 -26.54
N ASN A 1052 -8.11 -5.85 -27.51
CA ASN A 1052 -7.67 -5.64 -28.89
C ASN A 1052 -6.20 -5.18 -29.02
N ASN A 1053 -5.33 -5.57 -28.09
CA ASN A 1053 -3.91 -5.25 -28.18
C ASN A 1053 -3.19 -6.30 -29.06
N LEU A 1054 -2.24 -5.85 -29.87
CA LEU A 1054 -1.40 -6.70 -30.71
C LEU A 1054 0.05 -6.63 -30.25
N ILE A 1055 0.57 -7.75 -29.77
CA ILE A 1055 2.00 -7.97 -29.52
C ILE A 1055 2.55 -8.69 -30.76
N LEU A 1056 3.54 -8.08 -31.40
CA LEU A 1056 3.98 -8.48 -32.73
C LEU A 1056 5.50 -8.56 -32.80
N ASN A 1057 6.03 -9.71 -33.17
CA ASN A 1057 7.47 -9.90 -33.41
C ASN A 1057 8.36 -9.51 -32.22
N CYS A 1058 7.86 -9.61 -31.00
CA CYS A 1058 8.58 -9.30 -29.77
C CYS A 1058 9.39 -10.50 -29.26
N GLU A 1059 10.29 -10.25 -28.32
CA GLU A 1059 11.07 -11.28 -27.63
C GLU A 1059 11.08 -11.04 -26.11
N SER A 1060 11.01 -12.10 -25.31
CA SER A 1060 11.07 -11.97 -23.84
C SER A 1060 11.86 -13.09 -23.19
N PHE A 1061 12.84 -12.74 -22.34
CA PHE A 1061 13.78 -13.70 -21.76
C PHE A 1061 14.44 -13.28 -20.45
N ASP A 1062 14.96 -14.24 -19.70
CA ASP A 1062 15.69 -14.02 -18.45
C ASP A 1062 14.95 -13.19 -17.39
N ASN A 1063 13.61 -13.14 -17.45
CA ASN A 1063 12.82 -12.47 -16.42
C ASN A 1063 12.74 -13.34 -15.16
N VAL A 1064 12.91 -12.71 -13.99
CA VAL A 1064 13.05 -13.42 -12.71
C VAL A 1064 12.51 -12.60 -11.54
N ASP A 1065 11.54 -13.17 -10.82
CA ASP A 1065 11.05 -12.65 -9.55
C ASP A 1065 11.83 -13.26 -8.36
N PRO A 1066 11.88 -12.60 -7.19
CA PRO A 1066 12.59 -13.10 -6.01
C PRO A 1066 12.20 -14.52 -5.57
N SER A 1067 10.96 -14.94 -5.81
CA SER A 1067 10.47 -16.29 -5.49
C SER A 1067 10.77 -17.34 -6.56
N ASN A 1068 11.37 -16.93 -7.70
CA ASN A 1068 11.72 -17.76 -8.83
C ASN A 1068 10.54 -18.58 -9.40
N ASN A 1069 9.32 -18.07 -9.32
CA ASN A 1069 8.12 -18.83 -9.65
C ASN A 1069 6.93 -18.03 -10.19
N ASN A 1070 7.12 -16.76 -10.58
CA ASN A 1070 6.05 -15.94 -11.14
C ASN A 1070 6.45 -15.16 -12.40
N ALA A 1071 7.75 -14.99 -12.68
CA ALA A 1071 8.19 -14.18 -13.81
C ALA A 1071 8.13 -14.95 -15.13
N ASP A 1072 7.06 -14.68 -15.89
CA ASP A 1072 6.86 -15.19 -17.24
C ASP A 1072 7.57 -14.33 -18.30
N GLY A 1073 7.63 -14.81 -19.54
CA GLY A 1073 7.99 -13.95 -20.67
C GLY A 1073 6.84 -13.01 -21.04
N PHE A 1074 5.72 -13.60 -21.47
CA PHE A 1074 4.51 -12.87 -21.86
C PHE A 1074 3.29 -13.30 -21.06
N ALA A 1075 2.38 -12.36 -20.79
CA ALA A 1075 1.13 -12.68 -20.13
C ALA A 1075 -0.05 -11.84 -20.63
N ALA A 1076 -1.22 -12.45 -20.66
CA ALA A 1076 -2.50 -11.77 -20.74
C ALA A 1076 -3.44 -12.47 -19.76
N LYS A 1077 -3.41 -12.00 -18.50
CA LYS A 1077 -3.92 -12.73 -17.33
C LYS A 1077 -4.71 -11.85 -16.37
N LEU A 1078 -5.44 -12.47 -15.46
CA LEU A 1078 -6.27 -11.87 -14.40
C LEU A 1078 -7.46 -11.03 -14.89
N THR A 1079 -7.19 -9.90 -15.52
CA THR A 1079 -8.16 -8.86 -15.90
C THR A 1079 -7.90 -8.37 -17.33
N ALA A 1080 -7.53 -9.30 -18.21
CA ALA A 1080 -7.37 -9.04 -19.64
C ALA A 1080 -8.73 -9.10 -20.35
N GLY A 1081 -8.99 -8.11 -21.20
CA GLY A 1081 -10.18 -8.06 -22.04
C GLY A 1081 -10.07 -8.93 -23.29
N THR A 1082 -10.99 -8.76 -24.24
CA THR A 1082 -11.08 -9.61 -25.44
C THR A 1082 -10.15 -9.16 -26.57
N GLY A 1083 -9.84 -10.06 -27.50
CA GLY A 1083 -9.22 -9.70 -28.78
C GLY A 1083 -7.72 -9.41 -28.71
N ASN A 1084 -7.07 -9.74 -27.59
CA ASN A 1084 -5.63 -9.61 -27.45
C ASN A 1084 -4.92 -10.71 -28.27
N ILE A 1085 -3.87 -10.34 -29.00
CA ILE A 1085 -3.15 -11.21 -29.93
C ILE A 1085 -1.65 -11.14 -29.66
N PHE A 1086 -0.99 -12.29 -29.62
CA PHE A 1086 0.46 -12.45 -29.67
C PHE A 1086 0.81 -13.10 -31.01
N ARG A 1087 1.66 -12.48 -31.82
CA ARG A 1087 1.99 -12.93 -33.18
C ARG A 1087 3.48 -12.86 -33.46
N GLY A 1088 4.08 -13.97 -33.87
CA GLY A 1088 5.49 -13.98 -34.27
C GLY A 1088 6.46 -13.71 -33.11
N ASP A 1089 6.00 -13.94 -31.88
CA ASP A 1089 6.72 -13.61 -30.66
C ASP A 1089 7.60 -14.78 -30.20
N ILE A 1090 8.70 -14.48 -29.51
CA ILE A 1090 9.64 -15.49 -28.97
C ILE A 1090 9.75 -15.32 -27.46
N SER A 1091 9.52 -16.39 -26.69
CA SER A 1091 9.73 -16.38 -25.24
C SER A 1091 10.69 -17.48 -24.84
N HIS A 1092 11.78 -17.13 -24.16
CA HIS A 1092 12.76 -18.14 -23.76
C HIS A 1092 13.47 -17.84 -22.45
N ASN A 1093 13.91 -18.89 -21.77
CA ASN A 1093 14.72 -18.76 -20.57
C ASN A 1093 14.14 -17.84 -19.48
N ASN A 1094 12.81 -17.68 -19.40
CA ASN A 1094 12.17 -17.02 -18.26
C ASN A 1094 12.14 -17.98 -17.06
N ILE A 1095 12.15 -17.46 -15.82
CA ILE A 1095 12.27 -18.33 -14.63
C ILE A 1095 11.03 -19.22 -14.44
N ASP A 1096 9.85 -18.75 -14.86
CA ASP A 1096 8.60 -19.50 -14.83
C ASP A 1096 8.16 -19.92 -16.25
N ASP A 1097 7.07 -19.37 -16.80
CA ASP A 1097 6.55 -19.80 -18.10
C ASP A 1097 7.01 -18.91 -19.27
N GLY A 1098 6.93 -19.45 -20.49
CA GLY A 1098 7.06 -18.65 -21.69
C GLY A 1098 5.87 -17.71 -21.89
N TRP A 1099 4.65 -18.25 -21.76
CA TRP A 1099 3.38 -17.53 -21.74
C TRP A 1099 2.52 -17.94 -20.57
N ASP A 1100 1.86 -16.98 -19.92
CA ASP A 1100 0.83 -17.23 -18.89
C ASP A 1100 -0.48 -16.48 -19.17
N LEU A 1101 -1.55 -17.25 -19.40
CA LEU A 1101 -2.93 -16.79 -19.57
C LEU A 1101 -3.82 -17.05 -18.34
N TYR A 1102 -3.22 -17.04 -17.14
CA TYR A 1102 -3.91 -17.36 -15.89
C TYR A 1102 -5.24 -16.61 -15.72
N THR A 1103 -6.29 -17.38 -15.50
CA THR A 1103 -7.63 -16.86 -15.18
C THR A 1103 -7.93 -17.17 -13.72
N LYS A 1104 -8.46 -16.18 -12.99
CA LYS A 1104 -8.73 -16.28 -11.56
C LYS A 1104 -10.24 -16.30 -11.29
N ALA A 1105 -10.72 -17.19 -10.43
CA ALA A 1105 -12.12 -17.37 -10.09
C ALA A 1105 -12.73 -16.09 -9.51
N GLY A 1106 -11.99 -15.40 -8.62
CA GLY A 1106 -12.39 -14.12 -8.03
C GLY A 1106 -12.64 -13.00 -9.05
N THR A 1107 -12.00 -13.02 -10.22
CA THR A 1107 -12.27 -12.05 -11.31
C THR A 1107 -13.16 -12.63 -12.42
N GLY A 1108 -13.28 -13.96 -12.48
CA GLY A 1108 -13.97 -14.71 -13.52
C GLY A 1108 -13.18 -14.79 -14.82
N ALA A 1109 -13.82 -15.33 -15.88
CA ALA A 1109 -13.23 -15.50 -17.20
C ALA A 1109 -12.58 -14.21 -17.77
N ILE A 1110 -11.35 -14.31 -18.26
CA ILE A 1110 -10.75 -13.25 -19.08
C ILE A 1110 -11.20 -13.37 -20.53
N GLY A 1111 -10.90 -12.36 -21.36
CA GLY A 1111 -11.14 -12.47 -22.79
C GLY A 1111 -10.26 -13.53 -23.44
N ALA A 1112 -10.78 -14.20 -24.46
CA ALA A 1112 -10.00 -15.15 -25.26
C ALA A 1112 -8.81 -14.44 -25.94
N VAL A 1113 -7.69 -15.16 -25.97
CA VAL A 1113 -6.39 -14.68 -26.48
C VAL A 1113 -6.00 -15.57 -27.66
N LEU A 1114 -5.47 -14.97 -28.71
CA LEU A 1114 -4.88 -15.68 -29.85
C LEU A 1114 -3.35 -15.61 -29.76
N ILE A 1115 -2.69 -16.76 -29.81
CA ILE A 1115 -1.25 -16.88 -29.94
C ILE A 1115 -0.96 -17.54 -31.30
N GLU A 1116 -0.19 -16.90 -32.17
CA GLU A 1116 0.12 -17.47 -33.48
C GLU A 1116 1.53 -17.22 -33.96
N ASP A 1117 2.08 -18.18 -34.69
CA ASP A 1117 3.43 -18.09 -35.30
C ASP A 1117 4.55 -17.82 -34.27
N SER A 1118 4.35 -18.22 -33.01
CA SER A 1118 5.24 -17.91 -31.88
C SER A 1118 6.09 -19.11 -31.44
N ILE A 1119 7.19 -18.84 -30.72
CA ILE A 1119 8.13 -19.87 -30.24
C ILE A 1119 8.38 -19.73 -28.73
N ALA A 1120 8.24 -20.83 -27.98
CA ALA A 1120 8.57 -20.92 -26.56
C ALA A 1120 9.70 -21.94 -26.32
N TYR A 1121 10.85 -21.53 -25.75
CA TYR A 1121 11.91 -22.50 -25.46
C TYR A 1121 12.71 -22.27 -24.19
N ASN A 1122 13.21 -23.36 -23.59
CA ASN A 1122 14.05 -23.33 -22.39
C ASN A 1122 13.47 -22.53 -21.19
N ASN A 1123 12.16 -22.25 -21.16
CA ASN A 1123 11.56 -21.59 -20.00
C ASN A 1123 11.61 -22.51 -18.78
N GLY A 1124 11.77 -21.92 -17.61
CA GLY A 1124 12.11 -22.59 -16.36
C GLY A 1124 13.60 -22.68 -16.03
N VAL A 1125 14.48 -22.24 -16.95
CA VAL A 1125 15.93 -22.16 -16.73
C VAL A 1125 16.46 -20.88 -17.37
N LEU A 1126 17.07 -19.99 -16.59
CA LEU A 1126 17.69 -18.78 -17.13
C LEU A 1126 18.89 -19.11 -18.03
N THR A 1127 19.33 -18.16 -18.86
CA THR A 1127 20.50 -18.33 -19.72
C THR A 1127 21.79 -18.60 -18.94
N ASP A 1128 21.86 -18.18 -17.67
CA ASP A 1128 22.97 -18.47 -16.75
C ASP A 1128 22.93 -19.87 -16.11
N GLY A 1129 21.87 -20.65 -16.38
CA GLY A 1129 21.67 -21.99 -15.84
C GLY A 1129 20.86 -22.06 -14.54
N THR A 1130 20.42 -20.92 -13.99
CA THR A 1130 19.54 -20.89 -12.81
C THR A 1130 18.21 -21.56 -13.13
N VAL A 1131 17.84 -22.58 -12.34
CA VAL A 1131 16.59 -23.33 -12.51
C VAL A 1131 15.50 -22.76 -11.63
N GLY A 1132 14.37 -22.38 -12.23
CA GLY A 1132 13.23 -21.82 -11.52
C GLY A 1132 12.52 -22.82 -10.60
N ALA A 1133 11.74 -22.30 -9.66
CA ALA A 1133 10.87 -23.05 -8.76
C ALA A 1133 9.40 -23.09 -9.24
N GLY A 1134 9.06 -22.34 -10.30
CA GLY A 1134 7.72 -22.27 -10.89
C GLY A 1134 7.26 -23.50 -11.68
N ASP A 1135 6.26 -23.28 -12.51
CA ASP A 1135 5.59 -24.27 -13.35
C ASP A 1135 6.39 -24.62 -14.62
N LYS A 1136 7.10 -23.67 -15.23
CA LYS A 1136 8.12 -23.91 -16.29
C LYS A 1136 7.58 -24.37 -17.66
N ASN A 1137 6.37 -23.97 -18.02
CA ASN A 1137 5.74 -24.33 -19.29
C ASN A 1137 6.23 -23.44 -20.44
N GLY A 1138 6.11 -23.94 -21.67
CA GLY A 1138 6.22 -23.09 -22.86
C GLY A 1138 5.01 -22.16 -22.98
N PHE A 1139 3.82 -22.76 -23.12
CA PHE A 1139 2.54 -22.04 -23.19
C PHE A 1139 1.58 -22.51 -22.10
N LYS A 1140 1.33 -21.69 -21.08
CA LYS A 1140 0.30 -21.90 -20.04
C LYS A 1140 -0.98 -21.17 -20.46
N LEU A 1141 -1.97 -21.93 -20.92
CA LEU A 1141 -3.15 -21.44 -21.66
C LEU A 1141 -4.41 -21.35 -20.79
N GLY A 1142 -4.29 -20.95 -19.52
CA GLY A 1142 -5.44 -20.72 -18.65
C GLY A 1142 -5.16 -20.91 -17.16
N GLY A 1143 -6.22 -21.08 -16.37
CA GLY A 1143 -6.14 -21.26 -14.92
C GLY A 1143 -7.47 -21.66 -14.28
N GLU A 1144 -7.39 -22.26 -13.09
CA GLU A 1144 -8.50 -22.45 -12.14
C GLU A 1144 -9.79 -23.12 -12.68
N GLY A 1145 -9.69 -23.99 -13.70
CA GLY A 1145 -10.89 -24.68 -14.19
C GLY A 1145 -11.85 -23.80 -15.00
N ILE A 1146 -11.49 -22.55 -15.28
CA ILE A 1146 -12.38 -21.58 -15.91
C ILE A 1146 -12.31 -21.72 -17.42
N HIS A 1147 -13.47 -21.94 -18.05
CA HIS A 1147 -13.57 -22.08 -19.49
C HIS A 1147 -13.28 -20.74 -20.17
N VAL A 1148 -12.16 -20.69 -20.88
CA VAL A 1148 -11.82 -19.60 -21.80
C VAL A 1148 -11.29 -20.20 -23.10
N PRO A 1149 -11.90 -19.92 -24.27
CA PRO A 1149 -11.48 -20.52 -25.53
C PRO A 1149 -10.25 -19.84 -26.14
N HIS A 1150 -9.12 -19.83 -25.42
CA HIS A 1150 -7.85 -19.37 -25.95
C HIS A 1150 -7.44 -20.21 -27.17
N MET A 1151 -6.88 -19.57 -28.18
CA MET A 1151 -6.51 -20.19 -29.44
C MET A 1151 -5.00 -20.11 -29.65
N ILE A 1152 -4.40 -21.23 -30.05
CA ILE A 1152 -2.98 -21.29 -30.43
C ILE A 1152 -2.79 -22.02 -31.76
N ARG A 1153 -1.99 -21.43 -32.67
CA ARG A 1153 -1.70 -22.01 -33.99
C ARG A 1153 -0.31 -21.68 -34.53
N ASN A 1154 0.22 -22.57 -35.36
CA ASN A 1154 1.51 -22.39 -36.06
C ASN A 1154 2.72 -22.14 -35.13
N SER A 1155 2.63 -22.57 -33.87
CA SER A 1155 3.61 -22.26 -32.81
C SER A 1155 4.49 -23.48 -32.46
N ILE A 1156 5.68 -23.20 -31.91
CA ILE A 1156 6.68 -24.22 -31.57
C ILE A 1156 7.04 -24.11 -30.09
N ALA A 1157 7.06 -25.23 -29.35
CA ALA A 1157 7.56 -25.28 -27.97
C ALA A 1157 8.64 -26.36 -27.82
N PHE A 1158 9.82 -26.01 -27.30
CA PHE A 1158 10.88 -27.00 -27.06
C PHE A 1158 11.80 -26.72 -25.87
N GLY A 1159 12.31 -27.78 -25.24
CA GLY A 1159 13.30 -27.65 -24.16
C GLY A 1159 12.80 -26.99 -22.87
N ASN A 1160 11.49 -26.73 -22.73
CA ASN A 1160 10.93 -26.12 -21.52
C ASN A 1160 10.98 -27.11 -20.33
N GLY A 1161 11.15 -26.57 -19.12
CA GLY A 1161 11.32 -27.34 -17.88
C GLY A 1161 10.08 -28.15 -17.45
N ALA A 1162 8.93 -27.91 -18.05
CA ALA A 1162 7.71 -28.69 -17.89
C ALA A 1162 7.03 -29.03 -19.22
N TYR A 1163 5.79 -28.56 -19.45
CA TYR A 1163 5.03 -28.88 -20.65
C TYR A 1163 5.34 -27.89 -21.77
N GLY A 1164 5.33 -28.35 -23.02
CA GLY A 1164 5.37 -27.45 -24.17
C GLY A 1164 4.10 -26.59 -24.24
N PHE A 1165 2.94 -27.25 -24.22
CA PHE A 1165 1.62 -26.65 -24.25
C PHE A 1165 0.79 -27.21 -23.09
N SER A 1166 0.27 -26.35 -22.21
CA SER A 1166 -0.52 -26.73 -21.04
C SER A 1166 -1.82 -25.94 -21.02
N SER A 1167 -2.95 -26.62 -20.82
CA SER A 1167 -4.23 -25.94 -20.55
C SER A 1167 -4.27 -25.30 -19.17
N ASN A 1168 -3.39 -25.73 -18.25
CA ASN A 1168 -3.38 -25.30 -16.85
C ASN A 1168 -4.77 -25.27 -16.22
N SER A 1169 -5.50 -26.36 -16.41
CA SER A 1169 -6.87 -26.58 -15.95
C SER A 1169 -7.98 -25.83 -16.71
N ASN A 1170 -7.70 -24.93 -17.64
CA ASN A 1170 -8.75 -24.35 -18.48
C ASN A 1170 -9.35 -25.42 -19.40
N PRO A 1171 -10.65 -25.72 -19.35
CA PRO A 1171 -11.28 -26.76 -20.17
C PRO A 1171 -11.53 -26.36 -21.63
N GLY A 1172 -11.29 -25.11 -22.04
CA GLY A 1172 -11.74 -24.53 -23.31
C GLY A 1172 -10.69 -24.37 -24.42
N VAL A 1173 -9.44 -24.78 -24.19
CA VAL A 1173 -8.31 -24.47 -25.09
C VAL A 1173 -8.50 -25.02 -26.52
N ARG A 1174 -8.18 -24.20 -27.52
CA ARG A 1174 -8.22 -24.53 -28.96
C ARG A 1174 -6.80 -24.55 -29.53
N VAL A 1175 -6.36 -25.72 -29.98
CA VAL A 1175 -5.08 -25.92 -30.65
C VAL A 1175 -5.35 -26.25 -32.11
N GLU A 1176 -4.99 -25.36 -33.02
CA GLU A 1176 -5.33 -25.45 -34.44
C GLU A 1176 -4.10 -25.36 -35.34
N ALA A 1177 -4.18 -25.94 -36.54
CA ALA A 1177 -3.10 -25.97 -37.52
C ALA A 1177 -1.79 -26.59 -36.97
N THR A 1178 -0.64 -26.27 -37.57
CA THR A 1178 0.62 -26.98 -37.27
C THR A 1178 1.31 -26.40 -36.03
N ASN A 1179 0.98 -26.91 -34.85
CA ASN A 1179 1.75 -26.68 -33.63
C ASN A 1179 2.73 -27.83 -33.39
N ILE A 1180 3.95 -27.52 -32.97
CA ILE A 1180 5.00 -28.54 -32.77
C ILE A 1180 5.55 -28.46 -31.35
N GLY A 1181 5.43 -29.56 -30.61
CA GLY A 1181 6.11 -29.74 -29.33
C GLY A 1181 7.30 -30.69 -29.48
N PHE A 1182 8.47 -30.29 -28.99
CA PHE A 1182 9.69 -31.09 -29.08
C PHE A 1182 10.50 -31.08 -27.76
N ASN A 1183 10.76 -32.25 -27.17
CA ASN A 1183 11.69 -32.36 -26.04
C ASN A 1183 11.38 -31.45 -24.82
N ASN A 1184 10.10 -31.29 -24.46
CA ASN A 1184 9.71 -30.63 -23.22
C ASN A 1184 9.66 -31.66 -22.06
N ALA A 1185 10.15 -31.30 -20.88
CA ALA A 1185 10.54 -32.26 -19.84
C ALA A 1185 9.37 -33.06 -19.23
N LYS A 1186 8.18 -32.47 -19.07
CA LYS A 1186 6.97 -33.15 -18.57
C LYS A 1186 6.03 -33.66 -19.66
N GLY A 1187 6.33 -33.39 -20.92
CA GLY A 1187 5.50 -33.76 -22.07
C GLY A 1187 5.31 -32.58 -23.02
N ASN A 1188 4.90 -32.84 -24.27
CA ASN A 1188 4.72 -31.77 -25.24
C ASN A 1188 3.33 -31.14 -25.13
N LEU A 1189 2.30 -31.93 -24.79
CA LEU A 1189 0.92 -31.47 -24.64
C LEU A 1189 0.29 -31.97 -23.34
N ASN A 1190 -0.37 -31.07 -22.60
CA ASN A 1190 -1.22 -31.37 -21.45
C ASN A 1190 -2.54 -30.58 -21.51
N LEU A 1191 -3.59 -31.17 -22.06
CA LEU A 1191 -4.96 -30.65 -22.11
C LEU A 1191 -5.83 -31.36 -21.06
N THR A 1192 -5.88 -30.79 -19.85
CA THR A 1192 -6.66 -31.30 -18.72
C THR A 1192 -7.41 -30.21 -17.97
N SER A 1193 -8.38 -30.62 -17.16
CA SER A 1193 -9.05 -29.79 -16.16
C SER A 1193 -9.29 -30.60 -14.90
N TYR A 1194 -9.87 -29.96 -13.88
CA TYR A 1194 -10.26 -30.61 -12.64
C TYR A 1194 -11.44 -31.57 -12.87
N THR A 1195 -11.57 -32.55 -11.99
CA THR A 1195 -12.71 -33.49 -11.98
C THR A 1195 -14.03 -32.73 -11.92
N GLY A 1196 -15.05 -33.20 -12.64
CA GLY A 1196 -16.38 -32.59 -12.66
C GLY A 1196 -16.53 -31.38 -13.59
N ILE A 1197 -15.42 -30.87 -14.17
CA ILE A 1197 -15.47 -29.80 -15.17
C ILE A 1197 -15.68 -30.41 -16.56
N THR A 1198 -16.70 -29.91 -17.27
CA THR A 1198 -16.97 -30.33 -18.65
C THR A 1198 -15.85 -29.83 -19.55
N LEU A 1199 -15.18 -30.77 -20.23
CA LEU A 1199 -14.09 -30.47 -21.16
C LEU A 1199 -14.64 -30.06 -22.52
N ASP A 1200 -14.07 -29.01 -23.08
CA ASP A 1200 -14.41 -28.45 -24.40
C ASP A 1200 -13.12 -28.03 -25.10
N PHE A 1201 -12.23 -29.01 -25.32
CA PHE A 1201 -10.97 -28.81 -26.03
C PHE A 1201 -11.13 -29.01 -27.54
N ALA A 1202 -10.34 -28.31 -28.34
CA ALA A 1202 -10.14 -28.61 -29.76
C ALA A 1202 -8.64 -28.85 -30.04
N LEU A 1203 -8.33 -29.85 -30.86
CA LEU A 1203 -6.96 -30.23 -31.23
C LEU A 1203 -6.92 -30.72 -32.67
N ASP A 1204 -6.23 -29.99 -33.54
CA ASP A 1204 -5.99 -30.37 -34.93
C ASP A 1204 -4.57 -29.99 -35.38
N GLY A 1205 -3.93 -30.88 -36.13
CA GLY A 1205 -2.60 -30.66 -36.72
C GLY A 1205 -1.40 -30.69 -35.75
N PHE A 1206 -1.56 -31.20 -34.52
CA PHE A 1206 -0.49 -31.17 -33.52
C PHE A 1206 0.60 -32.21 -33.79
N LEU A 1207 1.86 -31.79 -33.77
CA LEU A 1207 3.03 -32.66 -33.93
C LEU A 1207 3.83 -32.72 -32.61
N SER A 1208 3.67 -33.80 -31.86
CA SER A 1208 4.46 -34.09 -30.67
C SER A 1208 5.63 -35.01 -31.01
N TYR A 1209 6.86 -34.63 -30.69
CA TYR A 1209 8.04 -35.48 -30.89
C TYR A 1209 9.00 -35.42 -29.69
N GLN A 1210 9.56 -36.55 -29.28
CA GLN A 1210 10.41 -36.68 -28.09
C GLN A 1210 11.63 -37.57 -28.39
N LYS A 1211 12.77 -37.17 -27.81
CA LYS A 1211 14.06 -37.87 -27.85
C LYS A 1211 14.62 -38.08 -26.44
N ASN A 1212 14.45 -37.07 -25.58
CA ASN A 1212 15.15 -37.00 -24.30
C ASN A 1212 14.27 -37.44 -23.12
N TYR A 1213 12.94 -37.47 -23.30
CA TYR A 1213 12.00 -37.74 -22.21
C TYR A 1213 10.97 -38.81 -22.60
N THR A 1214 10.47 -39.52 -21.59
CA THR A 1214 9.47 -40.58 -21.72
C THR A 1214 8.08 -40.16 -21.24
N ALA A 1215 7.92 -38.93 -20.75
CA ALA A 1215 6.63 -38.42 -20.32
C ALA A 1215 5.67 -38.31 -21.51
N LYS A 1216 4.52 -38.98 -21.42
CA LYS A 1216 3.49 -39.01 -22.47
C LYS A 1216 2.68 -37.73 -22.52
N ASP A 1217 2.13 -37.41 -23.69
CA ASP A 1217 1.12 -36.35 -23.80
C ASP A 1217 -0.17 -36.74 -23.08
N ASN A 1218 -0.85 -35.74 -22.50
CA ASN A 1218 -2.07 -35.94 -21.73
C ASN A 1218 -3.20 -35.09 -22.32
N TYR A 1219 -4.25 -35.75 -22.82
CA TYR A 1219 -5.38 -35.11 -23.50
C TYR A 1219 -6.54 -36.13 -23.64
N PRO A 1220 -7.78 -35.68 -23.87
CA PRO A 1220 -8.91 -36.59 -24.07
C PRO A 1220 -8.74 -37.47 -25.32
N ALA A 1221 -8.98 -38.77 -25.17
CA ALA A 1221 -8.85 -39.73 -26.28
C ALA A 1221 -9.79 -39.46 -27.47
N SER A 1222 -10.88 -38.71 -27.26
CA SER A 1222 -11.79 -38.24 -28.31
C SER A 1222 -11.13 -37.30 -29.31
N LEU A 1223 -10.02 -36.64 -28.94
CA LEU A 1223 -9.27 -35.72 -29.80
C LEU A 1223 -8.25 -36.41 -30.72
N ASN A 1224 -8.16 -37.75 -30.67
CA ASN A 1224 -7.33 -38.50 -31.61
C ASN A 1224 -7.82 -38.29 -33.06
N SER A 1225 -6.91 -37.89 -33.95
CA SER A 1225 -7.19 -37.66 -35.37
C SER A 1225 -6.07 -38.24 -36.26
N ALA A 1226 -6.27 -38.22 -37.57
CA ALA A 1226 -5.23 -38.58 -38.54
C ALA A 1226 -4.14 -37.49 -38.66
N THR A 1227 -4.45 -36.26 -38.25
CA THR A 1227 -3.58 -35.08 -38.34
C THR A 1227 -2.77 -34.82 -37.06
N ASN A 1228 -3.18 -35.42 -35.92
CA ASN A 1228 -2.50 -35.28 -34.63
C ASN A 1228 -1.53 -36.44 -34.40
N TYR A 1229 -0.23 -36.15 -34.30
CA TYR A 1229 0.81 -37.10 -33.91
C TYR A 1229 1.17 -36.89 -32.44
N MET A 1230 0.86 -37.89 -31.62
CA MET A 1230 0.92 -37.76 -30.15
C MET A 1230 1.95 -38.71 -29.58
N TRP A 1231 2.77 -38.20 -28.64
CA TRP A 1231 3.79 -39.00 -27.97
C TRP A 1231 3.17 -39.85 -26.86
N ASN A 1232 3.27 -41.17 -26.98
CA ASN A 1232 2.67 -42.12 -26.04
C ASN A 1232 3.63 -42.56 -24.91
N GLY A 1233 4.82 -41.96 -24.82
CA GLY A 1233 5.89 -42.35 -23.90
C GLY A 1233 7.02 -43.16 -24.55
N THR A 1234 6.80 -43.68 -25.75
CA THR A 1234 7.80 -44.47 -26.50
C THR A 1234 7.93 -44.05 -27.97
N LYS A 1235 6.83 -43.62 -28.60
CA LYS A 1235 6.77 -43.19 -30.00
C LYS A 1235 5.67 -42.15 -30.19
N SER A 1236 5.84 -41.33 -31.22
CA SER A 1236 4.83 -40.38 -31.68
C SER A 1236 3.97 -41.01 -32.76
N VAL A 1237 2.67 -41.19 -32.52
CA VAL A 1237 1.76 -41.88 -33.44
C VAL A 1237 0.45 -41.12 -33.61
N ASN A 1238 -0.17 -41.23 -34.78
CA ASN A 1238 -1.52 -40.72 -35.03
C ASN A 1238 -2.60 -41.82 -34.93
N LYS A 1239 -3.87 -41.46 -35.11
CA LYS A 1239 -5.00 -42.41 -35.07
C LYS A 1239 -4.94 -43.52 -36.13
N LEU A 1240 -4.22 -43.29 -37.23
CA LEU A 1240 -4.00 -44.28 -38.30
C LEU A 1240 -2.85 -45.24 -38.00
N GLY A 1241 -2.15 -45.06 -36.88
CA GLY A 1241 -0.97 -45.86 -36.51
C GLY A 1241 0.32 -45.43 -37.21
N GLN A 1242 0.32 -44.32 -37.95
CA GLN A 1242 1.52 -43.77 -38.58
C GLN A 1242 2.41 -43.14 -37.51
N GLN A 1243 3.71 -43.45 -37.58
CA GLN A 1243 4.69 -43.02 -36.59
C GLN A 1243 5.60 -41.91 -37.14
N LEU A 1244 5.89 -40.88 -36.34
CA LEU A 1244 6.96 -39.92 -36.65
C LEU A 1244 8.34 -40.51 -36.35
N SER A 1245 9.31 -40.15 -37.19
CA SER A 1245 10.73 -40.45 -37.06
C SER A 1245 11.57 -39.19 -37.30
N ASP A 1246 12.88 -39.26 -37.05
CA ASP A 1246 13.82 -38.17 -37.36
C ASP A 1246 13.68 -37.67 -38.80
N ALA A 1247 13.44 -38.58 -39.75
CA ALA A 1247 13.33 -38.27 -41.16
C ALA A 1247 12.09 -37.44 -41.53
N ASN A 1248 11.14 -37.28 -40.60
CA ASN A 1248 10.01 -36.37 -40.75
C ASN A 1248 10.35 -34.91 -40.44
N PHE A 1249 11.58 -34.60 -40.04
CA PHE A 1249 12.00 -33.24 -39.74
C PHE A 1249 13.29 -32.91 -40.50
N ALA A 1250 13.33 -31.74 -41.15
CA ALA A 1250 14.53 -31.33 -41.89
C ALA A 1250 15.75 -31.11 -40.98
N SER A 1251 15.54 -30.75 -39.71
CA SER A 1251 16.54 -30.73 -38.65
C SER A 1251 15.87 -30.89 -37.28
N LEU A 1252 16.56 -31.53 -36.35
CA LEU A 1252 16.21 -31.62 -34.93
C LEU A 1252 17.14 -30.80 -34.03
N THR A 1253 18.02 -30.00 -34.64
CA THR A 1253 18.93 -29.10 -33.93
C THR A 1253 18.53 -27.66 -34.22
N PRO A 1254 18.18 -26.86 -33.19
CA PRO A 1254 17.84 -25.46 -33.40
C PRO A 1254 19.11 -24.64 -33.64
N VAL A 1255 18.98 -23.57 -34.42
CA VAL A 1255 20.00 -22.52 -34.54
C VAL A 1255 19.53 -21.36 -33.68
N LEU A 1256 20.22 -21.13 -32.55
CA LEU A 1256 19.85 -20.12 -31.56
C LEU A 1256 20.95 -19.05 -31.46
N PRO A 1257 20.59 -17.78 -31.18
CA PRO A 1257 19.21 -17.26 -31.11
C PRO A 1257 18.51 -17.27 -32.47
N TYR A 1258 17.17 -17.18 -32.48
CA TYR A 1258 16.42 -17.10 -33.74
C TYR A 1258 16.61 -15.72 -34.38
N GLU A 1259 16.92 -15.72 -35.67
CA GLU A 1259 17.00 -14.49 -36.46
C GLU A 1259 15.61 -14.05 -36.96
N ARG A 1260 15.48 -12.76 -37.25
CA ARG A 1260 14.29 -12.17 -37.88
C ARG A 1260 14.65 -11.62 -39.26
N ASP A 1261 13.72 -11.72 -40.21
CA ASP A 1261 13.88 -11.12 -41.53
C ASP A 1261 13.56 -9.61 -41.54
N ALA A 1262 13.64 -8.98 -42.71
CA ALA A 1262 13.38 -7.54 -42.86
C ALA A 1262 11.93 -7.12 -42.53
N SER A 1263 10.97 -8.05 -42.53
CA SER A 1263 9.59 -7.82 -42.09
C SER A 1263 9.39 -8.04 -40.59
N GLY A 1264 10.44 -8.47 -39.88
CA GLY A 1264 10.41 -8.87 -38.47
C GLY A 1264 9.94 -10.31 -38.25
N ALA A 1265 9.59 -11.05 -39.31
CA ALA A 1265 9.12 -12.42 -39.19
C ALA A 1265 10.27 -13.35 -38.76
N ILE A 1266 9.94 -14.37 -37.97
CA ILE A 1266 10.92 -15.35 -37.48
C ILE A 1266 11.46 -16.17 -38.66
N VAL A 1267 12.78 -16.22 -38.80
CA VAL A 1267 13.47 -17.14 -39.73
C VAL A 1267 13.50 -18.53 -39.11
N LYS A 1268 12.40 -19.30 -39.24
CA LYS A 1268 12.22 -20.64 -38.63
C LYS A 1268 13.29 -21.66 -39.07
N GLY A 1269 13.93 -21.45 -40.23
CA GLY A 1269 15.00 -22.31 -40.74
C GLY A 1269 14.57 -23.75 -41.04
N HIS A 1270 15.48 -24.70 -40.84
CA HIS A 1270 15.20 -26.14 -41.05
C HIS A 1270 14.73 -26.87 -39.79
N PHE A 1271 14.92 -26.28 -38.61
CA PHE A 1271 14.57 -26.91 -37.34
C PHE A 1271 13.07 -27.16 -37.25
N LEU A 1272 12.69 -28.41 -36.95
CA LEU A 1272 11.32 -28.90 -36.85
C LEU A 1272 10.45 -28.66 -38.09
N ARG A 1273 11.04 -28.31 -39.25
CA ARG A 1273 10.30 -28.21 -40.50
C ARG A 1273 9.81 -29.60 -40.91
N TYR A 1274 8.50 -29.80 -40.80
CA TYR A 1274 7.85 -31.10 -41.01
C TYR A 1274 7.90 -31.55 -42.48
N ILE A 1275 8.21 -32.82 -42.68
CA ILE A 1275 8.29 -33.52 -43.96
C ILE A 1275 7.25 -34.67 -43.91
N PRO A 1276 6.06 -34.48 -44.53
CA PRO A 1276 4.94 -35.43 -44.41
C PRO A 1276 5.22 -36.80 -45.05
N THR A 1277 6.05 -36.82 -46.08
CA THR A 1277 6.41 -38.02 -46.83
C THR A 1277 7.91 -38.23 -46.75
N VAL A 1278 8.33 -39.29 -46.06
CA VAL A 1278 9.74 -39.71 -46.01
C VAL A 1278 10.01 -40.50 -47.30
N VAL A 1279 10.96 -40.02 -48.12
CA VAL A 1279 11.44 -40.72 -49.31
C VAL A 1279 12.56 -41.67 -48.94
#